data_AF-A0A1V4D8F9-F1
#
_entry.id   AF-A0A1V4D8F9-F1
#
_cell.length_a   1.000
_cell.length_b   1.000
_cell.length_c   1.000
_cell.angle_alpha   90.00
_cell.angle_beta   90.00
_cell.angle_gamma   90.00
#
_symmetry.space_group_name_H-M   'P 1'
#
loop_
_entity.id
_entity.type
_entity.pdbx_description
1 polymer ?
#
loop_
_entity_poly.entity_id
_entity_poly.type
_entity_poly.pdbx_seq_one_letter_code
_entity_poly.pdbx_strand_id
1 'polypeptide(L)'
;MLDRTVFTQAGLFALEVALFRLVESFGVRTDFVVGHSIGEVVAAYVAGVWSLEDACTLVAARGRLMEELPAGGAMASVEVSALEMGRVLEGLRAESGLCGVVEVAAVNGPDQVVVSGEEAAVAEVVEYWRGVGRKVKGLRVGYGFHSALMEPMLDGFRRVLEGLSFAAPDMAVVSNVTGRPVEVGEVCSPEYWVRHVRQAVLFGPGVEWLAGEGQVTRFVELGPDGVLAAMAHNCLAHHIDADSEDGSGAEPEVIASLRRDQPEVQAVLTCLARQFTTGASIDWTPVLGESDSNAPGAHPGLPTYAFQRQRYWLDAPHHTADVTDLGLETVEHPLLGAAVPLAEGGRVFAGRVSLRTHPWLVDHQVLKTVLVPGTVLVEMVVRAADRVGCGRLDELALEAPLILTEEGGVQLQVVVEEPDESGFRPVAVYSRPEDQESAGGAVWVRHATGSLVAGESAVGGGVVLEQWPPVGAEPVVADLDAFYERFSGRGFDYGPAFRGLEAVWRRGEEVFAQVRLPRERVGEAERFGVHPALLDAAVHAMALIASDEDEGGDEEAARIPFAWSGVRLHASGASVVRVRLTRAGSDAVALEVADADGQPVVSIESLALRPVSAEQLQAARTSRYDSLFQLDWQPLESPRASVAGGSWALVGPDVGLGEAVVREGGSCVRYADVSALIGALDEGEAVPETVVLSCPTSGGEDVAAGVRESLATVLSVVQRWLGEERLFGSRLVVVTCGAVATEADEDVAGLVQAPVWGLLRSVQTENPGRFLLLDHDPDHDLECGSEISPAAADAAVRVLVAGEESQLAVRGGTVLVPRLSRVTKSAPSQASAPLVSGGTVLVTGASGVLAGVVARHLVAEHGVEHLLLASRRGPDAPGAAELVAELEVAGASVTVVACDVADRDAVRELLAGVPAEVPLRGVVHTAGVVDDGVVEGLSDERVWRVLAPKVDAAWHLHELTADMGLEAFVLYSSVAATLGAGGQGSYAAANAFLDALAQHRHAHGLPALCLAWGLWAQASGITQNLSQTDIARMARGGTTGLTTEEGLALFDTAQSVGRPHVMPVRMDLASHQAHPEVPVPSMLRNLIRTPLRKAATGQSGAKQWRDRLLGASPEEREGLLLDLVRVSTATVLGHRDSGDIDLEGEFLEMGLDSLTAVELRNQLGGATGLRLSTTMVFDHPTPADLAVHLADELNSLAATSPGSPNLPSSPSSPSSPNTPGVANPNTAGTHAVLAEIEKLRETLSLASLVDEDRSLALGRLEDVLNQFAKQD
;
A
#
# COMPACT_ATOMS: atom_id res chain seq x y z
N MET A 1 -24.95 54.38 53.72
CA MET A 1 -25.76 54.76 52.53
C MET A 1 -26.10 53.52 51.73
N LEU A 2 -25.12 52.69 51.36
CA LEU A 2 -25.33 51.45 50.60
C LEU A 2 -26.16 50.37 51.33
N ASP A 3 -26.31 50.44 52.65
CA ASP A 3 -27.17 49.52 53.42
C ASP A 3 -28.68 49.83 53.33
N ARG A 4 -29.07 50.92 52.65
CA ARG A 4 -30.48 51.23 52.41
C ARG A 4 -30.97 50.48 51.18
N THR A 5 -32.10 49.80 51.29
CA THR A 5 -32.70 48.93 50.25
C THR A 5 -32.69 49.56 48.86
N VAL A 6 -33.03 50.85 48.75
CA VAL A 6 -33.04 51.58 47.47
C VAL A 6 -31.68 51.64 46.78
N PHE A 7 -30.59 51.80 47.55
CA PHE A 7 -29.23 51.84 47.01
C PHE A 7 -28.59 50.46 46.95
N THR A 8 -28.94 49.54 47.86
CA THR A 8 -28.44 48.16 47.82
C THR A 8 -28.89 47.44 46.56
N GLN A 9 -30.19 47.55 46.19
CA GLN A 9 -30.69 46.87 44.99
C GLN A 9 -30.09 47.43 43.70
N ALA A 10 -30.01 48.76 43.59
CA ALA A 10 -29.38 49.40 42.44
C ALA A 10 -27.87 49.10 42.36
N GLY A 11 -27.18 49.07 43.49
CA GLY A 11 -25.75 48.74 43.57
C GLY A 11 -25.46 47.29 43.19
N LEU A 12 -26.27 46.34 43.67
CA LEU A 12 -26.18 44.93 43.27
C LEU A 12 -26.48 44.77 41.78
N PHE A 13 -27.57 45.35 41.28
CA PHE A 13 -27.91 45.29 39.85
C PHE A 13 -26.77 45.81 38.97
N ALA A 14 -26.22 46.98 39.29
CA ALA A 14 -25.12 47.56 38.51
C ALA A 14 -23.85 46.69 38.56
N LEU A 15 -23.50 46.16 39.73
CA LEU A 15 -22.31 45.33 39.91
C LEU A 15 -22.45 43.98 39.19
N GLU A 16 -23.56 43.27 39.40
CA GLU A 16 -23.79 41.94 38.83
C GLU A 16 -23.87 42.01 37.30
N VAL A 17 -24.52 43.03 36.73
CA VAL A 17 -24.53 43.27 35.28
C VAL A 17 -23.14 43.58 34.75
N ALA A 18 -22.37 44.42 35.43
CA ALA A 18 -21.02 44.76 35.01
C ALA A 18 -20.10 43.53 35.05
N LEU A 19 -20.22 42.68 36.08
CA LEU A 19 -19.50 41.42 36.19
C LEU A 19 -19.91 40.44 35.09
N PHE A 20 -21.19 40.34 34.76
CA PHE A 20 -21.68 39.51 33.66
C PHE A 20 -21.06 39.93 32.32
N ARG A 21 -21.16 41.23 31.98
CA ARG A 21 -20.57 41.75 30.73
C ARG A 21 -19.05 41.66 30.71
N LEU A 22 -18.40 41.78 31.86
CA LEU A 22 -16.96 41.56 31.98
C LEU A 22 -16.62 40.11 31.66
N VAL A 23 -17.28 39.13 32.29
CA VAL A 23 -17.04 37.70 32.05
C VAL A 23 -17.35 37.31 30.60
N GLU A 24 -18.45 37.83 30.03
CA GLU A 24 -18.82 37.64 28.62
C GLU A 24 -17.74 38.19 27.66
N SER A 25 -17.07 39.29 28.01
CA SER A 25 -15.98 39.86 27.19
C SER A 25 -14.74 38.96 27.09
N PHE A 26 -14.61 37.97 27.98
CA PHE A 26 -13.61 36.90 27.90
C PHE A 26 -14.12 35.67 27.14
N GLY A 27 -15.18 35.80 26.33
CA GLY A 27 -15.71 34.72 25.49
C GLY A 27 -16.48 33.64 26.25
N VAL A 28 -16.77 33.85 27.54
CA VAL A 28 -17.56 32.90 28.34
C VAL A 28 -19.00 32.90 27.86
N ARG A 29 -19.51 31.71 27.52
CA ARG A 29 -20.90 31.49 27.15
C ARG A 29 -21.68 30.93 28.33
N THR A 30 -22.85 31.50 28.59
CA THR A 30 -23.73 31.11 29.69
C THR A 30 -24.94 30.37 29.15
N ASP A 31 -25.14 29.13 29.60
CA ASP A 31 -26.29 28.30 29.20
C ASP A 31 -27.55 28.61 30.03
N PHE A 32 -27.34 28.83 31.33
CA PHE A 32 -28.40 29.11 32.30
C PHE A 32 -28.04 30.29 33.20
N VAL A 33 -29.05 31.09 33.54
CA VAL A 33 -28.96 32.13 34.57
C VAL A 33 -29.97 31.87 35.68
N VAL A 34 -29.50 31.98 36.92
CA VAL A 34 -30.31 31.92 38.12
C VAL A 34 -29.85 33.04 39.04
N GLY A 35 -30.79 33.68 39.74
CA GLY A 35 -30.47 34.72 40.70
C GLY A 35 -31.21 34.52 42.00
N HIS A 36 -30.87 35.29 43.03
CA HIS A 36 -31.57 35.27 44.32
C HIS A 36 -32.27 36.60 44.55
N SER A 37 -33.61 36.62 44.55
CA SER A 37 -34.40 37.85 44.70
C SER A 37 -34.02 38.90 43.65
N ILE A 38 -33.32 39.99 44.02
CA ILE A 38 -32.87 41.02 43.08
C ILE A 38 -31.98 40.44 41.97
N GLY A 39 -31.20 39.39 42.27
CA GLY A 39 -30.36 38.73 41.26
C GLY A 39 -31.17 38.09 40.14
N GLU A 40 -32.46 37.76 40.33
CA GLU A 40 -33.28 37.28 39.22
C GLU A 40 -33.75 38.39 38.29
N VAL A 41 -33.91 39.62 38.81
CA VAL A 41 -34.11 40.80 37.95
C VAL A 41 -32.88 41.01 37.08
N VAL A 42 -31.68 40.79 37.63
CA VAL A 42 -30.43 40.79 36.87
C VAL A 42 -30.42 39.67 35.84
N ALA A 43 -30.73 38.43 36.24
CA ALA A 43 -30.80 37.27 35.36
C ALA A 43 -31.74 37.49 34.16
N ALA A 44 -32.94 38.02 34.41
CA ALA A 44 -33.89 38.35 33.34
C ALA A 44 -33.39 39.49 32.43
N TYR A 45 -32.76 40.52 33.00
CA TYR A 45 -32.18 41.60 32.20
C TYR A 45 -31.03 41.12 31.30
N VAL A 46 -30.09 40.33 31.83
CA VAL A 46 -28.99 39.81 31.01
C VAL A 46 -29.47 38.83 29.95
N ALA A 47 -30.58 38.13 30.23
CA ALA A 47 -31.34 37.33 29.27
C ALA A 47 -32.18 38.14 28.28
N GLY A 48 -32.05 39.47 28.25
CA GLY A 48 -32.71 40.30 27.25
C GLY A 48 -34.18 40.61 27.50
N VAL A 49 -34.76 40.28 28.67
CA VAL A 49 -36.19 40.54 28.95
C VAL A 49 -36.53 42.03 28.93
N TRP A 50 -35.58 42.90 29.28
CA TRP A 50 -35.77 44.36 29.31
C TRP A 50 -34.60 45.11 28.68
N SER A 51 -34.89 46.34 28.23
CA SER A 51 -33.85 47.34 27.98
C SER A 51 -33.16 47.76 29.28
N LEU A 52 -31.95 48.33 29.19
CA LEU A 52 -31.26 48.85 30.39
C LEU A 52 -32.10 49.93 31.10
N GLU A 53 -32.79 50.78 30.34
CA GLU A 53 -33.64 51.84 30.88
C GLU A 53 -34.83 51.27 31.68
N ASP A 54 -35.50 50.27 31.11
CA ASP A 54 -36.63 49.59 31.76
C ASP A 54 -36.19 48.81 33.01
N ALA A 55 -35.07 48.09 32.91
CA ALA A 55 -34.51 47.36 34.06
C ALA A 55 -34.09 48.33 35.19
N CYS A 56 -33.45 49.45 34.86
CA CYS A 56 -33.11 50.49 35.84
C CYS A 56 -34.37 51.09 36.48
N THR A 57 -35.42 51.34 35.68
CA THR A 57 -36.71 51.85 36.16
C THR A 57 -37.34 50.88 37.15
N LEU A 58 -37.33 49.58 36.82
CA LEU A 58 -37.84 48.52 37.67
C LEU A 58 -37.08 48.43 38.98
N VAL A 59 -35.75 48.38 38.95
CA VAL A 59 -34.90 48.24 40.14
C VAL A 59 -35.03 49.45 41.06
N ALA A 60 -35.06 50.66 40.49
CA ALA A 60 -35.28 51.88 41.26
C ALA A 60 -36.66 51.90 41.92
N ALA A 61 -37.71 51.51 41.19
CA ALA A 61 -39.06 51.42 41.72
C ALA A 61 -39.18 50.35 42.81
N ARG A 62 -38.63 49.16 42.57
CA ARG A 62 -38.61 48.03 43.52
C ARG A 62 -37.94 48.44 44.82
N GLY A 63 -36.73 48.99 44.75
CA GLY A 63 -35.97 49.44 45.92
C GLY A 63 -36.69 50.53 46.71
N ARG A 64 -37.27 51.53 46.03
CA ARG A 64 -38.05 52.61 46.68
C ARG A 64 -39.31 52.07 47.36
N LEU A 65 -40.12 51.31 46.63
CA LEU A 65 -41.39 50.78 47.15
C LEU A 65 -41.18 49.82 48.33
N MET A 66 -40.08 49.05 48.32
CA MET A 66 -39.69 48.20 49.45
C MET A 66 -39.23 49.00 50.68
N GLU A 67 -38.60 50.16 50.48
CA GLU A 67 -38.18 51.03 51.57
C GLU A 67 -39.36 51.80 52.19
N GLU A 68 -40.43 52.07 51.42
CA GLU A 68 -41.67 52.71 51.85
C GLU A 68 -42.59 51.79 52.68
N LEU A 69 -42.27 50.50 52.82
CA LEU A 69 -43.04 49.56 53.62
C LEU A 69 -43.07 49.96 55.11
N PRO A 70 -44.13 49.59 55.85
CA PRO A 70 -44.16 49.78 57.30
C PRO A 70 -42.99 49.08 58.00
N ALA A 71 -42.39 49.74 58.99
CA ALA A 71 -41.39 49.13 59.86
C ALA A 71 -42.03 48.08 60.81
N GLY A 72 -41.24 47.12 61.29
CA GLY A 72 -41.69 46.06 62.21
C GLY A 72 -41.64 44.64 61.63
N GLY A 73 -40.96 44.46 60.49
CA GLY A 73 -40.66 43.15 59.94
C GLY A 73 -39.27 42.66 60.35
N ALA A 74 -39.07 41.35 60.34
CA ALA A 74 -37.77 40.71 60.53
C ALA A 74 -37.59 39.53 59.59
N MET A 75 -36.35 39.09 59.42
CA MET A 75 -36.01 37.86 58.70
C MET A 75 -34.94 37.08 59.47
N ALA A 76 -35.01 35.76 59.43
CA ALA A 76 -34.02 34.89 60.06
C ALA A 76 -33.72 33.65 59.20
N SER A 77 -32.43 33.31 59.08
CA SER A 77 -31.98 32.05 58.48
C SER A 77 -31.92 30.95 59.54
N VAL A 78 -32.44 29.78 59.20
CA VAL A 78 -32.55 28.60 60.07
C VAL A 78 -32.00 27.37 59.34
N GLU A 79 -31.16 26.59 60.02
CA GLU A 79 -30.61 25.32 59.53
C GLU A 79 -31.64 24.18 59.69
N VAL A 80 -32.60 24.12 58.75
CA VAL A 80 -33.70 23.15 58.72
C VAL A 80 -34.29 23.04 57.30
N SER A 81 -34.93 21.91 56.99
CA SER A 81 -35.67 21.73 55.75
C SER A 81 -36.98 22.54 55.68
N ALA A 82 -37.42 22.86 54.47
CA ALA A 82 -38.67 23.60 54.24
C ALA A 82 -39.91 22.86 54.78
N LEU A 83 -39.90 21.53 54.72
CA LEU A 83 -41.00 20.68 55.18
C LEU A 83 -41.08 20.62 56.71
N GLU A 84 -39.95 20.52 57.40
CA GLU A 84 -39.91 20.62 58.87
C GLU A 84 -40.30 22.02 59.35
N MET A 85 -39.82 23.07 58.69
CA MET A 85 -40.23 24.45 58.99
C MET A 85 -41.73 24.63 58.83
N GLY A 86 -42.32 24.16 57.72
CA GLY A 86 -43.77 24.24 57.49
C GLY A 86 -44.59 23.57 58.59
N ARG A 87 -44.22 22.34 58.98
CA ARG A 87 -44.86 21.62 60.08
C ARG A 87 -44.79 22.37 61.41
N VAL A 88 -43.65 22.98 61.71
CA VAL A 88 -43.46 23.76 62.94
C VAL A 88 -44.28 25.04 62.91
N LEU A 89 -44.35 25.75 61.78
CA LEU A 89 -45.19 26.94 61.65
C LEU A 89 -46.68 26.60 61.82
N GLU A 90 -47.15 25.48 61.27
CA GLU A 90 -48.51 24.99 61.49
C GLU A 90 -48.76 24.61 62.96
N GLY A 91 -47.81 23.91 63.58
CA GLY A 91 -47.87 23.53 65.00
C GLY A 91 -47.90 24.74 65.93
N LEU A 92 -47.01 25.71 65.75
CA LEU A 92 -46.96 26.95 66.56
C LEU A 92 -48.25 27.79 66.40
N ARG A 93 -48.85 27.81 65.21
CA ARG A 93 -50.15 28.44 65.00
C ARG A 93 -51.28 27.72 65.75
N ALA A 94 -51.22 26.39 65.86
CA ALA A 94 -52.22 25.59 66.55
C ALA A 94 -52.05 25.53 68.08
N GLU A 95 -50.81 25.48 68.58
CA GLU A 95 -50.48 25.22 69.99
C GLU A 95 -50.21 26.51 70.78
N SER A 96 -49.38 27.41 70.25
CA SER A 96 -48.96 28.66 70.89
C SER A 96 -49.90 29.84 70.58
N GLY A 97 -50.72 29.72 69.53
CA GLY A 97 -51.52 30.81 69.00
C GLY A 97 -50.65 31.93 68.42
N LEU A 98 -49.60 31.56 67.67
CA LEU A 98 -48.67 32.49 67.00
C LEU A 98 -49.41 33.70 66.43
N CYS A 99 -49.31 34.85 67.12
CA CYS A 99 -49.97 36.09 66.74
C CYS A 99 -49.06 36.87 65.79
N GLY A 100 -49.41 36.93 64.51
CA GLY A 100 -48.69 37.69 63.50
C GLY A 100 -48.31 36.87 62.28
N VAL A 101 -47.92 37.55 61.20
CA VAL A 101 -47.51 36.89 59.95
C VAL A 101 -46.09 36.37 60.07
N VAL A 102 -45.86 35.08 59.79
CA VAL A 102 -44.52 34.50 59.52
C VAL A 102 -44.66 33.46 58.42
N GLU A 103 -43.83 33.59 57.39
CA GLU A 103 -43.81 32.72 56.21
C GLU A 103 -42.37 32.35 55.85
N VAL A 104 -42.21 31.30 55.03
CA VAL A 104 -40.91 30.97 54.43
C VAL A 104 -40.64 31.98 53.32
N ALA A 105 -39.55 32.72 53.45
CA ALA A 105 -39.11 33.76 52.53
C ALA A 105 -38.15 33.21 51.45
N ALA A 106 -37.37 32.18 51.79
CA ALA A 106 -36.47 31.53 50.85
C ALA A 106 -36.18 30.09 51.28
N VAL A 107 -36.03 29.20 50.30
CA VAL A 107 -35.47 27.85 50.44
C VAL A 107 -34.13 27.88 49.72
N ASN A 108 -33.05 28.04 50.49
CA ASN A 108 -31.70 28.25 49.95
C ASN A 108 -30.93 26.94 49.75
N GLY A 109 -31.38 25.85 50.37
CA GLY A 109 -30.83 24.51 50.26
C GLY A 109 -31.64 23.50 51.08
N PRO A 110 -31.26 22.21 51.06
CA PRO A 110 -32.03 21.12 51.65
C PRO A 110 -32.28 21.30 53.15
N ASP A 111 -31.28 21.82 53.87
CA ASP A 111 -31.34 22.11 55.30
C ASP A 111 -31.16 23.62 55.59
N GLN A 112 -31.52 24.51 54.66
CA GLN A 112 -31.35 25.95 54.85
C GLN A 112 -32.55 26.76 54.33
N VAL A 113 -33.31 27.32 55.27
CA VAL A 113 -34.46 28.20 54.96
C VAL A 113 -34.29 29.57 55.60
N VAL A 114 -34.97 30.56 55.02
CA VAL A 114 -35.15 31.89 55.60
C VAL A 114 -36.63 32.09 55.86
N VAL A 115 -36.98 32.52 57.07
CA VAL A 115 -38.34 32.96 57.42
C VAL A 115 -38.40 34.47 57.49
N SER A 116 -39.54 35.04 57.13
CA SER A 116 -39.81 36.47 57.22
C SER A 116 -41.24 36.74 57.66
N GLY A 117 -41.42 37.90 58.29
CA GLY A 117 -42.71 38.24 58.88
C GLY A 117 -42.59 39.36 59.90
N GLU A 118 -43.59 39.47 60.77
CA GLU A 118 -43.59 40.41 61.89
C GLU A 118 -42.49 40.05 62.90
N GLU A 119 -41.79 41.05 63.43
CA GLU A 119 -40.61 40.87 64.27
C GLU A 119 -40.86 39.94 65.47
N ALA A 120 -41.99 40.11 66.16
CA ALA A 120 -42.36 39.29 67.31
C ALA A 120 -42.59 37.81 66.94
N ALA A 121 -43.26 37.56 65.81
CA ALA A 121 -43.60 36.22 65.38
C ALA A 121 -42.38 35.49 64.79
N VAL A 122 -41.47 36.21 64.11
CA VAL A 122 -40.16 35.66 63.70
C VAL A 122 -39.30 35.32 64.92
N ALA A 123 -39.33 36.16 65.97
CA ALA A 123 -38.58 35.90 67.20
C ALA A 123 -39.04 34.60 67.90
N GLU A 124 -40.34 34.31 67.92
CA GLU A 124 -40.89 33.06 68.48
C GLU A 124 -40.38 31.83 67.72
N VAL A 125 -40.37 31.88 66.38
CA VAL A 125 -39.83 30.80 65.53
C VAL A 125 -38.32 30.61 65.75
N VAL A 126 -37.58 31.71 65.89
CA VAL A 126 -36.13 31.69 66.20
C VAL A 126 -35.86 31.06 67.56
N GLU A 127 -36.66 31.38 68.57
CA GLU A 127 -36.53 30.82 69.93
C GLU A 127 -36.84 29.33 69.96
N TYR A 128 -37.89 28.89 69.26
CA TYR A 128 -38.22 27.47 69.09
C TYR A 128 -37.02 26.69 68.53
N TRP A 129 -36.48 27.13 67.39
CA TRP A 129 -35.38 26.42 66.71
C TRP A 129 -34.08 26.47 67.50
N ARG A 130 -33.81 27.56 68.23
CA ARG A 130 -32.69 27.64 69.17
C ARG A 130 -32.87 26.66 70.33
N GLY A 131 -34.09 26.49 70.83
CA GLY A 131 -34.44 25.56 71.90
C GLY A 131 -34.23 24.08 71.54
N VAL A 132 -34.48 23.72 70.28
CA VAL A 132 -34.20 22.37 69.74
C VAL A 132 -32.78 22.21 69.19
N GLY A 133 -31.90 23.20 69.40
CA GLY A 133 -30.46 23.10 69.11
C GLY A 133 -30.05 23.35 67.65
N ARG A 134 -30.92 23.91 66.81
CA ARG A 134 -30.57 24.27 65.41
C ARG A 134 -29.86 25.61 65.34
N LYS A 135 -28.98 25.81 64.34
CA LYS A 135 -28.35 27.11 64.11
C LYS A 135 -29.36 28.09 63.54
N VAL A 136 -29.41 29.29 64.13
CA VAL A 136 -30.30 30.37 63.71
C VAL A 136 -29.52 31.68 63.66
N LYS A 137 -29.71 32.45 62.59
CA LYS A 137 -29.08 33.75 62.39
C LYS A 137 -30.10 34.77 61.90
N GLY A 138 -30.35 35.80 62.71
CA GLY A 138 -31.14 36.95 62.29
C GLY A 138 -30.44 37.72 61.17
N LEU A 139 -31.19 38.12 60.15
CA LEU A 139 -30.70 38.94 59.05
C LEU A 139 -30.85 40.42 59.41
N ARG A 140 -29.89 41.25 58.99
CA ARG A 140 -29.87 42.70 59.30
C ARG A 140 -30.80 43.48 58.37
N VAL A 141 -32.08 43.14 58.39
CA VAL A 141 -33.14 43.77 57.59
C VAL A 141 -34.34 44.04 58.50
N GLY A 142 -34.85 45.28 58.48
CA GLY A 142 -36.00 45.70 59.30
C GLY A 142 -37.36 45.48 58.63
N TYR A 143 -37.39 44.62 57.59
CA TYR A 143 -38.55 44.36 56.74
C TYR A 143 -38.68 42.85 56.49
N GLY A 144 -39.92 42.37 56.38
CA GLY A 144 -40.22 40.96 56.10
C GLY A 144 -40.41 40.70 54.60
N PHE A 145 -39.33 40.75 53.81
CA PHE A 145 -39.41 40.51 52.36
C PHE A 145 -39.89 39.09 52.04
N HIS A 146 -40.57 38.91 50.90
CA HIS A 146 -41.13 37.62 50.49
C HIS A 146 -42.15 37.03 51.48
N SER A 147 -42.95 37.91 52.11
CA SER A 147 -44.07 37.55 52.98
C SER A 147 -45.28 38.45 52.73
N ALA A 148 -46.37 38.22 53.46
CA ALA A 148 -47.56 39.07 53.41
C ALA A 148 -47.25 40.56 53.65
N LEU A 149 -46.17 40.88 54.36
CA LEU A 149 -45.75 42.26 54.58
C LEU A 149 -45.35 43.00 53.29
N MET A 150 -45.24 42.32 52.16
CA MET A 150 -45.03 42.92 50.83
C MET A 150 -46.31 43.42 50.15
N GLU A 151 -47.48 42.98 50.60
CA GLU A 151 -48.78 43.33 49.99
C GLU A 151 -49.00 44.84 49.80
N PRO A 152 -48.62 45.74 50.73
CA PRO A 152 -48.80 47.19 50.57
C PRO A 152 -48.09 47.79 49.35
N MET A 153 -47.01 47.18 48.86
CA MET A 153 -46.27 47.70 47.70
C MET A 153 -46.73 47.13 46.35
N LEU A 154 -47.49 46.03 46.33
CA LEU A 154 -47.74 45.25 45.10
C LEU A 154 -48.49 46.04 44.02
N ASP A 155 -49.50 46.85 44.39
CA ASP A 155 -50.25 47.66 43.42
C ASP A 155 -49.43 48.83 42.86
N GLY A 156 -48.49 49.37 43.65
CA GLY A 156 -47.52 50.35 43.18
C GLY A 156 -46.51 49.72 42.21
N PHE A 157 -46.06 48.51 42.52
CA PHE A 157 -45.09 47.77 41.72
C PHE A 157 -45.70 47.28 40.39
N ARG A 158 -46.94 46.76 40.41
CA ARG A 158 -47.68 46.33 39.22
C ARG A 158 -47.81 47.47 38.19
N ARG A 159 -48.19 48.67 38.64
CA ARG A 159 -48.32 49.84 37.76
C ARG A 159 -47.02 50.24 37.09
N VAL A 160 -45.88 50.02 37.74
CA VAL A 160 -44.56 50.26 37.11
C VAL A 160 -44.30 49.18 36.06
N LEU A 161 -44.50 47.91 36.40
CA LEU A 161 -44.31 46.77 35.48
C LEU A 161 -45.18 46.86 34.23
N GLU A 162 -46.44 47.26 34.35
CA GLU A 162 -47.37 47.48 33.22
C GLU A 162 -46.89 48.56 32.24
N GLY A 163 -45.99 49.45 32.68
CA GLY A 163 -45.39 50.50 31.85
C GLY A 163 -44.07 50.09 31.17
N LEU A 164 -43.55 48.89 31.44
CA LEU A 164 -42.28 48.41 30.88
C LEU A 164 -42.52 47.57 29.62
N SER A 165 -41.52 47.54 28.74
CA SER A 165 -41.55 46.70 27.54
C SER A 165 -40.82 45.38 27.79
N PHE A 166 -41.50 44.25 27.55
CA PHE A 166 -40.93 42.92 27.73
C PHE A 166 -40.53 42.28 26.41
N ALA A 167 -39.38 41.61 26.39
CA ALA A 167 -38.98 40.71 25.31
C ALA A 167 -38.84 39.28 25.85
N ALA A 168 -38.91 38.31 24.93
CA ALA A 168 -38.66 36.90 25.26
C ALA A 168 -37.18 36.72 25.63
N PRO A 169 -36.86 35.91 26.65
CA PRO A 169 -35.47 35.72 27.07
C PRO A 169 -34.66 34.98 25.99
N ASP A 170 -33.41 35.41 25.78
CA ASP A 170 -32.47 34.81 24.82
C ASP A 170 -31.58 33.70 25.41
N MET A 171 -31.65 33.51 26.73
CA MET A 171 -31.00 32.43 27.49
C MET A 171 -31.97 31.83 28.52
N ALA A 172 -31.68 30.61 28.98
CA ALA A 172 -32.55 29.92 29.93
C ALA A 172 -32.45 30.55 31.33
N VAL A 173 -33.58 31.03 31.85
CA VAL A 173 -33.69 31.59 33.21
C VAL A 173 -34.34 30.56 34.12
N VAL A 174 -33.76 30.33 35.31
CA VAL A 174 -34.40 29.51 36.37
C VAL A 174 -35.16 30.42 37.32
N SER A 175 -36.45 30.11 37.49
CA SER A 175 -37.39 30.90 38.28
C SER A 175 -37.19 30.71 39.79
N ASN A 176 -37.12 31.80 40.56
CA ASN A 176 -37.21 31.69 42.02
C ASN A 176 -38.61 31.33 42.53
N VAL A 177 -39.64 31.45 41.70
CA VAL A 177 -41.02 31.16 42.12
C VAL A 177 -41.32 29.67 41.98
N THR A 178 -40.83 29.02 40.92
CA THR A 178 -41.10 27.60 40.64
C THR A 178 -39.93 26.68 40.94
N GLY A 179 -38.70 27.20 41.04
CA GLY A 179 -37.48 26.40 41.22
C GLY A 179 -37.11 25.59 39.97
N ARG A 180 -37.63 25.97 38.80
CA ARG A 180 -37.45 25.30 37.50
C ARG A 180 -37.24 26.35 36.39
N PRO A 181 -36.81 25.97 35.18
CA PRO A 181 -36.75 26.89 34.05
C PRO A 181 -38.07 27.59 33.81
N VAL A 182 -38.01 28.87 33.45
CA VAL A 182 -39.18 29.69 33.15
C VAL A 182 -39.91 29.15 31.92
N GLU A 183 -41.23 29.09 31.99
CA GLU A 183 -42.04 28.72 30.82
C GLU A 183 -42.10 29.88 29.80
N VAL A 184 -42.42 29.57 28.54
CA VAL A 184 -42.47 30.57 27.46
C VAL A 184 -43.43 31.70 27.81
N GLY A 185 -42.91 32.92 27.90
CA GLY A 185 -43.68 34.13 28.22
C GLY A 185 -43.95 34.35 29.71
N GLU A 186 -43.53 33.45 30.60
CA GLU A 186 -43.79 33.56 32.04
C GLU A 186 -43.14 34.82 32.64
N VAL A 187 -41.85 35.03 32.41
CA VAL A 187 -41.11 36.23 32.87
C VAL A 187 -41.47 37.50 32.12
N CYS A 188 -42.24 37.39 31.03
CA CYS A 188 -42.71 38.52 30.23
C CYS A 188 -44.03 39.11 30.77
N SER A 189 -44.56 38.57 31.86
CA SER A 189 -45.80 39.03 32.51
C SER A 189 -45.51 39.87 33.76
N PRO A 190 -46.14 41.05 33.92
CA PRO A 190 -46.12 41.82 35.17
C PRO A 190 -46.52 40.99 36.40
N GLU A 191 -47.47 40.08 36.26
CA GLU A 191 -47.96 39.22 37.34
C GLU A 191 -46.89 38.28 37.86
N TYR A 192 -45.96 37.82 37.02
CA TYR A 192 -44.81 37.03 37.46
C TYR A 192 -43.97 37.81 38.47
N TRP A 193 -43.63 39.06 38.16
CA TRP A 193 -42.77 39.88 39.02
C TRP A 193 -43.47 40.34 40.30
N VAL A 194 -44.79 40.50 40.27
CA VAL A 194 -45.61 40.72 41.48
C VAL A 194 -45.61 39.47 42.38
N ARG A 195 -45.69 38.26 41.80
CA ARG A 195 -45.51 37.00 42.55
C ARG A 195 -44.09 36.89 43.10
N HIS A 196 -43.08 37.15 42.28
CA HIS A 196 -41.66 37.06 42.60
C HIS A 196 -41.25 37.88 43.83
N VAL A 197 -41.78 39.09 43.98
CA VAL A 197 -41.44 39.97 45.11
C VAL A 197 -42.19 39.60 46.41
N ARG A 198 -43.23 38.76 46.31
CA ARG A 198 -44.12 38.36 47.41
C ARG A 198 -43.90 36.91 47.88
N GLN A 199 -43.62 35.99 46.97
CA GLN A 199 -43.52 34.55 47.23
C GLN A 199 -42.09 34.15 47.62
N ALA A 200 -41.96 32.96 48.20
CA ALA A 200 -40.68 32.44 48.65
C ALA A 200 -39.69 32.28 47.48
N VAL A 201 -38.41 32.57 47.73
CA VAL A 201 -37.31 32.35 46.78
C VAL A 201 -36.86 30.89 46.83
N LEU A 202 -37.15 30.11 45.78
CA LEU A 202 -36.79 28.69 45.63
C LEU A 202 -35.42 28.49 44.97
N PHE A 203 -34.38 29.10 45.55
CA PHE A 203 -33.01 29.02 45.04
C PHE A 203 -32.42 27.60 45.11
N GLY A 204 -32.58 26.91 46.24
CA GLY A 204 -32.08 25.55 46.45
C GLY A 204 -32.62 24.57 45.42
N PRO A 205 -33.96 24.44 45.28
CA PRO A 205 -34.58 23.63 44.23
C PRO A 205 -34.13 23.98 42.82
N GLY A 206 -33.91 25.28 42.53
CA GLY A 206 -33.37 25.72 41.24
C GLY A 206 -31.95 25.22 40.96
N VAL A 207 -31.07 25.24 41.97
CA VAL A 207 -29.69 24.70 41.87
C VAL A 207 -29.69 23.18 41.74
N GLU A 208 -30.55 22.48 42.49
CA GLU A 208 -30.71 21.02 42.39
C GLU A 208 -31.21 20.61 40.99
N TRP A 209 -32.18 21.35 40.44
CA TRP A 209 -32.64 21.14 39.07
C TRP A 209 -31.52 21.35 38.05
N LEU A 210 -30.74 22.44 38.20
CA LEU A 210 -29.60 22.73 37.33
C LEU A 210 -28.57 21.59 37.35
N ALA A 211 -28.27 21.03 38.51
CA ALA A 211 -27.32 19.93 38.64
C ALA A 211 -27.83 18.59 38.10
N GLY A 212 -29.09 18.25 38.41
CA GLY A 212 -29.70 16.98 38.03
C GLY A 212 -30.21 16.97 36.59
N GLU A 213 -31.31 17.67 36.32
CA GLU A 213 -31.96 17.68 34.99
C GLU A 213 -31.25 18.60 34.01
N GLY A 214 -30.73 19.74 34.48
CA GLY A 214 -29.98 20.70 33.66
C GLY A 214 -28.54 20.26 33.36
N GLN A 215 -28.04 19.22 34.03
CA GLN A 215 -26.68 18.66 33.89
C GLN A 215 -25.56 19.71 33.98
N VAL A 216 -25.79 20.78 34.74
CA VAL A 216 -24.84 21.90 34.92
C VAL A 216 -23.75 21.47 35.89
N THR A 217 -22.50 21.58 35.43
CA THR A 217 -21.30 21.19 36.18
C THR A 217 -20.46 22.37 36.64
N ARG A 218 -20.80 23.60 36.23
CA ARG A 218 -20.07 24.83 36.58
C ARG A 218 -21.01 25.94 36.98
N PHE A 219 -20.80 26.49 38.16
CA PHE A 219 -21.59 27.57 38.75
C PHE A 219 -20.67 28.74 39.08
N VAL A 220 -20.94 29.89 38.48
CA VAL A 220 -20.23 31.13 38.74
C VAL A 220 -21.19 32.13 39.39
N GLU A 221 -20.95 32.45 40.66
CA GLU A 221 -21.64 33.55 41.34
C GLU A 221 -21.03 34.88 40.89
N LEU A 222 -21.85 35.68 40.23
CA LEU A 222 -21.54 37.07 39.88
C LEU A 222 -22.13 37.96 40.96
N GLY A 223 -21.29 38.41 41.88
CA GLY A 223 -21.73 39.17 43.05
C GLY A 223 -20.58 39.76 43.84
N PRO A 224 -20.86 40.57 44.88
CA PRO A 224 -19.84 41.25 45.67
C PRO A 224 -19.03 40.33 46.61
N ASP A 225 -19.47 39.09 46.82
CA ASP A 225 -18.84 38.09 47.69
C ASP A 225 -19.26 36.66 47.25
N GLY A 226 -18.94 35.63 48.05
CA GLY A 226 -19.24 34.22 47.73
C GLY A 226 -20.42 33.59 48.49
N VAL A 227 -21.55 34.29 48.63
CA VAL A 227 -22.68 33.82 49.46
C VAL A 227 -23.52 32.79 48.72
N LEU A 228 -23.90 33.05 47.46
CA LEU A 228 -24.69 32.12 46.65
C LEU A 228 -23.87 30.87 46.30
N ALA A 229 -22.56 31.02 46.10
CA ALA A 229 -21.63 29.92 45.87
C ALA A 229 -21.58 28.97 47.07
N ALA A 230 -21.55 29.49 48.29
CA ALA A 230 -21.61 28.65 49.48
C ALA A 230 -22.96 27.92 49.62
N MET A 231 -24.07 28.57 49.27
CA MET A 231 -25.40 27.95 49.30
C MET A 231 -25.53 26.88 48.21
N ALA A 232 -25.09 27.17 46.99
CA ALA A 232 -25.08 26.20 45.89
C ALA A 232 -24.24 24.97 46.23
N HIS A 233 -23.04 25.15 46.81
CA HIS A 233 -22.22 24.03 47.25
C HIS A 233 -22.95 23.13 48.27
N ASN A 234 -23.69 23.73 49.21
CA ASN A 234 -24.51 22.95 50.15
C ASN A 234 -25.63 22.18 49.44
N CYS A 235 -26.30 22.74 48.42
CA CYS A 235 -27.30 22.01 47.64
C CYS A 235 -26.70 20.81 46.92
N LEU A 236 -25.54 21.01 46.29
CA LEU A 236 -24.88 20.01 45.45
C LEU A 236 -24.26 18.86 46.26
N ALA A 237 -23.79 19.13 47.48
CA ALA A 237 -23.24 18.11 48.38
C ALA A 237 -24.24 16.98 48.72
N HIS A 238 -25.54 17.22 48.59
CA HIS A 238 -26.58 16.22 48.81
C HIS A 238 -27.01 15.45 47.54
N HIS A 239 -26.48 15.82 46.36
CA HIS A 239 -26.77 15.17 45.07
C HIS A 239 -25.68 14.17 44.65
N ILE A 240 -24.54 14.14 45.33
CA ILE A 240 -23.47 13.18 45.06
C ILE A 240 -23.79 11.89 45.81
N ASP A 241 -24.23 10.85 45.09
CA ASP A 241 -24.35 9.49 45.64
C ASP A 241 -22.96 9.01 46.07
N ALA A 242 -22.76 8.83 47.38
CA ALA A 242 -21.50 8.32 47.92
C ALA A 242 -21.19 6.87 47.48
N ASP A 243 -22.14 6.19 46.84
CA ASP A 243 -22.10 4.78 46.43
C ASP A 243 -22.02 4.55 44.91
N SER A 244 -21.81 5.60 44.08
CA SER A 244 -21.57 5.39 42.66
C SER A 244 -20.17 4.78 42.43
N GLU A 245 -20.09 3.47 42.22
CA GLU A 245 -18.85 2.72 41.94
C GLU A 245 -18.17 3.13 40.62
N ASP A 246 -18.89 3.83 39.74
CA ASP A 246 -18.34 4.46 38.55
C ASP A 246 -17.76 5.83 38.94
N GLY A 247 -16.46 5.90 39.22
CA GLY A 247 -15.71 7.12 39.56
C GLY A 247 -15.65 8.20 38.45
N SER A 248 -16.76 8.47 37.77
CA SER A 248 -16.94 9.42 36.68
C SER A 248 -17.71 10.70 37.08
N GLY A 249 -18.25 10.77 38.30
CA GLY A 249 -18.92 11.97 38.81
C GLY A 249 -17.91 13.04 39.23
N ALA A 250 -17.53 13.94 38.32
CA ALA A 250 -16.79 15.14 38.70
C ALA A 250 -17.68 16.02 39.58
N GLU A 251 -17.21 16.38 40.79
CA GLU A 251 -17.92 17.34 41.65
C GLU A 251 -18.17 18.65 40.87
N PRO A 252 -19.39 19.20 40.86
CA PRO A 252 -19.67 20.44 40.17
C PRO A 252 -18.82 21.57 40.74
N GLU A 253 -18.19 22.36 39.87
CA GLU A 253 -17.38 23.48 40.28
C GLU A 253 -18.25 24.67 40.65
N VAL A 254 -18.05 25.23 41.85
CA VAL A 254 -18.75 26.43 42.31
C VAL A 254 -17.74 27.51 42.70
N ILE A 255 -17.83 28.68 42.10
CA ILE A 255 -16.92 29.79 42.36
C ILE A 255 -17.63 31.14 42.37
N ALA A 256 -17.14 32.07 43.19
CA ALA A 256 -17.56 33.46 43.19
C ALA A 256 -16.57 34.33 42.42
N SER A 257 -17.08 35.31 41.67
CA SER A 257 -16.29 36.25 40.89
C SER A 257 -15.54 37.26 41.77
N LEU A 258 -16.07 37.58 42.94
CA LEU A 258 -15.45 38.47 43.93
C LEU A 258 -15.50 37.83 45.32
N ARG A 259 -14.54 38.22 46.16
CA ARG A 259 -14.51 37.90 47.60
C ARG A 259 -14.06 39.10 48.39
N ARG A 260 -14.65 39.28 49.57
CA ARG A 260 -14.38 40.46 50.41
C ARG A 260 -12.93 40.55 50.89
N ASP A 261 -12.23 39.43 50.98
CA ASP A 261 -10.86 39.30 51.47
C ASP A 261 -9.80 39.30 50.34
N GLN A 262 -10.19 39.55 49.08
CA GLN A 262 -9.29 39.53 47.93
C GLN A 262 -9.40 40.80 47.06
N PRO A 263 -8.30 41.23 46.41
CA PRO A 263 -8.36 42.29 45.40
C PRO A 263 -9.28 41.90 44.23
N GLU A 264 -10.16 42.81 43.80
CA GLU A 264 -11.22 42.54 42.81
C GLU A 264 -10.67 41.95 41.50
N VAL A 265 -9.61 42.54 40.93
CA VAL A 265 -8.97 42.05 39.69
C VAL A 265 -8.43 40.63 39.87
N GLN A 266 -7.80 40.35 41.00
CA GLN A 266 -7.27 39.02 41.30
C GLN A 266 -8.39 38.01 41.46
N ALA A 267 -9.49 38.38 42.13
CA ALA A 267 -10.64 37.49 42.32
C ALA A 267 -11.29 37.11 40.99
N VAL A 268 -11.51 38.09 40.09
CA VAL A 268 -12.08 37.85 38.76
C VAL A 268 -11.15 36.99 37.89
N LEU A 269 -9.86 37.32 37.82
CA LEU A 269 -8.90 36.50 37.04
C LEU A 269 -8.74 35.10 37.62
N THR A 270 -8.81 34.93 38.94
CA THR A 270 -8.79 33.61 39.59
C THR A 270 -10.06 32.83 39.26
N CYS A 271 -11.21 33.49 39.21
CA CYS A 271 -12.47 32.89 38.79
C CYS A 271 -12.37 32.37 37.34
N LEU A 272 -11.95 33.22 36.40
CA LEU A 272 -11.76 32.84 34.99
C LEU A 272 -10.69 31.75 34.82
N ALA A 273 -9.58 31.84 35.54
CA ALA A 273 -8.51 30.84 35.48
C ALA A 273 -8.98 29.48 36.01
N ARG A 274 -9.79 29.46 37.07
CA ARG A 274 -10.36 28.22 37.60
C ARG A 274 -11.32 27.58 36.60
N GLN A 275 -12.24 28.37 36.02
CA GLN A 275 -13.11 27.93 34.93
C GLN A 275 -12.30 27.38 33.74
N PHE A 276 -11.21 28.04 33.35
CA PHE A 276 -10.32 27.56 32.30
C PHE A 276 -9.69 26.21 32.64
N THR A 277 -9.12 26.07 33.85
CA THR A 277 -8.44 24.84 34.28
C THR A 277 -9.36 23.65 34.44
N THR A 278 -10.65 23.89 34.65
CA THR A 278 -11.65 22.83 34.75
C THR A 278 -12.32 22.54 33.40
N GLY A 279 -12.01 23.28 32.32
CA GLY A 279 -12.39 22.98 30.94
C GLY A 279 -13.30 23.99 30.23
N ALA A 280 -13.57 25.16 30.83
CA ALA A 280 -14.27 26.24 30.13
C ALA A 280 -13.35 26.95 29.11
N SER A 281 -13.89 27.31 27.96
CA SER A 281 -13.16 28.12 26.97
C SER A 281 -13.15 29.59 27.41
N ILE A 282 -11.95 30.14 27.65
CA ILE A 282 -11.74 31.54 28.03
C ILE A 282 -10.86 32.20 26.95
N ASP A 283 -11.34 33.29 26.37
CA ASP A 283 -10.55 34.16 25.51
C ASP A 283 -9.68 35.08 26.36
N TRP A 284 -8.36 34.82 26.36
CA TRP A 284 -7.39 35.62 27.11
C TRP A 284 -6.90 36.86 26.35
N THR A 285 -7.31 37.05 25.09
CA THR A 285 -6.92 38.18 24.22
C THR A 285 -7.17 39.55 24.87
N PRO A 286 -8.29 39.81 25.59
CA PRO A 286 -8.50 41.09 26.27
C PRO A 286 -7.42 41.47 27.29
N VAL A 287 -6.71 40.48 27.85
CA VAL A 287 -5.65 40.69 28.85
C VAL A 287 -4.25 40.52 28.27
N LEU A 288 -4.08 39.66 27.26
CA LEU A 288 -2.79 39.35 26.66
C LEU A 288 -2.47 40.17 25.40
N GLY A 289 -3.47 40.79 24.77
CA GLY A 289 -3.36 41.48 23.48
C GLY A 289 -3.50 40.54 22.27
N GLU A 290 -3.76 41.08 21.08
CA GLU A 290 -3.73 40.33 19.83
C GLU A 290 -2.30 39.85 19.56
N SER A 291 -2.11 38.53 19.50
CA SER A 291 -0.85 37.93 19.06
C SER A 291 -0.82 37.98 17.53
N ASP A 292 0.01 38.85 16.96
CA ASP A 292 0.39 38.77 15.55
C ASP A 292 1.07 37.41 15.34
N SER A 293 0.28 36.42 14.93
CA SER A 293 0.62 34.99 14.84
C SER A 293 1.67 34.65 13.77
N ASN A 294 2.38 35.65 13.24
CA ASN A 294 3.47 35.51 12.27
C ASN A 294 4.79 36.16 12.69
N ALA A 295 4.93 36.69 13.91
CA ALA A 295 6.21 37.16 14.42
C ALA A 295 6.87 36.12 15.34
N PRO A 296 8.00 35.47 14.93
CA PRO A 296 8.75 34.60 15.83
C PRO A 296 9.38 35.46 16.94
N GLY A 297 8.71 35.54 18.10
CA GLY A 297 9.20 36.27 19.27
C GLY A 297 8.17 36.93 20.18
N ALA A 298 6.86 36.89 19.88
CA ALA A 298 5.84 37.56 20.70
C ALA A 298 5.46 36.81 22.00
N HIS A 299 5.79 35.52 22.12
CA HIS A 299 5.65 34.80 23.38
C HIS A 299 6.98 34.84 24.14
N PRO A 300 7.01 35.33 25.40
CA PRO A 300 8.18 35.13 26.25
C PRO A 300 8.44 33.62 26.28
N GLY A 301 9.67 33.21 25.98
CA GLY A 301 10.08 31.80 26.01
C GLY A 301 9.93 31.27 27.43
N LEU A 302 8.72 30.86 27.79
CA LEU A 302 8.42 30.21 29.05
C LEU A 302 9.08 28.84 29.04
N PRO A 303 9.43 28.30 30.21
CA PRO A 303 9.84 26.91 30.31
C PRO A 303 8.79 26.04 29.61
N THR A 304 9.26 25.19 28.68
CA THR A 304 8.39 24.19 28.06
C THR A 304 7.76 23.31 29.13
N TYR A 305 6.66 22.63 28.79
CA TYR A 305 5.99 21.68 29.70
C TYR A 305 7.03 20.88 30.48
N ALA A 306 6.97 20.96 31.81
CA ALA A 306 7.85 20.21 32.68
C ALA A 306 7.39 18.76 32.65
N PHE A 307 7.66 18.07 31.53
CA PHE A 307 7.50 16.64 31.40
C PHE A 307 8.03 16.04 32.69
N GLN A 308 7.29 15.14 33.34
CA GLN A 308 7.78 14.50 34.57
C GLN A 308 9.11 13.77 34.34
N ARG A 309 9.61 13.73 33.08
CA ARG A 309 10.78 13.02 32.56
C ARG A 309 10.72 11.54 32.93
N GLN A 310 9.51 11.08 33.22
CA GLN A 310 9.11 9.69 33.22
C GLN A 310 9.29 9.21 31.78
N ARG A 311 10.02 8.11 31.60
CA ARG A 311 10.26 7.51 30.30
C ARG A 311 8.98 6.82 29.84
N TYR A 312 8.07 7.57 29.22
CA TYR A 312 6.92 7.03 28.49
C TYR A 312 7.29 6.85 27.01
N TRP A 313 8.37 6.11 26.77
CA TRP A 313 8.52 5.50 25.46
C TRP A 313 7.41 4.47 25.35
N LEU A 314 6.81 4.33 24.16
CA LEU A 314 6.39 2.99 23.74
C LEU A 314 7.69 2.21 23.57
N ASP A 315 8.34 1.84 24.69
CA ASP A 315 8.81 0.48 24.79
C ASP A 315 7.49 -0.25 24.58
N ALA A 316 7.20 -0.66 23.34
CA ALA A 316 5.98 -1.39 23.07
C ALA A 316 5.93 -2.40 24.21
N PRO A 317 4.84 -2.47 25.00
CA PRO A 317 4.55 -3.77 25.55
C PRO A 317 4.65 -4.63 24.30
N HIS A 318 5.55 -5.60 24.31
CA HIS A 318 5.27 -6.79 23.57
C HIS A 318 3.87 -7.17 24.08
N HIS A 319 2.81 -6.67 23.42
CA HIS A 319 1.64 -7.46 23.21
C HIS A 319 2.15 -8.58 22.31
N THR A 320 2.94 -9.48 22.90
CA THR A 320 2.57 -10.86 22.87
C THR A 320 1.09 -10.87 23.32
N ALA A 321 0.17 -10.70 22.37
CA ALA A 321 -0.78 -11.79 22.21
C ALA A 321 0.14 -13.02 22.23
N ASP A 322 0.08 -13.78 23.33
CA ASP A 322 1.04 -14.85 23.57
C ASP A 322 1.13 -15.59 22.24
N VAL A 323 2.28 -15.51 21.55
CA VAL A 323 2.34 -15.99 20.15
C VAL A 323 2.03 -17.49 20.12
N THR A 324 2.13 -18.14 21.30
CA THR A 324 1.67 -19.48 21.58
C THR A 324 0.14 -19.66 21.46
N ASP A 325 -0.69 -18.65 21.73
CA ASP A 325 -2.14 -18.66 21.46
C ASP A 325 -2.45 -18.79 19.96
N LEU A 326 -1.50 -18.39 19.10
CA LEU A 326 -1.53 -18.57 17.64
C LEU A 326 -0.73 -19.81 17.17
N GLY A 327 -0.25 -20.64 18.09
CA GLY A 327 0.56 -21.83 17.80
C GLY A 327 2.02 -21.54 17.40
N LEU A 328 2.53 -20.33 17.63
CA LEU A 328 3.89 -19.91 17.30
C LEU A 328 4.79 -19.95 18.55
N GLU A 329 6.09 -20.19 18.35
CA GLU A 329 7.08 -20.16 19.43
C GLU A 329 7.60 -18.72 19.64
N THR A 330 7.69 -18.26 20.88
CA THR A 330 8.25 -16.94 21.20
C THR A 330 9.77 -16.95 21.06
N VAL A 331 10.32 -15.96 20.34
CA VAL A 331 11.77 -15.76 20.20
C VAL A 331 12.16 -14.48 20.93
N GLU A 332 12.88 -14.61 22.04
CA GLU A 332 13.47 -13.44 22.71
C GLU A 332 14.69 -12.96 21.92
N HIS A 333 14.49 -12.02 20.99
CA HIS A 333 15.54 -11.35 20.24
C HIS A 333 15.07 -9.97 19.74
N PRO A 334 15.90 -8.92 19.71
CA PRO A 334 15.45 -7.58 19.30
C PRO A 334 14.95 -7.50 17.85
N LEU A 335 15.47 -8.34 16.94
CA LEU A 335 15.12 -8.33 15.51
C LEU A 335 14.14 -9.45 15.10
N LEU A 336 13.96 -10.48 15.92
CA LEU A 336 13.14 -11.67 15.63
C LEU A 336 12.19 -11.89 16.80
N GLY A 337 10.88 -11.96 16.55
CA GLY A 337 9.86 -12.05 17.60
C GLY A 337 9.15 -13.40 17.72
N ALA A 338 9.08 -14.17 16.63
CA ALA A 338 8.35 -15.44 16.60
C ALA A 338 9.09 -16.49 15.75
N ALA A 339 8.85 -17.76 16.04
CA ALA A 339 9.30 -18.88 15.24
C ALA A 339 8.16 -19.86 14.96
N VAL A 340 8.14 -20.42 13.76
CA VAL A 340 7.15 -21.39 13.30
C VAL A 340 7.87 -22.69 12.95
N PRO A 341 7.63 -23.78 13.67
CA PRO A 341 8.13 -25.09 13.27
C PRO A 341 7.36 -25.56 12.02
N LEU A 342 8.09 -26.04 11.02
CA LEU A 342 7.51 -26.64 9.82
C LEU A 342 7.30 -28.15 10.07
N ALA A 343 6.26 -28.73 9.48
CA ALA A 343 5.94 -30.14 9.63
C ALA A 343 7.08 -31.06 9.13
N GLU A 344 7.83 -30.59 8.14
CA GLU A 344 9.01 -31.23 7.54
C GLU A 344 10.30 -30.74 8.20
N GLY A 345 10.33 -30.60 9.54
CA GLY A 345 11.53 -30.39 10.38
C GLY A 345 12.37 -29.12 10.21
N GLY A 346 12.00 -28.22 9.29
CA GLY A 346 12.51 -26.86 9.18
C GLY A 346 11.85 -25.88 10.16
N ARG A 347 12.32 -24.63 10.20
CA ARG A 347 11.78 -23.55 11.04
C ARG A 347 11.85 -22.20 10.33
N VAL A 348 10.81 -21.38 10.52
CA VAL A 348 10.76 -20.00 10.02
C VAL A 348 10.74 -19.03 11.20
N PHE A 349 11.70 -18.11 11.26
CA PHE A 349 11.74 -17.04 12.25
C PHE A 349 11.22 -15.76 11.63
N ALA A 350 10.27 -15.09 12.29
CA ALA A 350 9.66 -13.85 11.82
C ALA A 350 10.08 -12.66 12.68
N GLY A 351 10.26 -11.51 12.05
CA GLY A 351 10.68 -10.27 12.69
C GLY A 351 10.17 -9.03 11.98
N ARG A 352 10.38 -7.86 12.59
CA ARG A 352 10.00 -6.56 12.03
C ARG A 352 11.06 -5.51 12.33
N VAL A 353 11.56 -4.83 11.31
CA VAL A 353 12.57 -3.77 11.45
C VAL A 353 12.07 -2.47 10.82
N SER A 354 12.29 -1.36 11.50
CA SER A 354 11.96 -0.01 11.02
C SER A 354 12.87 1.01 11.71
N LEU A 355 13.07 2.19 11.12
CA LEU A 355 13.83 3.26 11.78
C LEU A 355 13.13 3.82 13.03
N ARG A 356 11.83 3.58 13.17
CA ARG A 356 11.06 3.93 14.39
C ARG A 356 11.37 3.00 15.56
N THR A 357 11.51 1.70 15.30
CA THR A 357 11.77 0.68 16.34
C THR A 357 13.26 0.43 16.57
N HIS A 358 14.09 0.64 15.54
CA HIS A 358 15.54 0.42 15.55
C HIS A 358 16.28 1.67 15.08
N PRO A 359 16.19 2.80 15.82
CA PRO A 359 16.69 4.09 15.38
C PRO A 359 18.20 4.12 15.14
N TRP A 360 18.98 3.22 15.74
CA TRP A 360 20.42 3.14 15.48
C TRP A 360 20.76 2.72 14.06
N LEU A 361 19.86 2.05 13.33
CA LEU A 361 20.14 1.65 11.95
C LEU A 361 20.28 2.87 11.03
N VAL A 362 19.70 4.03 11.39
CA VAL A 362 19.87 5.29 10.63
C VAL A 362 21.33 5.74 10.55
N ASP A 363 22.15 5.33 11.51
CA ASP A 363 23.57 5.67 11.59
C ASP A 363 24.43 4.77 10.70
N HIS A 364 23.88 3.80 9.98
CA HIS A 364 24.62 3.02 8.99
C HIS A 364 24.15 3.39 7.58
N GLN A 365 24.78 4.43 7.02
CA GLN A 365 24.48 4.90 5.67
C GLN A 365 25.62 4.60 4.71
N VAL A 366 25.27 4.04 3.55
CA VAL A 366 26.18 3.83 2.43
C VAL A 366 25.61 4.56 1.22
N LEU A 367 26.38 5.49 0.67
CA LEU A 367 26.01 6.40 -0.41
C LEU A 367 24.68 7.11 -0.11
N LYS A 368 24.58 7.72 1.09
CA LYS A 368 23.38 8.42 1.60
C LYS A 368 22.11 7.57 1.61
N THR A 369 22.26 6.27 1.87
CA THR A 369 21.16 5.30 1.92
C THR A 369 21.27 4.49 3.20
N VAL A 370 20.20 4.42 3.98
CA VAL A 370 20.17 3.63 5.22
C VAL A 370 20.13 2.15 4.85
N LEU A 371 21.27 1.48 5.03
CA LEU A 371 21.50 0.10 4.66
C LEU A 371 21.61 -0.74 5.93
N VAL A 372 20.86 -1.84 6.01
CA VAL A 372 21.06 -2.80 7.11
C VAL A 372 22.38 -3.53 6.88
N PRO A 373 23.33 -3.44 7.84
CA PRO A 373 24.66 -4.00 7.68
C PRO A 373 24.63 -5.53 7.67
N GLY A 374 25.60 -6.16 7.00
CA GLY A 374 25.72 -7.62 6.96
C GLY A 374 25.82 -8.26 8.36
N THR A 375 26.36 -7.53 9.34
CA THR A 375 26.43 -7.96 10.74
C THR A 375 25.07 -8.17 11.38
N VAL A 376 24.03 -7.43 10.95
CA VAL A 376 22.64 -7.66 11.38
C VAL A 376 22.11 -8.98 10.82
N LEU A 377 22.41 -9.29 9.56
CA LEU A 377 21.99 -10.54 8.93
C LEU A 377 22.66 -11.75 9.58
N VAL A 378 23.97 -11.64 9.87
CA VAL A 378 24.73 -12.67 10.62
C VAL A 378 24.13 -12.91 12.00
N GLU A 379 23.83 -11.85 12.76
CA GLU A 379 23.25 -11.98 14.10
C GLU A 379 21.89 -12.71 14.08
N MET A 380 21.02 -12.39 13.11
CA MET A 380 19.73 -13.09 12.96
C MET A 380 19.92 -14.59 12.63
N VAL A 381 20.88 -14.90 11.75
CA VAL A 381 21.17 -16.28 11.35
C VAL A 381 21.81 -17.06 12.50
N VAL A 382 22.73 -16.48 13.26
CA VAL A 382 23.32 -17.10 14.47
C VAL A 382 22.24 -17.38 15.51
N ARG A 383 21.31 -16.44 15.74
CA ARG A 383 20.19 -16.65 16.66
C ARG A 383 19.26 -17.77 16.19
N ALA A 384 19.00 -17.86 14.87
CA ALA A 384 18.23 -18.95 14.29
C ALA A 384 18.97 -20.30 14.42
N ALA A 385 20.29 -20.31 14.24
CA ALA A 385 21.14 -21.48 14.36
C ALA A 385 21.10 -22.09 15.77
N ASP A 386 21.19 -21.26 16.82
CA ASP A 386 21.09 -21.71 18.21
C ASP A 386 19.77 -22.47 18.48
N ARG A 387 18.68 -22.01 17.87
CA ARG A 387 17.33 -22.58 18.05
C ARG A 387 17.12 -23.91 17.33
N VAL A 388 17.94 -24.21 16.32
CA VAL A 388 17.96 -25.51 15.63
C VAL A 388 19.13 -26.40 16.06
N GLY A 389 19.87 -26.00 17.11
CA GLY A 389 21.02 -26.76 17.64
C GLY A 389 22.26 -26.74 16.75
N CYS A 390 22.43 -25.71 15.91
CA CYS A 390 23.62 -25.49 15.10
C CYS A 390 24.55 -24.49 15.78
N GLY A 391 25.80 -24.89 16.04
CA GLY A 391 26.81 -24.06 16.73
C GLY A 391 27.76 -23.33 15.80
N ARG A 392 27.61 -23.49 14.47
CA ARG A 392 28.46 -22.85 13.46
C ARG A 392 27.64 -22.47 12.24
N LEU A 393 27.81 -21.23 11.79
CA LEU A 393 27.45 -20.78 10.46
C LEU A 393 28.64 -21.08 9.54
N ASP A 394 28.47 -22.05 8.64
CA ASP A 394 29.55 -22.51 7.76
C ASP A 394 29.80 -21.49 6.65
N GLU A 395 28.74 -21.04 5.98
CA GLU A 395 28.79 -19.97 4.98
C GLU A 395 27.49 -19.14 5.02
N LEU A 396 27.61 -17.82 4.82
CA LEU A 396 26.51 -16.90 4.53
C LEU A 396 26.93 -15.92 3.44
N ALA A 397 26.31 -16.02 2.27
CA ALA A 397 26.48 -15.11 1.16
C ALA A 397 25.35 -14.07 1.14
N LEU A 398 25.71 -12.79 1.02
CA LEU A 398 24.77 -11.69 0.89
C LEU A 398 24.42 -11.47 -0.58
N GLU A 399 23.15 -11.63 -0.93
CA GLU A 399 22.67 -11.59 -2.32
C GLU A 399 22.14 -10.20 -2.72
N ALA A 400 21.40 -9.55 -1.82
CA ALA A 400 20.76 -8.26 -2.07
C ALA A 400 20.79 -7.36 -0.82
N PRO A 401 21.06 -6.05 -0.98
CA PRO A 401 21.05 -5.10 0.14
C PRO A 401 19.64 -4.98 0.73
N LEU A 402 19.55 -4.90 2.06
CA LEU A 402 18.31 -4.62 2.76
C LEU A 402 18.28 -3.15 3.15
N ILE A 403 17.41 -2.37 2.50
CA ILE A 403 17.32 -0.91 2.65
C ILE A 403 16.12 -0.57 3.53
N LEU A 404 16.27 0.40 4.42
CA LEU A 404 15.18 0.94 5.23
C LEU A 404 14.80 2.34 4.74
N THR A 405 13.51 2.59 4.60
CA THR A 405 12.94 3.89 4.26
C THR A 405 12.70 4.74 5.52
N GLU A 406 12.60 6.06 5.35
CA GLU A 406 12.28 6.99 6.45
C GLU A 406 10.84 6.76 6.97
N GLU A 407 9.94 6.37 6.07
CA GLU A 407 8.55 6.05 6.35
C GLU A 407 8.32 4.55 6.04
N GLY A 408 7.80 3.79 7.02
CA GLY A 408 7.48 2.37 6.88
C GLY A 408 8.38 1.39 7.67
N GLY A 409 7.91 0.15 7.78
CA GLY A 409 8.66 -0.99 8.34
C GLY A 409 8.83 -2.10 7.31
N VAL A 410 9.79 -3.00 7.56
CA VAL A 410 9.97 -4.23 6.79
C VAL A 410 9.69 -5.44 7.67
N GLN A 411 8.94 -6.38 7.14
CA GLN A 411 8.76 -7.71 7.72
C GLN A 411 9.95 -8.58 7.31
N LEU A 412 10.46 -9.39 8.23
CA LEU A 412 11.62 -10.27 8.04
C LEU A 412 11.22 -11.72 8.20
N GLN A 413 11.85 -12.60 7.40
CA GLN A 413 11.81 -14.04 7.59
C GLN A 413 13.21 -14.63 7.51
N VAL A 414 13.57 -15.48 8.48
CA VAL A 414 14.75 -16.36 8.39
C VAL A 414 14.23 -17.78 8.29
N VAL A 415 14.48 -18.43 7.17
CA VAL A 415 14.04 -19.81 6.91
C VAL A 415 15.24 -20.72 7.12
N VAL A 416 15.13 -21.69 8.02
CA VAL A 416 16.11 -22.75 8.25
C VAL A 416 15.47 -24.07 7.87
N GLU A 417 16.08 -24.79 6.93
CA GLU A 417 15.55 -26.05 6.43
C GLU A 417 16.02 -27.25 7.26
N GLU A 418 15.52 -28.44 6.90
CA GLU A 418 16.04 -29.71 7.38
C GLU A 418 17.51 -29.91 6.98
N PRO A 419 18.26 -30.75 7.73
CA PRO A 419 19.62 -31.07 7.35
C PRO A 419 19.60 -31.91 6.07
N ASP A 420 20.45 -31.55 5.11
CA ASP A 420 20.68 -32.33 3.91
C ASP A 420 21.40 -33.67 4.22
N GLU A 421 21.62 -34.50 3.20
CA GLU A 421 22.32 -35.78 3.32
C GLU A 421 23.75 -35.64 3.88
N SER A 422 24.33 -34.44 3.83
CA SER A 422 25.67 -34.12 4.33
C SER A 422 25.66 -33.51 5.75
N GLY A 423 24.47 -33.32 6.34
CA GLY A 423 24.29 -32.77 7.69
C GLY A 423 24.29 -31.24 7.75
N PHE A 424 24.27 -30.54 6.62
CA PHE A 424 24.15 -29.08 6.55
C PHE A 424 22.68 -28.67 6.51
N ARG A 425 22.30 -27.63 7.24
CA ARG A 425 20.97 -27.03 7.15
C ARG A 425 21.03 -25.77 6.31
N PRO A 426 20.36 -25.72 5.14
CA PRO A 426 20.19 -24.49 4.39
C PRO A 426 19.52 -23.40 5.23
N VAL A 427 19.99 -22.16 5.09
CA VAL A 427 19.38 -20.98 5.70
C VAL A 427 19.23 -19.85 4.68
N ALA A 428 18.13 -19.11 4.75
CA ALA A 428 17.91 -17.93 3.92
C ALA A 428 17.21 -16.82 4.70
N VAL A 429 17.55 -15.56 4.40
CA VAL A 429 16.95 -14.36 5.00
C VAL A 429 16.17 -13.59 3.93
N TYR A 430 14.91 -13.28 4.24
CA TYR A 430 13.99 -12.57 3.36
C TYR A 430 13.42 -11.32 4.03
N SER A 431 13.02 -10.33 3.23
CA SER A 431 12.21 -9.21 3.71
C SER A 431 11.13 -8.76 2.73
N ARG A 432 10.11 -8.05 3.23
CA ARG A 432 9.13 -7.30 2.43
C ARG A 432 8.67 -6.03 3.14
N PRO A 433 8.29 -4.95 2.42
CA PRO A 433 7.71 -3.74 3.02
C PRO A 433 6.31 -3.98 3.62
N GLU A 434 5.96 -3.25 4.69
CA GLU A 434 4.64 -3.34 5.35
C GLU A 434 3.49 -2.66 4.58
N ASP A 435 3.75 -1.54 3.91
CA ASP A 435 2.69 -0.68 3.32
C ASP A 435 2.06 -1.26 2.03
N GLN A 436 2.52 -2.42 1.57
CA GLN A 436 2.02 -3.11 0.37
C GLN A 436 0.94 -4.16 0.64
N GLU A 437 0.37 -4.24 1.84
CA GLU A 437 -0.69 -5.21 2.17
C GLU A 437 -2.05 -4.91 1.49
N SER A 438 -2.29 -3.69 1.01
CA SER A 438 -3.60 -3.29 0.45
C SER A 438 -3.79 -3.55 -1.05
N ALA A 439 -2.76 -4.03 -1.77
CA ALA A 439 -2.85 -4.32 -3.20
C ALA A 439 -1.98 -5.54 -3.57
N GLY A 440 -2.59 -6.74 -3.58
CA GLY A 440 -2.07 -7.92 -4.26
C GLY A 440 -0.59 -8.27 -4.04
N GLY A 441 -0.27 -8.84 -2.88
CA GLY A 441 0.93 -9.67 -2.66
C GLY A 441 2.29 -9.00 -2.89
N ALA A 442 2.81 -8.27 -1.89
CA ALA A 442 4.22 -7.86 -1.88
C ALA A 442 5.15 -9.09 -1.96
N VAL A 443 6.08 -9.08 -2.93
CA VAL A 443 7.06 -10.17 -3.16
C VAL A 443 8.16 -10.11 -2.10
N TRP A 444 8.46 -11.25 -1.47
CA TRP A 444 9.59 -11.38 -0.55
C TRP A 444 10.92 -11.30 -1.32
N VAL A 445 11.82 -10.43 -0.87
CA VAL A 445 13.18 -10.30 -1.42
C VAL A 445 14.13 -11.13 -0.56
N ARG A 446 14.94 -11.99 -1.18
CA ARG A 446 16.01 -12.74 -0.50
C ARG A 446 17.27 -11.89 -0.39
N HIS A 447 17.77 -11.72 0.84
CA HIS A 447 18.93 -10.88 1.14
C HIS A 447 20.19 -11.68 1.42
N ALA A 448 20.06 -12.89 1.97
CA ALA A 448 21.20 -13.75 2.25
C ALA A 448 20.80 -15.22 2.14
N THR A 449 21.76 -16.07 1.77
CA THR A 449 21.63 -17.53 1.78
C THR A 449 22.90 -18.16 2.32
N GLY A 450 22.79 -19.31 2.96
CA GLY A 450 23.91 -19.95 3.64
C GLY A 450 23.61 -21.36 4.14
N SER A 451 24.55 -21.90 4.90
CA SER A 451 24.47 -23.23 5.50
C SER A 451 24.90 -23.23 6.96
N LEU A 452 24.17 -23.98 7.78
CA LEU A 452 24.42 -24.18 9.20
C LEU A 452 24.85 -25.61 9.45
N VAL A 453 25.73 -25.81 10.44
CA VAL A 453 26.20 -27.15 10.82
C VAL A 453 26.03 -27.38 12.32
N ALA A 454 25.56 -28.57 12.67
CA ALA A 454 25.58 -29.05 14.05
C ALA A 454 27.04 -29.12 14.53
N GLY A 455 27.40 -28.25 15.48
CA GLY A 455 28.74 -28.20 16.06
C GLY A 455 28.75 -28.81 17.45
N GLU A 456 29.81 -29.51 17.82
CA GLU A 456 30.13 -29.73 19.24
C GLU A 456 30.33 -28.36 19.89
N SER A 457 29.62 -28.05 20.97
CA SER A 457 29.91 -26.90 21.84
C SER A 457 31.30 -27.06 22.44
N ALA A 458 32.34 -26.67 21.72
CA ALA A 458 33.70 -26.63 22.23
C ALA A 458 33.83 -25.39 23.12
N VAL A 459 33.45 -25.54 24.39
CA VAL A 459 33.80 -24.60 25.45
C VAL A 459 35.34 -24.51 25.48
N GLY A 460 35.90 -23.40 24.98
CA GLY A 460 37.34 -23.11 25.03
C GLY A 460 38.12 -23.15 23.71
N GLY A 461 37.48 -23.11 22.53
CA GLY A 461 38.16 -23.15 21.23
C GLY A 461 38.65 -21.82 20.64
N GLY A 462 38.36 -20.67 21.26
CA GLY A 462 38.71 -19.34 20.74
C GLY A 462 40.08 -18.82 21.23
N VAL A 463 40.66 -17.87 20.50
CA VAL A 463 41.93 -17.22 20.88
C VAL A 463 41.71 -16.24 22.03
N VAL A 464 42.53 -16.36 23.07
CA VAL A 464 42.51 -15.50 24.26
C VAL A 464 43.38 -14.25 24.02
N LEU A 465 42.80 -13.07 24.22
CA LEU A 465 43.43 -11.75 24.00
C LEU A 465 43.61 -10.97 25.32
N GLU A 466 44.19 -11.61 26.34
CA GLU A 466 44.36 -11.03 27.68
C GLU A 466 45.29 -9.79 27.72
N GLN A 467 46.38 -9.81 26.95
CA GLN A 467 47.39 -8.75 26.96
C GLN A 467 47.04 -7.63 25.97
N TRP A 468 46.76 -6.42 26.48
CA TRP A 468 46.30 -5.29 25.67
C TRP A 468 46.91 -3.94 26.12
N PRO A 469 47.40 -3.08 25.20
CA PRO A 469 47.57 -3.35 23.78
C PRO A 469 48.58 -4.49 23.53
N PRO A 470 48.49 -5.21 22.40
CA PRO A 470 49.36 -6.36 22.12
C PRO A 470 50.84 -5.98 22.13
N VAL A 471 51.69 -6.83 22.70
CA VAL A 471 53.14 -6.57 22.77
C VAL A 471 53.73 -6.47 21.37
N GLY A 472 54.48 -5.39 21.14
CA GLY A 472 55.13 -5.12 19.86
C GLY A 472 54.19 -4.56 18.77
N ALA A 473 52.96 -4.19 19.11
CA ALA A 473 52.05 -3.50 18.20
C ALA A 473 52.14 -1.98 18.36
N GLU A 474 52.19 -1.24 17.25
CA GLU A 474 52.27 0.22 17.23
C GLU A 474 50.91 0.84 16.86
N PRO A 475 50.50 1.97 17.47
CA PRO A 475 49.24 2.63 17.13
C PRO A 475 49.28 3.20 15.71
N VAL A 476 48.28 2.89 14.90
CA VAL A 476 48.22 3.30 13.47
C VAL A 476 47.15 4.34 13.16
N VAL A 477 46.19 4.55 14.06
CA VAL A 477 45.18 5.61 13.94
C VAL A 477 45.36 6.58 15.10
N ALA A 478 45.89 7.78 14.79
CA ALA A 478 46.10 8.84 15.78
C ALA A 478 44.85 9.70 15.99
N ASP A 479 44.01 9.82 14.96
CA ASP A 479 42.77 10.59 14.95
C ASP A 479 41.67 9.74 14.28
N LEU A 480 40.67 9.36 15.07
CA LEU A 480 39.54 8.55 14.63
C LEU A 480 38.52 9.36 13.83
N ASP A 481 38.39 10.67 14.08
CA ASP A 481 37.49 11.51 13.31
C ASP A 481 38.00 11.62 11.87
N ALA A 482 39.30 11.87 11.70
CA ALA A 482 39.94 11.84 10.39
C ALA A 482 39.88 10.46 9.70
N PHE A 483 39.80 9.36 10.48
CA PHE A 483 39.59 8.02 9.93
C PHE A 483 38.18 7.87 9.34
N TYR A 484 37.14 8.28 10.08
CA TYR A 484 35.75 8.21 9.61
C TYR A 484 35.42 9.25 8.54
N GLU A 485 36.09 10.40 8.49
CA GLU A 485 35.98 11.35 7.36
C GLU A 485 36.42 10.72 6.03
N ARG A 486 37.48 9.89 6.03
CA ARG A 486 37.89 9.15 4.82
C ARG A 486 36.85 8.11 4.38
N PHE A 487 36.12 7.52 5.32
CA PHE A 487 35.00 6.62 5.02
C PHE A 487 33.83 7.39 4.39
N SER A 488 33.45 8.54 4.96
CA SER A 488 32.41 9.42 4.40
C SER A 488 32.76 9.91 3.00
N GLY A 489 34.03 10.27 2.75
CA GLY A 489 34.53 10.61 1.41
C GLY A 489 34.42 9.47 0.38
N ARG A 490 34.35 8.22 0.82
CA ARG A 490 34.11 7.02 0.00
C ARG A 490 32.65 6.57 0.00
N GLY A 491 31.75 7.37 0.57
CA GLY A 491 30.32 7.10 0.64
C GLY A 491 29.84 6.37 1.90
N PHE A 492 30.69 6.10 2.89
CA PHE A 492 30.30 5.45 4.14
C PHE A 492 30.02 6.50 5.24
N ASP A 493 28.77 6.89 5.38
CA ASP A 493 28.30 7.89 6.33
C ASP A 493 27.85 7.21 7.64
N TYR A 494 28.82 6.78 8.43
CA TYR A 494 28.54 6.19 9.75
C TYR A 494 28.21 7.27 10.78
N GLY A 495 27.10 7.12 11.49
CA GLY A 495 26.69 7.94 12.63
C GLY A 495 27.18 7.37 13.98
N PRO A 496 26.79 7.98 15.11
CA PRO A 496 27.30 7.64 16.44
C PRO A 496 27.17 6.16 16.83
N ALA A 497 26.12 5.46 16.38
CA ALA A 497 25.94 4.05 16.71
C ALA A 497 27.03 3.13 16.17
N PHE A 498 27.57 3.44 14.98
CA PHE A 498 28.55 2.63 14.25
C PHE A 498 30.00 3.15 14.38
N ARG A 499 30.21 4.25 15.12
CA ARG A 499 31.54 4.81 15.42
C ARG A 499 32.14 4.27 16.72
N GLY A 500 32.11 2.95 16.90
CA GLY A 500 32.54 2.28 18.14
C GLY A 500 34.06 2.07 18.28
N LEU A 501 34.86 2.36 17.25
CA LEU A 501 36.31 2.10 17.25
C LEU A 501 37.04 3.07 18.22
N GLU A 502 37.74 2.54 19.23
CA GLU A 502 38.45 3.35 20.24
C GLU A 502 39.95 3.50 19.96
N ALA A 503 40.58 2.44 19.45
CA ALA A 503 42.00 2.44 19.15
C ALA A 503 42.36 1.28 18.21
N VAL A 504 43.38 1.51 17.37
CA VAL A 504 43.89 0.50 16.43
C VAL A 504 45.41 0.44 16.48
N TRP A 505 45.94 -0.78 16.53
CA TRP A 505 47.36 -1.07 16.50
C TRP A 505 47.70 -2.04 15.36
N ARG A 506 48.93 -1.99 14.88
CA ARG A 506 49.44 -2.90 13.85
C ARG A 506 50.70 -3.60 14.33
N ARG A 507 50.81 -4.90 14.01
CA ARG A 507 52.02 -5.71 14.23
C ARG A 507 52.25 -6.59 13.00
N GLY A 508 53.15 -6.15 12.11
CA GLY A 508 53.35 -6.80 10.81
C GLY A 508 52.07 -6.74 9.96
N GLU A 509 51.55 -7.89 9.56
CA GLU A 509 50.30 -8.05 8.79
C GLU A 509 49.06 -8.17 9.69
N GLU A 510 49.22 -8.17 11.01
CA GLU A 510 48.11 -8.25 11.97
C GLU A 510 47.63 -6.85 12.36
N VAL A 511 46.31 -6.66 12.37
CA VAL A 511 45.66 -5.45 12.89
C VAL A 511 44.88 -5.80 14.14
N PHE A 512 45.00 -4.94 15.15
CA PHE A 512 44.34 -5.09 16.43
C PHE A 512 43.47 -3.88 16.69
N ALA A 513 42.21 -4.09 17.07
CA ALA A 513 41.28 -3.01 17.34
C ALA A 513 40.60 -3.18 18.69
N GLN A 514 40.42 -2.09 19.42
CA GLN A 514 39.53 -2.03 20.58
C GLN A 514 38.27 -1.29 20.16
N VAL A 515 37.13 -1.91 20.40
CA VAL A 515 35.83 -1.40 19.98
C VAL A 515 34.89 -1.39 21.17
N ARG A 516 34.12 -0.32 21.33
CA ARG A 516 33.15 -0.14 22.40
C ARG A 516 31.79 0.20 21.81
N LEU A 517 30.76 -0.44 22.33
CA LEU A 517 29.38 -0.09 22.04
C LEU A 517 29.07 1.27 22.69
N PRO A 518 28.40 2.21 22.01
CA PRO A 518 28.06 3.52 22.57
C PRO A 518 27.39 3.40 23.95
N ARG A 519 27.73 4.32 24.87
CA ARG A 519 27.32 4.25 26.28
C ARG A 519 25.81 4.08 26.48
N GLU A 520 25.01 4.67 25.60
CA GLU A 520 23.54 4.62 25.62
C GLU A 520 22.99 3.23 25.29
N ARG A 521 23.78 2.34 24.67
CA ARG A 521 23.38 1.03 24.16
C ARG A 521 24.01 -0.16 24.89
N VAL A 522 24.88 0.09 25.88
CA VAL A 522 25.52 -0.97 26.66
C VAL A 522 24.50 -1.94 27.27
N GLY A 523 23.32 -1.45 27.67
CA GLY A 523 22.23 -2.29 28.21
C GLY A 523 21.53 -3.18 27.18
N GLU A 524 21.77 -3.00 25.88
CA GLU A 524 21.23 -3.84 24.80
C GLU A 524 22.15 -5.03 24.47
N ALA A 525 23.42 -5.00 24.89
CA ALA A 525 24.43 -5.99 24.51
C ALA A 525 24.07 -7.43 24.91
N GLU A 526 23.40 -7.62 26.06
CA GLU A 526 22.98 -8.95 26.55
C GLU A 526 21.86 -9.59 25.73
N ARG A 527 21.16 -8.80 24.89
CA ARG A 527 20.03 -9.28 24.08
C ARG A 527 20.46 -9.82 22.71
N PHE A 528 21.71 -9.62 22.33
CA PHE A 528 22.32 -10.11 21.10
C PHE A 528 23.41 -11.14 21.42
N GLY A 529 23.71 -12.03 20.48
CA GLY A 529 24.92 -12.83 20.51
C GLY A 529 26.14 -11.90 20.51
N VAL A 530 26.26 -11.07 19.48
CA VAL A 530 27.13 -9.89 19.47
C VAL A 530 26.36 -8.72 18.90
N HIS A 531 26.32 -7.58 19.60
CA HIS A 531 25.58 -6.42 19.10
C HIS A 531 26.07 -6.04 17.68
N PRO A 532 25.20 -5.95 16.66
CA PRO A 532 25.64 -5.76 15.27
C PRO A 532 26.53 -4.52 15.07
N ALA A 533 26.16 -3.38 15.65
CA ALA A 533 26.99 -2.16 15.58
C ALA A 533 28.40 -2.31 16.22
N LEU A 534 28.55 -3.18 17.23
CA LEU A 534 29.85 -3.47 17.84
C LEU A 534 30.71 -4.33 16.91
N LEU A 535 30.11 -5.35 16.30
CA LEU A 535 30.79 -6.21 15.33
C LEU A 535 31.12 -5.45 14.03
N ASP A 536 30.24 -4.56 13.59
CA ASP A 536 30.43 -3.75 12.38
C ASP A 536 31.59 -2.76 12.56
N ALA A 537 31.66 -2.09 13.72
CA ALA A 537 32.78 -1.22 14.06
C ALA A 537 34.12 -1.98 14.16
N ALA A 538 34.11 -3.29 14.47
CA ALA A 538 35.29 -4.14 14.39
C ALA A 538 35.73 -4.41 12.95
N VAL A 539 34.77 -4.59 12.03
CA VAL A 539 35.01 -4.78 10.59
C VAL A 539 35.65 -3.54 9.96
N HIS A 540 35.37 -2.32 10.45
CA HIS A 540 36.00 -1.10 9.92
C HIS A 540 37.54 -1.12 9.96
N ALA A 541 38.13 -1.81 10.94
CA ALA A 541 39.59 -1.91 11.07
C ALA A 541 40.25 -2.66 9.89
N MET A 542 39.48 -3.39 9.07
CA MET A 542 39.96 -4.09 7.88
C MET A 542 40.51 -3.15 6.81
N ALA A 543 40.04 -1.90 6.73
CA ALA A 543 40.56 -0.92 5.78
C ALA A 543 42.06 -0.65 5.93
N LEU A 544 42.65 -1.04 7.07
CA LEU A 544 44.07 -0.89 7.39
C LEU A 544 44.91 -2.15 7.05
N ILE A 545 44.26 -3.26 6.65
CA ILE A 545 44.91 -4.46 6.11
C ILE A 545 45.03 -4.39 4.58
N ALA A 546 44.03 -3.78 3.92
CA ALA A 546 43.95 -3.69 2.46
C ALA A 546 44.85 -2.61 1.83
N SER A 547 45.44 -1.70 2.63
CA SER A 547 46.09 -0.48 2.15
C SER A 547 47.52 -0.61 1.60
N ASP A 548 48.11 -1.82 1.59
CA ASP A 548 49.53 -1.98 1.22
C ASP A 548 49.78 -2.26 -0.29
N GLU A 549 48.73 -2.41 -1.14
CA GLU A 549 48.90 -2.77 -2.56
C GLU A 549 48.32 -1.78 -3.60
N ASP A 550 47.56 -0.76 -3.21
CA ASP A 550 46.89 0.16 -4.16
C ASP A 550 47.56 1.56 -4.25
N GLU A 551 48.80 1.62 -4.75
CA GLU A 551 49.39 2.87 -5.28
C GLU A 551 49.11 3.05 -6.80
N GLY A 552 48.12 2.36 -7.39
CA GLY A 552 47.87 2.48 -8.83
C GLY A 552 46.58 1.90 -9.45
N GLY A 553 45.49 1.68 -8.70
CA GLY A 553 44.20 1.20 -9.23
C GLY A 553 43.04 2.15 -8.93
N ASP A 554 42.04 2.22 -9.82
CA ASP A 554 40.89 3.14 -9.79
C ASP A 554 40.31 3.39 -8.37
N GLU A 555 40.42 4.63 -7.91
CA GLU A 555 40.13 5.09 -6.53
C GLU A 555 38.64 5.11 -6.13
N GLU A 556 37.69 4.55 -6.92
CA GLU A 556 36.27 4.94 -6.83
C GLU A 556 35.27 3.94 -6.19
N ALA A 557 35.63 2.68 -5.92
CA ALA A 557 34.62 1.69 -5.49
C ALA A 557 34.58 1.41 -3.97
N ALA A 558 33.46 1.74 -3.32
CA ALA A 558 33.15 1.38 -1.93
C ALA A 558 33.08 -0.15 -1.74
N ARG A 559 33.85 -0.74 -0.83
CA ARG A 559 33.86 -2.19 -0.57
C ARG A 559 33.06 -2.55 0.68
N ILE A 560 32.16 -3.54 0.58
CA ILE A 560 31.34 -4.02 1.72
C ILE A 560 31.51 -5.52 1.95
N PRO A 561 31.21 -6.03 3.15
CA PRO A 561 31.07 -7.46 3.43
C PRO A 561 30.11 -8.15 2.45
N PHE A 562 30.55 -9.25 1.84
CA PHE A 562 29.76 -10.02 0.87
C PHE A 562 29.53 -11.48 1.30
N ALA A 563 30.55 -12.13 1.87
CA ALA A 563 30.42 -13.51 2.33
C ALA A 563 31.12 -13.72 3.67
N TRP A 564 30.47 -14.45 4.56
CA TRP A 564 30.95 -14.80 5.90
C TRP A 564 31.12 -16.32 5.98
N SER A 565 32.27 -16.79 6.43
CA SER A 565 32.53 -18.23 6.57
C SER A 565 33.05 -18.57 7.95
N GLY A 566 32.56 -19.70 8.49
CA GLY A 566 33.02 -20.26 9.76
C GLY A 566 32.75 -19.37 10.98
N VAL A 567 31.62 -18.66 11.01
CA VAL A 567 31.24 -17.82 12.16
C VAL A 567 30.83 -18.72 13.33
N ARG A 568 31.47 -18.53 14.48
CA ARG A 568 31.14 -19.21 15.74
C ARG A 568 31.03 -18.21 16.89
N LEU A 569 29.91 -18.28 17.61
CA LEU A 569 29.68 -17.54 18.83
C LEU A 569 30.15 -18.35 20.04
N HIS A 570 30.96 -17.74 20.91
CA HIS A 570 31.54 -18.36 22.11
C HIS A 570 30.92 -17.82 23.40
N ALA A 571 30.60 -16.51 23.42
CA ALA A 571 29.98 -15.83 24.54
C ALA A 571 29.13 -14.64 24.03
N SER A 572 28.16 -14.20 24.83
CA SER A 572 27.28 -13.06 24.52
C SER A 572 27.37 -11.96 25.59
N GLY A 573 26.79 -10.79 25.32
CA GLY A 573 26.74 -9.68 26.30
C GLY A 573 27.96 -8.76 26.32
N ALA A 574 28.93 -8.94 25.43
CA ALA A 574 30.10 -8.06 25.35
C ALA A 574 29.71 -6.64 24.90
N SER A 575 30.06 -5.64 25.70
CA SER A 575 29.89 -4.21 25.36
C SER A 575 31.20 -3.53 24.93
N VAL A 576 32.32 -4.20 25.17
CA VAL A 576 33.65 -3.82 24.73
C VAL A 576 34.31 -5.08 24.19
N VAL A 577 34.92 -4.98 23.02
CA VAL A 577 35.66 -6.09 22.42
C VAL A 577 37.06 -5.68 22.01
N ARG A 578 37.96 -6.66 22.12
CA ARG A 578 39.31 -6.66 21.56
C ARG A 578 39.29 -7.55 20.33
N VAL A 579 39.78 -7.04 19.23
CA VAL A 579 39.69 -7.68 17.92
C VAL A 579 41.10 -7.88 17.39
N ARG A 580 41.38 -9.07 16.88
CA ARG A 580 42.56 -9.35 16.06
C ARG A 580 42.10 -9.75 14.67
N LEU A 581 42.64 -9.05 13.68
CA LEU A 581 42.38 -9.28 12.27
C LEU A 581 43.66 -9.78 11.59
N THR A 582 43.52 -10.83 10.79
CA THR A 582 44.60 -11.41 9.98
C THR A 582 44.13 -11.63 8.55
N ARG A 583 45.07 -11.63 7.60
CA ARG A 583 44.73 -11.84 6.19
C ARG A 583 44.39 -13.32 5.94
N ALA A 584 43.24 -13.57 5.30
CA ALA A 584 42.75 -14.91 4.95
C ALA A 584 42.70 -15.16 3.42
N GLY A 585 42.95 -14.14 2.60
CA GLY A 585 43.00 -14.19 1.13
C GLY A 585 43.38 -12.82 0.51
N SER A 586 43.27 -12.66 -0.82
CA SER A 586 43.51 -11.36 -1.48
C SER A 586 42.52 -10.30 -1.01
N ASP A 587 41.24 -10.67 -0.88
CA ASP A 587 40.12 -9.79 -0.52
C ASP A 587 39.33 -10.33 0.69
N ALA A 588 39.99 -11.09 1.56
CA ALA A 588 39.36 -11.71 2.73
C ALA A 588 40.22 -11.62 4.00
N VAL A 589 39.57 -11.51 5.16
CA VAL A 589 40.22 -11.46 6.48
C VAL A 589 39.57 -12.45 7.45
N ALA A 590 40.34 -12.91 8.43
CA ALA A 590 39.83 -13.61 9.60
C ALA A 590 39.72 -12.65 10.79
N LEU A 591 38.71 -12.85 11.65
CA LEU A 591 38.51 -12.04 12.86
C LEU A 591 38.44 -12.94 14.09
N GLU A 592 39.26 -12.62 15.09
CA GLU A 592 39.18 -13.16 16.44
C GLU A 592 38.72 -12.04 17.37
N VAL A 593 37.54 -12.17 17.96
CA VAL A 593 36.93 -11.16 18.83
C VAL A 593 36.83 -11.70 20.25
N ALA A 594 37.37 -10.95 21.20
CA ALA A 594 37.36 -11.25 22.63
C ALA A 594 36.77 -10.09 23.43
N ASP A 595 36.32 -10.33 24.66
CA ASP A 595 35.80 -9.30 25.56
C ASP A 595 36.91 -8.42 26.18
N ALA A 596 36.55 -7.56 27.12
CA ALA A 596 37.48 -6.70 27.83
C ALA A 596 38.49 -7.45 28.72
N ASP A 597 38.20 -8.69 29.13
CA ASP A 597 39.08 -9.56 29.90
C ASP A 597 39.93 -10.46 28.97
N GLY A 598 39.67 -10.42 27.66
CA GLY A 598 40.38 -11.19 26.65
C GLY A 598 39.79 -12.58 26.40
N GLN A 599 38.60 -12.90 26.91
CA GLN A 599 37.93 -14.17 26.65
C GLN A 599 37.21 -14.14 25.29
N PRO A 600 37.21 -15.24 24.52
CA PRO A 600 36.64 -15.25 23.17
C PRO A 600 35.13 -15.04 23.17
N VAL A 601 34.67 -14.19 22.26
CA VAL A 601 33.26 -13.81 22.07
C VAL A 601 32.75 -14.33 20.73
N VAL A 602 33.40 -14.00 19.61
CA VAL A 602 33.07 -14.51 18.28
C VAL A 602 34.35 -14.74 17.47
N SER A 603 34.37 -15.81 16.67
CA SER A 603 35.45 -16.09 15.71
C SER A 603 34.88 -16.22 14.31
N ILE A 604 35.57 -15.64 13.33
CA ILE A 604 35.18 -15.61 11.92
C ILE A 604 36.40 -16.07 11.12
N GLU A 605 36.27 -17.21 10.44
CA GLU A 605 37.38 -17.83 9.70
C GLU A 605 37.71 -17.04 8.43
N SER A 606 36.70 -16.51 7.75
CA SER A 606 36.87 -15.69 6.56
C SER A 606 35.71 -14.71 6.39
N LEU A 607 36.03 -13.46 6.10
CA LEU A 607 35.11 -12.40 5.70
C LEU A 607 35.59 -11.81 4.37
N ALA A 608 34.87 -12.12 3.30
CA ALA A 608 35.19 -11.63 1.95
C ALA A 608 34.51 -10.29 1.68
N LEU A 609 35.25 -9.36 1.08
CA LEU A 609 34.77 -8.05 0.66
C LEU A 609 34.54 -7.98 -0.85
N ARG A 610 33.57 -7.18 -1.27
CA ARG A 610 33.32 -6.89 -2.69
C ARG A 610 33.07 -5.40 -2.93
N PRO A 611 33.56 -4.80 -4.03
CA PRO A 611 33.15 -3.46 -4.44
C PRO A 611 31.65 -3.41 -4.78
N VAL A 612 31.00 -2.33 -4.37
CA VAL A 612 29.61 -1.99 -4.70
C VAL A 612 29.59 -0.62 -5.35
N SER A 613 28.96 -0.53 -6.53
CA SER A 613 28.79 0.74 -7.23
C SER A 613 27.57 1.51 -6.71
N ALA A 614 27.59 2.84 -6.85
CA ALA A 614 26.43 3.68 -6.57
C ALA A 614 25.19 3.26 -7.37
N GLU A 615 25.39 2.73 -8.58
CA GLU A 615 24.34 2.22 -9.46
C GLU A 615 23.62 0.99 -8.88
N GLN A 616 24.33 0.08 -8.21
CA GLN A 616 23.73 -1.10 -7.58
C GLN A 616 22.87 -0.74 -6.36
N LEU A 617 23.33 0.20 -5.53
CA LEU A 617 22.55 0.74 -4.40
C LEU A 617 21.39 1.60 -4.88
N GLN A 618 21.55 2.35 -5.97
CA GLN A 618 20.49 3.16 -6.56
C GLN A 618 19.41 2.31 -7.23
N ALA A 619 19.78 1.22 -7.91
CA ALA A 619 18.84 0.21 -8.40
C ALA A 619 18.00 -0.39 -7.26
N ALA A 620 18.61 -0.66 -6.11
CA ALA A 620 17.91 -1.14 -4.91
C ALA A 620 17.06 -0.05 -4.22
N ARG A 621 17.43 1.25 -4.32
CA ARG A 621 16.60 2.39 -3.86
C ARG A 621 15.37 2.61 -4.72
N THR A 622 15.43 2.24 -5.99
CA THR A 622 14.41 2.61 -6.95
C THR A 622 13.59 1.41 -7.40
N SER A 623 12.62 1.05 -6.56
CA SER A 623 11.45 0.26 -7.01
C SER A 623 10.71 0.92 -8.20
N ARG A 624 11.05 2.17 -8.55
CA ARG A 624 10.51 2.92 -9.69
C ARG A 624 11.11 2.56 -11.06
N TYR A 625 12.37 2.10 -11.16
CA TYR A 625 12.95 1.66 -12.47
C TYR A 625 12.83 0.16 -12.70
N ASP A 626 12.53 -0.64 -11.67
CA ASP A 626 12.33 -2.08 -11.84
C ASP A 626 11.16 -2.42 -12.77
N SER A 627 10.26 -1.46 -13.00
CA SER A 627 9.12 -1.55 -13.92
C SER A 627 9.34 -0.78 -15.24
N LEU A 628 10.55 -0.31 -15.53
CA LEU A 628 10.89 0.33 -16.82
C LEU A 628 11.87 -0.54 -17.60
N PHE A 629 11.40 -1.10 -18.71
CA PHE A 629 12.16 -2.04 -19.53
C PHE A 629 12.49 -1.46 -20.91
N GLN A 630 13.48 -2.05 -21.57
CA GLN A 630 13.82 -1.79 -22.97
C GLN A 630 14.11 -3.10 -23.69
N LEU A 631 14.03 -3.07 -25.03
CA LEU A 631 14.37 -4.20 -25.89
C LEU A 631 15.83 -4.05 -26.36
N ASP A 632 16.70 -4.97 -25.93
CA ASP A 632 18.08 -5.05 -26.35
C ASP A 632 18.26 -6.16 -27.39
N TRP A 633 18.94 -5.85 -28.48
CA TRP A 633 19.33 -6.84 -29.48
C TRP A 633 20.74 -7.33 -29.23
N GLN A 634 20.89 -8.61 -28.93
CA GLN A 634 22.16 -9.19 -28.51
C GLN A 634 22.73 -10.12 -29.57
N PRO A 635 24.05 -10.09 -29.84
CA PRO A 635 24.70 -11.05 -30.73
C PRO A 635 24.51 -12.49 -30.25
N LEU A 636 24.06 -13.35 -31.16
CA LEU A 636 23.95 -14.79 -30.90
C LEU A 636 25.13 -15.53 -31.54
N GLU A 637 25.84 -16.32 -30.74
CA GLU A 637 26.83 -17.25 -31.28
C GLU A 637 26.12 -18.33 -32.11
N SER A 638 26.54 -18.50 -33.37
CA SER A 638 25.89 -19.43 -34.30
C SER A 638 25.98 -20.88 -33.77
N PRO A 639 24.85 -21.56 -33.54
CA PRO A 639 24.85 -22.96 -33.13
C PRO A 639 25.39 -23.86 -34.24
N ARG A 640 26.01 -24.98 -33.86
CA ARG A 640 26.42 -26.04 -34.79
C ARG A 640 25.23 -26.96 -35.12
N ALA A 641 24.20 -26.41 -35.74
CA ALA A 641 23.07 -27.18 -36.27
C ALA A 641 23.35 -27.56 -37.74
N SER A 642 22.97 -28.78 -38.14
CA SER A 642 23.14 -29.28 -39.52
C SER A 642 21.85 -29.10 -40.30
N VAL A 643 21.93 -28.48 -41.49
CA VAL A 643 20.82 -28.31 -42.44
C VAL A 643 20.70 -29.49 -43.42
N ALA A 644 21.67 -30.41 -43.39
CA ALA A 644 21.76 -31.53 -44.32
C ALA A 644 20.48 -32.39 -44.31
N GLY A 645 19.78 -32.41 -45.44
CA GLY A 645 18.54 -33.18 -45.63
C GLY A 645 17.22 -32.46 -45.31
N GLY A 646 17.25 -31.20 -44.85
CA GLY A 646 16.05 -30.41 -44.59
C GLY A 646 15.37 -29.90 -45.87
N SER A 647 14.02 -29.92 -45.90
CA SER A 647 13.20 -29.45 -47.03
C SER A 647 12.63 -28.07 -46.78
N TRP A 648 13.00 -27.09 -47.62
CA TRP A 648 12.58 -25.69 -47.50
C TRP A 648 11.80 -25.24 -48.74
N ALA A 649 10.88 -24.30 -48.54
CA ALA A 649 10.22 -23.58 -49.61
C ALA A 649 10.42 -22.07 -49.46
N LEU A 650 10.57 -21.36 -50.57
CA LEU A 650 10.64 -19.90 -50.61
C LEU A 650 9.43 -19.36 -51.34
N VAL A 651 8.75 -18.39 -50.73
CA VAL A 651 7.61 -17.66 -51.27
C VAL A 651 8.00 -16.19 -51.40
N GLY A 652 8.15 -15.73 -52.64
CA GLY A 652 8.66 -14.38 -52.95
C GLY A 652 10.15 -14.34 -53.33
N PRO A 653 10.75 -13.13 -53.38
CA PRO A 653 12.16 -12.97 -53.75
C PRO A 653 13.10 -13.61 -52.72
N ASP A 654 14.21 -14.17 -53.18
CA ASP A 654 15.24 -14.75 -52.31
C ASP A 654 16.17 -13.64 -51.83
N VAL A 655 16.31 -13.52 -50.51
CA VAL A 655 17.24 -12.57 -49.86
C VAL A 655 18.59 -13.21 -49.53
N GLY A 656 18.89 -14.38 -50.12
CA GLY A 656 20.10 -15.17 -49.89
C GLY A 656 19.92 -16.37 -48.94
N LEU A 657 18.73 -16.53 -48.35
CA LEU A 657 18.41 -17.65 -47.45
C LEU A 657 18.23 -18.96 -48.22
N GLY A 658 17.57 -18.94 -49.39
CA GLY A 658 17.39 -20.13 -50.21
C GLY A 658 18.73 -20.69 -50.70
N GLU A 659 19.64 -19.79 -51.10
CA GLU A 659 21.01 -20.16 -51.47
C GLU A 659 21.82 -20.73 -50.30
N ALA A 660 21.66 -20.18 -49.09
CA ALA A 660 22.32 -20.69 -47.89
C ALA A 660 21.84 -22.11 -47.52
N VAL A 661 20.55 -22.40 -47.64
CA VAL A 661 20.00 -23.75 -47.41
C VAL A 661 20.63 -24.77 -48.37
N VAL A 662 20.76 -24.43 -49.66
CA VAL A 662 21.39 -25.30 -50.65
C VAL A 662 22.88 -25.50 -50.36
N ARG A 663 23.58 -24.45 -49.91
CA ARG A 663 24.99 -24.50 -49.54
C ARG A 663 25.28 -25.39 -48.33
N GLU A 664 24.38 -25.40 -47.34
CA GLU A 664 24.44 -26.23 -46.14
C GLU A 664 23.89 -27.67 -46.34
N GLY A 665 23.51 -28.02 -47.58
CA GLY A 665 23.13 -29.39 -47.96
C GLY A 665 21.64 -29.74 -47.79
N GLY A 666 20.77 -28.73 -47.68
CA GLY A 666 19.30 -28.88 -47.76
C GLY A 666 18.75 -28.71 -49.19
N SER A 667 17.44 -28.84 -49.36
CA SER A 667 16.74 -28.57 -50.62
C SER A 667 15.80 -27.36 -50.47
N CYS A 668 15.80 -26.44 -51.43
CA CYS A 668 14.92 -25.27 -51.44
C CYS A 668 14.15 -25.17 -52.77
N VAL A 669 12.81 -25.10 -52.71
CA VAL A 669 11.93 -24.93 -53.89
C VAL A 669 11.27 -23.55 -53.83
N ARG A 670 11.17 -22.86 -54.98
CA ARG A 670 10.60 -21.52 -55.06
C ARG A 670 9.17 -21.55 -55.58
N TYR A 671 8.28 -20.82 -54.91
CA TYR A 671 6.87 -20.65 -55.26
C TYR A 671 6.55 -19.15 -55.40
N ALA A 672 5.58 -18.82 -56.26
CA ALA A 672 5.16 -17.44 -56.48
C ALA A 672 4.41 -16.86 -55.27
N ASP A 673 3.53 -17.65 -54.67
CA ASP A 673 2.74 -17.31 -53.50
C ASP A 673 2.42 -18.60 -52.70
N VAL A 674 1.76 -18.45 -51.54
CA VAL A 674 1.35 -19.61 -50.71
C VAL A 674 0.30 -20.48 -51.41
N SER A 675 -0.51 -19.92 -52.30
CA SER A 675 -1.50 -20.69 -53.06
C SER A 675 -0.84 -21.63 -54.07
N ALA A 676 0.26 -21.21 -54.70
CA ALA A 676 1.07 -22.07 -55.57
C ALA A 676 1.74 -23.22 -54.78
N LEU A 677 2.20 -22.95 -53.55
CA LEU A 677 2.69 -24.00 -52.66
C LEU A 677 1.59 -25.01 -52.33
N ILE A 678 0.41 -24.55 -51.91
CA ILE A 678 -0.73 -25.42 -51.59
C ILE A 678 -1.14 -26.26 -52.82
N GLY A 679 -1.19 -25.65 -54.01
CA GLY A 679 -1.49 -26.37 -55.25
C GLY A 679 -0.46 -27.47 -55.57
N ALA A 680 0.82 -27.24 -55.31
CA ALA A 680 1.84 -28.28 -55.47
C ALA A 680 1.66 -29.43 -54.45
N LEU A 681 1.22 -29.14 -53.23
CA LEU A 681 0.85 -30.17 -52.26
C LEU A 681 -0.38 -30.97 -52.70
N ASP A 682 -1.33 -30.35 -53.42
CA ASP A 682 -2.47 -31.06 -54.03
C ASP A 682 -2.03 -32.01 -55.15
N GLU A 683 -0.96 -31.68 -55.86
CA GLU A 683 -0.33 -32.51 -56.89
C GLU A 683 0.57 -33.64 -56.31
N GLY A 684 0.72 -33.69 -54.97
CA GLY A 684 1.42 -34.75 -54.27
C GLY A 684 2.91 -34.47 -53.99
N GLU A 685 3.34 -33.20 -54.06
CA GLU A 685 4.68 -32.82 -53.60
C GLU A 685 4.85 -33.00 -52.08
N ALA A 686 6.10 -33.16 -51.64
CA ALA A 686 6.42 -33.34 -50.23
C ALA A 686 6.21 -32.04 -49.44
N VAL A 687 5.64 -32.15 -48.24
CA VAL A 687 5.43 -31.02 -47.34
C VAL A 687 6.79 -30.44 -46.89
N PRO A 688 7.07 -29.14 -47.11
CA PRO A 688 8.31 -28.52 -46.66
C PRO A 688 8.33 -28.39 -45.13
N GLU A 689 9.49 -28.58 -44.51
CA GLU A 689 9.66 -28.41 -43.06
C GLU A 689 9.66 -26.92 -42.67
N THR A 690 10.21 -26.06 -43.54
CA THR A 690 10.30 -24.61 -43.29
C THR A 690 9.97 -23.85 -44.57
N VAL A 691 9.14 -22.83 -44.45
CA VAL A 691 8.71 -21.97 -45.55
C VAL A 691 9.14 -20.54 -45.24
N VAL A 692 9.85 -19.91 -46.15
CA VAL A 692 10.32 -18.53 -46.03
C VAL A 692 9.42 -17.64 -46.88
N LEU A 693 8.77 -16.67 -46.24
CA LEU A 693 7.93 -15.66 -46.88
C LEU A 693 8.66 -14.31 -46.83
N SER A 694 9.03 -13.79 -47.99
CA SER A 694 9.55 -12.43 -48.09
C SER A 694 8.38 -11.44 -48.05
N CYS A 695 8.35 -10.60 -47.02
CA CYS A 695 7.29 -9.62 -46.84
C CYS A 695 7.30 -8.62 -48.00
N PRO A 696 6.16 -8.32 -48.64
CA PRO A 696 6.11 -7.35 -49.73
C PRO A 696 6.61 -5.98 -49.28
N THR A 697 7.40 -5.31 -50.13
CA THR A 697 7.72 -3.89 -50.00
C THR A 697 6.78 -3.11 -50.92
N SER A 698 5.73 -2.50 -50.36
CA SER A 698 4.85 -1.63 -51.14
C SER A 698 5.54 -0.30 -51.40
N GLY A 699 6.01 -0.10 -52.64
CA GLY A 699 6.79 1.07 -53.09
C GLY A 699 5.97 2.36 -53.33
N GLY A 700 4.94 2.62 -52.51
CA GLY A 700 4.14 3.84 -52.61
C GLY A 700 4.74 5.02 -51.84
N GLU A 701 4.47 6.25 -52.28
CA GLU A 701 4.86 7.48 -51.55
C GLU A 701 4.09 7.65 -50.22
N ASP A 702 2.97 6.93 -50.02
CA ASP A 702 2.12 6.99 -48.82
C ASP A 702 2.39 5.80 -47.88
N VAL A 703 3.05 6.07 -46.75
CA VAL A 703 3.40 5.09 -45.72
C VAL A 703 2.16 4.41 -45.13
N ALA A 704 1.09 5.15 -44.85
CA ALA A 704 -0.11 4.59 -44.23
C ALA A 704 -0.85 3.64 -45.19
N ALA A 705 -0.88 3.96 -46.49
CA ALA A 705 -1.39 3.05 -47.51
C ALA A 705 -0.51 1.80 -47.65
N GLY A 706 0.82 1.98 -47.65
CA GLY A 706 1.77 0.87 -47.70
C GLY A 706 1.61 -0.10 -46.52
N VAL A 707 1.44 0.42 -45.30
CA VAL A 707 1.18 -0.37 -44.08
C VAL A 707 -0.07 -1.25 -44.26
N ARG A 708 -1.18 -0.68 -44.73
CA ARG A 708 -2.43 -1.43 -44.94
C ARG A 708 -2.26 -2.56 -45.94
N GLU A 709 -1.58 -2.30 -47.06
CA GLU A 709 -1.34 -3.30 -48.10
C GLU A 709 -0.44 -4.44 -47.59
N SER A 710 0.66 -4.11 -46.92
CA SER A 710 1.60 -5.08 -46.37
C SER A 710 0.92 -5.96 -45.31
N LEU A 711 0.19 -5.34 -44.38
CA LEU A 711 -0.47 -6.04 -43.29
C LEU A 711 -1.61 -6.94 -43.80
N ALA A 712 -2.41 -6.49 -44.77
CA ALA A 712 -3.47 -7.30 -45.38
C ALA A 712 -2.89 -8.54 -46.09
N THR A 713 -1.78 -8.34 -46.80
CA THR A 713 -1.11 -9.43 -47.53
C THR A 713 -0.59 -10.49 -46.57
N VAL A 714 0.11 -10.07 -45.51
CA VAL A 714 0.64 -11.02 -44.50
C VAL A 714 -0.49 -11.67 -43.72
N LEU A 715 -1.54 -10.93 -43.32
CA LEU A 715 -2.70 -11.50 -42.63
C LEU A 715 -3.38 -12.58 -43.48
N SER A 716 -3.61 -12.32 -44.77
CA SER A 716 -4.20 -13.30 -45.68
C SER A 716 -3.34 -14.56 -45.82
N VAL A 717 -2.01 -14.41 -45.88
CA VAL A 717 -1.07 -15.53 -45.90
C VAL A 717 -1.14 -16.34 -44.62
N VAL A 718 -1.11 -15.69 -43.46
CA VAL A 718 -1.17 -16.35 -42.14
C VAL A 718 -2.49 -17.11 -41.99
N GLN A 719 -3.62 -16.51 -42.35
CA GLN A 719 -4.93 -17.17 -42.27
C GLN A 719 -5.02 -18.40 -43.18
N ARG A 720 -4.52 -18.30 -44.42
CA ARG A 720 -4.45 -19.46 -45.32
C ARG A 720 -3.52 -20.54 -44.81
N TRP A 721 -2.38 -20.16 -44.24
CA TRP A 721 -1.42 -21.08 -43.64
C TRP A 721 -2.01 -21.84 -42.44
N LEU A 722 -2.76 -21.15 -41.58
CA LEU A 722 -3.42 -21.75 -40.42
C LEU A 722 -4.55 -22.70 -40.83
N GLY A 723 -5.28 -22.38 -41.91
CA GLY A 723 -6.35 -23.21 -42.44
C GLY A 723 -5.91 -24.47 -43.21
N GLU A 724 -4.60 -24.67 -43.44
CA GLU A 724 -4.07 -25.83 -44.17
C GLU A 724 -3.50 -26.88 -43.20
N GLU A 725 -4.24 -27.98 -42.99
CA GLU A 725 -3.88 -29.04 -42.05
C GLU A 725 -2.53 -29.72 -42.37
N ARG A 726 -2.19 -29.85 -43.66
CA ARG A 726 -0.91 -30.48 -44.08
C ARG A 726 0.31 -29.70 -43.60
N LEU A 727 0.18 -28.38 -43.43
CA LEU A 727 1.23 -27.46 -43.01
C LEU A 727 1.29 -27.28 -41.48
N PHE A 728 0.51 -28.04 -40.71
CA PHE A 728 0.51 -27.94 -39.24
C PHE A 728 1.91 -28.17 -38.63
N GLY A 729 2.67 -29.12 -39.20
CA GLY A 729 4.03 -29.45 -38.74
C GLY A 729 5.14 -28.57 -39.33
N SER A 730 4.82 -27.68 -40.26
CA SER A 730 5.77 -26.80 -40.93
C SER A 730 5.93 -25.47 -40.19
N ARG A 731 7.07 -24.81 -40.37
CA ARG A 731 7.36 -23.48 -39.80
C ARG A 731 7.32 -22.40 -40.89
N LEU A 732 6.68 -21.27 -40.62
CA LEU A 732 6.68 -20.11 -41.51
C LEU A 732 7.63 -19.02 -40.98
N VAL A 733 8.69 -18.72 -41.74
CA VAL A 733 9.63 -17.63 -41.47
C VAL A 733 9.20 -16.42 -42.29
N VAL A 734 8.82 -15.32 -41.64
CA VAL A 734 8.48 -14.07 -42.32
C VAL A 734 9.67 -13.13 -42.26
N VAL A 735 10.13 -12.71 -43.44
CA VAL A 735 11.32 -11.90 -43.63
C VAL A 735 10.94 -10.46 -43.95
N THR A 736 11.46 -9.52 -43.19
CA THR A 736 11.31 -8.07 -43.40
C THR A 736 12.67 -7.40 -43.62
N CYS A 737 12.64 -6.16 -44.11
CA CYS A 737 13.84 -5.36 -44.37
C CYS A 737 13.76 -4.02 -43.61
N GLY A 738 14.69 -3.81 -42.67
CA GLY A 738 14.78 -2.59 -41.87
C GLY A 738 13.51 -2.27 -41.07
N ALA A 739 12.70 -3.27 -40.70
CA ALA A 739 11.41 -3.08 -40.05
C ALA A 739 11.50 -2.90 -38.53
N VAL A 740 12.68 -3.14 -37.94
CA VAL A 740 12.97 -2.96 -36.51
C VAL A 740 14.32 -2.29 -36.31
N ALA A 741 14.43 -1.39 -35.34
CA ALA A 741 15.72 -0.88 -34.90
C ALA A 741 16.36 -1.85 -33.89
N THR A 742 17.66 -2.08 -34.04
CA THR A 742 18.47 -2.90 -33.13
C THR A 742 19.31 -2.07 -32.17
N GLU A 743 19.56 -0.81 -32.50
CA GLU A 743 20.17 0.20 -31.65
C GLU A 743 19.25 1.42 -31.49
N ALA A 744 19.48 2.26 -30.47
CA ALA A 744 18.60 3.38 -30.18
C ALA A 744 18.65 4.52 -31.23
N ASP A 745 19.81 4.70 -31.85
CA ASP A 745 20.05 5.74 -32.87
C ASP A 745 19.86 5.20 -34.31
N GLU A 746 19.51 3.93 -34.46
CA GLU A 746 19.26 3.30 -35.75
C GLU A 746 17.90 3.70 -36.32
N ASP A 747 17.87 4.07 -37.59
CA ASP A 747 16.63 4.38 -38.29
C ASP A 747 15.84 3.11 -38.68
N VAL A 748 14.50 3.20 -38.63
CA VAL A 748 13.61 2.13 -39.11
C VAL A 748 13.18 2.45 -40.54
N ALA A 749 14.04 2.16 -41.51
CA ALA A 749 13.77 2.44 -42.93
C ALA A 749 12.53 1.69 -43.48
N GLY A 750 12.20 0.54 -42.89
CA GLY A 750 11.08 -0.32 -43.25
C GLY A 750 9.79 -0.05 -42.46
N LEU A 751 9.43 1.23 -42.21
CA LEU A 751 8.22 1.61 -41.44
C LEU A 751 6.94 0.89 -41.91
N VAL A 752 6.82 0.65 -43.22
CA VAL A 752 5.67 -0.06 -43.83
C VAL A 752 5.55 -1.51 -43.33
N GLN A 753 6.68 -2.16 -43.02
CA GLN A 753 6.74 -3.55 -42.59
C GLN A 753 6.77 -3.71 -41.06
N ALA A 754 7.07 -2.65 -40.30
CA ALA A 754 7.09 -2.70 -38.83
C ALA A 754 5.80 -3.27 -38.19
N PRO A 755 4.58 -2.95 -38.66
CA PRO A 755 3.33 -3.50 -38.10
C PRO A 755 3.21 -5.02 -38.22
N VAL A 756 3.89 -5.63 -39.19
CA VAL A 756 3.91 -7.09 -39.38
C VAL A 756 4.53 -7.78 -38.17
N TRP A 757 5.53 -7.16 -37.54
CA TRP A 757 6.15 -7.69 -36.32
C TRP A 757 5.16 -7.76 -35.16
N GLY A 758 4.36 -6.71 -34.96
CA GLY A 758 3.31 -6.69 -33.94
C GLY A 758 2.26 -7.78 -34.18
N LEU A 759 1.77 -7.90 -35.42
CA LEU A 759 0.83 -8.97 -35.79
C LEU A 759 1.41 -10.36 -35.50
N LEU A 760 2.62 -10.64 -36.00
CA LEU A 760 3.21 -11.96 -35.91
C LEU A 760 3.65 -12.34 -34.50
N ARG A 761 3.98 -11.37 -33.63
CA ARG A 761 4.19 -11.62 -32.20
C ARG A 761 2.92 -12.14 -31.53
N SER A 762 1.76 -11.56 -31.83
CA SER A 762 0.47 -12.11 -31.37
C SER A 762 0.19 -13.50 -31.98
N VAL A 763 0.50 -13.72 -33.25
CA VAL A 763 0.36 -15.03 -33.90
C VAL A 763 1.29 -16.08 -33.28
N GLN A 764 2.50 -15.70 -32.85
CA GLN A 764 3.43 -16.57 -32.12
C GLN A 764 2.87 -16.95 -30.75
N THR A 765 2.20 -16.05 -30.05
CA THR A 765 1.49 -16.35 -28.80
C THR A 765 0.32 -17.30 -29.04
N GLU A 766 -0.46 -17.09 -30.10
CA GLU A 766 -1.58 -17.97 -30.48
C GLU A 766 -1.12 -19.34 -30.98
N ASN A 767 0.02 -19.41 -31.67
CA ASN A 767 0.55 -20.62 -32.34
C ASN A 767 2.05 -20.83 -32.05
N PRO A 768 2.41 -21.24 -30.81
CA PRO A 768 3.81 -21.36 -30.40
C PRO A 768 4.63 -22.28 -31.30
N GLY A 769 5.83 -21.84 -31.70
CA GLY A 769 6.79 -22.63 -32.48
C GLY A 769 6.50 -22.76 -33.99
N ARG A 770 5.37 -22.24 -34.49
CA ARG A 770 5.00 -22.33 -35.91
C ARG A 770 5.44 -21.13 -36.76
N PHE A 771 5.65 -19.98 -36.16
CA PHE A 771 5.97 -18.73 -36.86
C PHE A 771 7.29 -18.14 -36.35
N LEU A 772 8.15 -17.69 -37.27
CA LEU A 772 9.45 -17.12 -36.99
C LEU A 772 9.58 -15.77 -37.71
N LEU A 773 10.28 -14.82 -37.12
CA LEU A 773 10.52 -13.49 -37.68
C LEU A 773 12.01 -13.30 -37.96
N LEU A 774 12.34 -12.72 -39.12
CA LEU A 774 13.70 -12.32 -39.47
C LEU A 774 13.67 -10.94 -40.12
N ASP A 775 14.42 -9.98 -39.56
CA ASP A 775 14.67 -8.70 -40.22
C ASP A 775 16.11 -8.64 -40.75
N HIS A 776 16.32 -8.02 -41.89
CA HIS A 776 17.67 -7.78 -42.42
C HIS A 776 17.88 -6.32 -42.78
N ASP A 777 19.15 -5.93 -42.94
CA ASP A 777 19.50 -4.54 -43.23
C ASP A 777 18.89 -4.02 -44.53
N PRO A 778 18.47 -2.74 -44.56
CA PRO A 778 18.19 -2.03 -45.79
C PRO A 778 19.50 -1.71 -46.52
N ASP A 779 19.55 -1.98 -47.83
CA ASP A 779 20.75 -1.78 -48.63
C ASP A 779 21.13 -0.28 -48.68
N HIS A 780 22.36 0.06 -48.29
CA HIS A 780 22.86 1.43 -48.32
C HIS A 780 23.28 1.87 -49.73
N ASP A 781 23.52 0.93 -50.65
CA ASP A 781 23.97 1.18 -52.02
C ASP A 781 22.92 0.67 -53.02
N LEU A 782 21.99 1.55 -53.41
CA LEU A 782 20.97 1.31 -54.44
C LEU A 782 21.61 0.92 -55.79
N GLU A 783 21.90 -0.37 -56.05
CA GLU A 783 22.05 -0.88 -57.42
C GLU A 783 21.93 -2.41 -57.61
N CYS A 784 21.78 -3.24 -56.58
CA CYS A 784 21.39 -4.65 -56.75
C CYS A 784 20.66 -5.13 -55.49
N GLY A 785 19.66 -6.01 -55.61
CA GLY A 785 18.73 -6.34 -54.53
C GLY A 785 19.38 -6.64 -53.17
N SER A 786 18.71 -6.20 -52.10
CA SER A 786 19.12 -6.34 -50.70
C SER A 786 19.30 -7.81 -50.30
N GLU A 787 20.49 -8.35 -50.53
CA GLU A 787 20.83 -9.72 -50.17
C GLU A 787 21.61 -9.74 -48.86
N ILE A 788 21.22 -10.65 -47.97
CA ILE A 788 21.96 -10.94 -46.75
C ILE A 788 23.33 -11.50 -47.17
N SER A 789 24.41 -10.99 -46.56
CA SER A 789 25.75 -11.53 -46.84
C SER A 789 25.79 -13.06 -46.67
N PRO A 790 26.49 -13.82 -47.53
CA PRO A 790 26.42 -15.28 -47.51
C PRO A 790 26.73 -15.92 -46.14
N ALA A 791 27.71 -15.37 -45.41
CA ALA A 791 28.09 -15.87 -44.08
C ALA A 791 27.00 -15.64 -43.02
N ALA A 792 26.30 -14.50 -43.10
CA ALA A 792 25.20 -14.17 -42.20
C ALA A 792 23.93 -14.97 -42.55
N ALA A 793 23.69 -15.22 -43.84
CA ALA A 793 22.61 -16.10 -44.29
C ALA A 793 22.82 -17.53 -43.78
N ASP A 794 24.04 -18.07 -43.85
CA ASP A 794 24.39 -19.39 -43.29
C ASP A 794 24.16 -19.43 -41.77
N ALA A 795 24.56 -18.37 -41.05
CA ALA A 795 24.33 -18.25 -39.62
C ALA A 795 22.83 -18.21 -39.27
N ALA A 796 22.05 -17.39 -39.97
CA ALA A 796 20.61 -17.27 -39.78
C ALA A 796 19.89 -18.61 -40.03
N VAL A 797 20.23 -19.32 -41.10
CA VAL A 797 19.67 -20.66 -41.38
C VAL A 797 19.98 -21.63 -40.25
N ARG A 798 21.22 -21.67 -39.73
CA ARG A 798 21.58 -22.55 -38.59
C ARG A 798 20.77 -22.24 -37.34
N VAL A 799 20.52 -20.97 -37.04
CA VAL A 799 19.69 -20.56 -35.90
C VAL A 799 18.22 -20.96 -36.10
N LEU A 800 17.67 -20.71 -37.30
CA LEU A 800 16.30 -21.11 -37.65
C LEU A 800 16.09 -22.63 -37.57
N VAL A 801 17.08 -23.42 -38.00
CA VAL A 801 17.03 -24.89 -37.89
C VAL A 801 17.09 -25.35 -36.43
N ALA A 802 17.92 -24.74 -35.59
CA ALA A 802 18.03 -25.09 -34.17
C ALA A 802 16.69 -24.91 -33.43
N GLY A 803 15.87 -23.93 -33.84
CA GLY A 803 14.51 -23.75 -33.32
C GLY A 803 14.43 -23.23 -31.88
N GLU A 804 15.54 -22.72 -31.33
CA GLU A 804 15.61 -22.18 -29.97
C GLU A 804 15.15 -20.71 -29.87
N GLU A 805 15.11 -20.01 -31.00
CA GLU A 805 14.79 -18.59 -31.13
C GLU A 805 13.70 -18.37 -32.18
N SER A 806 12.75 -17.47 -31.87
CA SER A 806 11.59 -17.18 -32.72
C SER A 806 11.69 -15.87 -33.49
N GLN A 807 12.69 -15.03 -33.18
CA GLN A 807 12.87 -13.70 -33.75
C GLN A 807 14.35 -13.40 -33.92
N LEU A 808 14.74 -12.90 -35.09
CA LEU A 808 16.12 -12.62 -35.48
C LEU A 808 16.21 -11.27 -36.20
N ALA A 809 17.33 -10.57 -36.04
CA ALA A 809 17.72 -9.45 -36.90
C ALA A 809 19.14 -9.68 -37.41
N VAL A 810 19.41 -9.37 -38.67
CA VAL A 810 20.74 -9.46 -39.27
C VAL A 810 21.25 -8.06 -39.56
N ARG A 811 22.28 -7.64 -38.81
CA ARG A 811 22.88 -6.30 -38.84
C ARG A 811 24.38 -6.37 -39.06
N GLY A 812 24.89 -5.75 -40.12
CA GLY A 812 26.32 -5.72 -40.43
C GLY A 812 26.95 -7.12 -40.52
N GLY A 813 26.18 -8.13 -40.96
CA GLY A 813 26.60 -9.53 -41.03
C GLY A 813 26.53 -10.32 -39.70
N THR A 814 26.00 -9.73 -38.62
CA THR A 814 25.82 -10.37 -37.32
C THR A 814 24.36 -10.74 -37.11
N VAL A 815 24.09 -11.94 -36.58
CA VAL A 815 22.74 -12.37 -36.17
C VAL A 815 22.50 -11.92 -34.73
N LEU A 816 21.46 -11.13 -34.54
CA LEU A 816 21.02 -10.59 -33.26
C LEU A 816 19.69 -11.23 -32.84
N VAL A 817 19.48 -11.35 -31.53
CA VAL A 817 18.23 -11.81 -30.91
C VAL A 817 17.70 -10.78 -29.92
N PRO A 818 16.38 -10.57 -29.84
CA PRO A 818 15.79 -9.61 -28.93
C PRO A 818 15.72 -10.17 -27.51
N ARG A 819 16.05 -9.34 -26.53
CA ARG A 819 15.97 -9.63 -25.09
C ARG A 819 15.48 -8.41 -24.34
N LEU A 820 14.60 -8.60 -23.37
CA LEU A 820 14.23 -7.53 -22.47
C LEU A 820 15.30 -7.31 -21.40
N SER A 821 15.57 -6.06 -21.11
CA SER A 821 16.44 -5.63 -20.02
C SER A 821 15.80 -4.47 -19.27
N ARG A 822 16.27 -4.22 -18.05
CA ARG A 822 15.87 -3.03 -17.29
C ARG A 822 16.63 -1.82 -17.79
N VAL A 823 15.95 -0.69 -17.88
CA VAL A 823 16.59 0.59 -18.20
C VAL A 823 17.53 0.97 -17.04
N THR A 824 18.82 1.08 -17.32
CA THR A 824 19.82 1.60 -16.38
C THR A 824 19.97 3.10 -16.53
N LYS A 825 20.03 3.81 -15.40
CA LYS A 825 20.17 5.26 -15.39
C LYS A 825 21.57 5.69 -15.83
N SER A 826 21.66 6.67 -16.75
CA SER A 826 22.85 7.53 -16.87
C SER A 826 22.78 8.64 -15.81
N ALA A 827 23.92 9.00 -15.20
CA ALA A 827 24.03 9.87 -14.02
C ALA A 827 23.06 11.09 -14.03
N PRO A 828 22.46 11.45 -12.87
CA PRO A 828 21.45 12.51 -12.80
C PRO A 828 22.01 13.89 -13.21
N SER A 829 21.36 14.52 -14.17
CA SER A 829 21.22 15.97 -14.21
C SER A 829 20.11 16.38 -13.23
N GLN A 830 20.33 17.44 -12.46
CA GLN A 830 19.43 17.91 -11.39
C GLN A 830 18.09 18.45 -11.91
N ALA A 831 17.04 18.28 -11.09
CA ALA A 831 15.66 18.75 -11.23
C ALA A 831 14.83 18.13 -12.38
N SER A 832 13.54 17.87 -12.10
CA SER A 832 12.53 17.58 -13.12
C SER A 832 12.49 18.78 -14.07
N ALA A 833 13.08 18.65 -15.25
CA ALA A 833 12.90 19.65 -16.29
C ALA A 833 11.43 19.58 -16.75
N PRO A 834 10.77 20.73 -16.99
CA PRO A 834 9.43 20.72 -17.55
C PRO A 834 9.45 20.02 -18.92
N LEU A 835 8.36 19.32 -19.27
CA LEU A 835 8.24 18.61 -20.55
C LEU A 835 8.53 19.53 -21.75
N VAL A 836 8.14 20.80 -21.62
CA VAL A 836 8.40 21.87 -22.59
C VAL A 836 8.78 23.17 -21.86
N SER A 837 9.59 24.01 -22.46
CA SER A 837 10.05 25.30 -21.91
C SER A 837 9.00 26.44 -21.96
N GLY A 838 7.79 26.14 -22.43
CA GLY A 838 6.65 27.05 -22.62
C GLY A 838 5.85 26.70 -23.87
N GLY A 839 4.74 27.41 -24.14
CA GLY A 839 3.92 27.19 -25.34
C GLY A 839 2.82 26.15 -25.17
N THR A 840 2.26 25.69 -26.29
CA THR A 840 1.09 24.79 -26.30
C THR A 840 1.51 23.32 -26.35
N VAL A 841 0.86 22.48 -25.54
CA VAL A 841 0.95 21.01 -25.63
C VAL A 841 -0.36 20.44 -26.16
N LEU A 842 -0.29 19.71 -27.27
CA LEU A 842 -1.41 18.99 -27.87
C LEU A 842 -1.56 17.60 -27.24
N VAL A 843 -2.71 17.32 -26.63
CA VAL A 843 -3.08 15.98 -26.16
C VAL A 843 -4.19 15.43 -27.06
N THR A 844 -3.90 14.38 -27.81
CA THR A 844 -4.88 13.74 -28.71
C THR A 844 -5.51 12.50 -28.06
N GLY A 845 -6.76 12.21 -28.38
CA GLY A 845 -7.54 11.21 -27.64
C GLY A 845 -8.08 11.75 -26.32
N ALA A 846 -8.21 13.07 -26.20
CA ALA A 846 -8.50 13.80 -24.97
C ALA A 846 -9.80 13.38 -24.24
N SER A 847 -10.74 12.75 -24.94
CA SER A 847 -11.95 12.19 -24.34
C SER A 847 -11.72 10.87 -23.58
N GLY A 848 -10.49 10.35 -23.57
CA GLY A 848 -10.11 9.10 -22.89
C GLY A 848 -9.61 9.33 -21.48
N VAL A 849 -9.79 8.34 -20.60
CA VAL A 849 -9.38 8.39 -19.19
C VAL A 849 -7.89 8.70 -19.02
N LEU A 850 -7.00 8.02 -19.77
CA LEU A 850 -5.56 8.24 -19.71
C LEU A 850 -5.16 9.66 -20.14
N ALA A 851 -5.87 10.22 -21.12
CA ALA A 851 -5.62 11.57 -21.60
C ALA A 851 -5.93 12.62 -20.52
N GLY A 852 -7.02 12.43 -19.77
CA GLY A 852 -7.36 13.29 -18.64
C GLY A 852 -6.38 13.14 -17.47
N VAL A 853 -5.86 11.94 -17.22
CA VAL A 853 -4.83 11.68 -16.21
C VAL A 853 -3.53 12.41 -16.57
N VAL A 854 -3.01 12.23 -17.79
CA VAL A 854 -1.78 12.91 -18.21
C VAL A 854 -1.97 14.42 -18.31
N ALA A 855 -3.11 14.92 -18.79
CA ALA A 855 -3.38 16.36 -18.86
C ALA A 855 -3.30 17.05 -17.48
N ARG A 856 -3.86 16.42 -16.44
CA ARG A 856 -3.73 16.91 -15.06
C ARG A 856 -2.29 16.92 -14.58
N HIS A 857 -1.55 15.85 -14.86
CA HIS A 857 -0.13 15.73 -14.50
C HIS A 857 0.74 16.78 -15.20
N LEU A 858 0.48 17.05 -16.48
CA LEU A 858 1.20 18.08 -17.25
C LEU A 858 1.03 19.48 -16.65
N VAL A 859 -0.18 19.83 -16.19
CA VAL A 859 -0.42 21.15 -15.54
C VAL A 859 0.19 21.19 -14.15
N ALA A 860 -0.05 20.15 -13.33
CA ALA A 860 0.33 20.15 -11.93
C ALA A 860 1.85 20.01 -11.71
N GLU A 861 2.50 19.08 -12.41
CA GLU A 861 3.91 18.70 -12.15
C GLU A 861 4.87 19.28 -13.19
N HIS A 862 4.44 19.43 -14.45
CA HIS A 862 5.27 20.01 -15.52
C HIS A 862 4.98 21.50 -15.80
N GLY A 863 4.00 22.10 -15.12
CA GLY A 863 3.69 23.53 -15.23
C GLY A 863 3.22 23.95 -16.63
N VAL A 864 2.57 23.07 -17.38
CA VAL A 864 2.08 23.39 -18.74
C VAL A 864 0.95 24.41 -18.66
N GLU A 865 1.21 25.61 -19.20
CA GLU A 865 0.26 26.74 -19.17
C GLU A 865 -0.81 26.68 -20.26
N HIS A 866 -0.55 26.04 -21.41
CA HIS A 866 -1.47 25.98 -22.55
C HIS A 866 -1.68 24.54 -23.03
N LEU A 867 -2.91 24.04 -22.90
CA LEU A 867 -3.30 22.71 -23.36
C LEU A 867 -4.27 22.80 -24.55
N LEU A 868 -3.95 22.07 -25.62
CA LEU A 868 -4.86 21.81 -26.73
C LEU A 868 -5.34 20.36 -26.65
N LEU A 869 -6.60 20.16 -26.30
CA LEU A 869 -7.23 18.85 -26.13
C LEU A 869 -8.03 18.49 -27.39
N ALA A 870 -7.58 17.49 -28.13
CA ALA A 870 -8.21 17.06 -29.38
C ALA A 870 -8.87 15.67 -29.26
N SER A 871 -10.14 15.57 -29.65
CA SER A 871 -10.85 14.29 -29.78
C SER A 871 -11.98 14.39 -30.81
N ARG A 872 -12.48 13.27 -31.35
CA ARG A 872 -13.57 13.27 -32.36
C ARG A 872 -14.84 13.99 -31.90
N ARG A 873 -15.15 13.94 -30.60
CA ARG A 873 -16.32 14.61 -30.00
C ARG A 873 -16.02 16.02 -29.52
N GLY A 874 -14.75 16.39 -29.37
CA GLY A 874 -14.33 17.70 -28.90
C GLY A 874 -15.03 18.09 -27.58
N PRO A 875 -15.57 19.32 -27.48
CA PRO A 875 -16.31 19.79 -26.29
C PRO A 875 -17.54 18.93 -25.93
N ASP A 876 -18.11 18.18 -26.88
CA ASP A 876 -19.28 17.32 -26.66
C ASP A 876 -18.90 15.95 -26.05
N ALA A 877 -17.62 15.71 -25.74
CA ALA A 877 -17.20 14.49 -25.07
C ALA A 877 -17.68 14.48 -23.60
N PRO A 878 -18.23 13.35 -23.10
CA PRO A 878 -18.58 13.20 -21.69
C PRO A 878 -17.36 13.45 -20.79
N GLY A 879 -17.50 14.27 -19.74
CA GLY A 879 -16.40 14.61 -18.83
C GLY A 879 -15.50 15.77 -19.29
N ALA A 880 -15.66 16.28 -20.52
CA ALA A 880 -14.75 17.30 -21.07
C ALA A 880 -14.92 18.66 -20.39
N ALA A 881 -16.16 19.07 -20.08
CA ALA A 881 -16.43 20.34 -19.41
C ALA A 881 -15.89 20.33 -17.97
N GLU A 882 -16.03 19.22 -17.24
CA GLU A 882 -15.46 19.06 -15.90
C GLU A 882 -13.92 19.09 -15.95
N LEU A 883 -13.30 18.38 -16.90
CA LEU A 883 -11.84 18.36 -17.06
C LEU A 883 -11.29 19.76 -17.39
N VAL A 884 -11.94 20.52 -18.27
CA VAL A 884 -11.54 21.90 -18.60
C VAL A 884 -11.59 22.78 -17.35
N ALA A 885 -12.71 22.75 -16.61
CA ALA A 885 -12.86 23.56 -15.40
C ALA A 885 -11.79 23.22 -14.34
N GLU A 886 -11.47 21.94 -14.15
CA GLU A 886 -10.41 21.48 -13.24
C GLU A 886 -9.04 22.03 -13.64
N LEU A 887 -8.67 21.93 -14.92
CA LEU A 887 -7.37 22.38 -15.43
C LEU A 887 -7.26 23.92 -15.43
N GLU A 888 -8.35 24.64 -15.70
CA GLU A 888 -8.39 26.11 -15.62
C GLU A 888 -8.24 26.61 -14.17
N VAL A 889 -8.85 25.93 -13.20
CA VAL A 889 -8.66 26.22 -11.76
C VAL A 889 -7.20 25.96 -11.35
N ALA A 890 -6.55 24.96 -11.93
CA ALA A 890 -5.12 24.68 -11.71
C ALA A 890 -4.19 25.68 -12.42
N GLY A 891 -4.72 26.62 -13.19
CA GLY A 891 -3.97 27.74 -13.79
C GLY A 891 -3.61 27.58 -15.27
N ALA A 892 -4.08 26.52 -15.96
CA ALA A 892 -3.82 26.32 -17.38
C ALA A 892 -4.94 26.91 -18.27
N SER A 893 -4.58 27.41 -19.44
CA SER A 893 -5.52 27.76 -20.51
C SER A 893 -5.78 26.54 -21.39
N VAL A 894 -7.03 26.08 -21.43
CA VAL A 894 -7.40 24.84 -22.14
C VAL A 894 -8.28 25.14 -23.34
N THR A 895 -7.87 24.67 -24.52
CA THR A 895 -8.68 24.70 -25.74
C THR A 895 -9.09 23.29 -26.11
N VAL A 896 -10.39 23.02 -26.25
CA VAL A 896 -10.91 21.72 -26.66
C VAL A 896 -11.43 21.78 -28.10
N VAL A 897 -10.93 20.91 -28.98
CA VAL A 897 -11.28 20.90 -30.41
C VAL A 897 -11.81 19.53 -30.82
N ALA A 898 -12.92 19.54 -31.57
CA ALA A 898 -13.41 18.35 -32.26
C ALA A 898 -12.52 18.08 -33.48
N CYS A 899 -11.70 17.04 -33.42
CA CYS A 899 -10.77 16.68 -34.49
C CYS A 899 -10.63 15.15 -34.55
N ASP A 900 -10.81 14.57 -35.74
CA ASP A 900 -10.35 13.22 -36.02
C ASP A 900 -8.90 13.28 -36.49
N VAL A 901 -7.98 12.79 -35.66
CA VAL A 901 -6.54 12.86 -35.97
C VAL A 901 -6.13 11.87 -37.08
N ALA A 902 -6.98 10.91 -37.42
CA ALA A 902 -6.78 10.07 -38.60
C ALA A 902 -7.09 10.79 -39.93
N ASP A 903 -7.70 11.98 -39.90
CA ASP A 903 -7.92 12.82 -41.08
C ASP A 903 -6.82 13.89 -41.16
N ARG A 904 -5.96 13.78 -42.19
CA ARG A 904 -4.83 14.69 -42.40
C ARG A 904 -5.25 16.15 -42.54
N ASP A 905 -6.37 16.40 -43.22
CA ASP A 905 -6.84 17.76 -43.47
C ASP A 905 -7.37 18.39 -42.17
N ALA A 906 -8.05 17.60 -41.33
CA ALA A 906 -8.49 18.02 -40.01
C ALA A 906 -7.31 18.32 -39.06
N VAL A 907 -6.26 17.50 -39.06
CA VAL A 907 -5.04 17.76 -38.26
C VAL A 907 -4.36 19.04 -38.72
N ARG A 908 -4.26 19.27 -40.03
CA ARG A 908 -3.69 20.51 -40.57
C ARG A 908 -4.49 21.75 -40.15
N GLU A 909 -5.82 21.67 -40.15
CA GLU A 909 -6.69 22.76 -39.66
C GLU A 909 -6.52 22.99 -38.15
N LEU A 910 -6.47 21.90 -37.36
CA LEU A 910 -6.20 21.95 -35.92
C LEU A 910 -4.87 22.67 -35.61
N LEU A 911 -3.80 22.31 -36.33
CA LEU A 911 -2.47 22.89 -36.14
C LEU A 911 -2.40 24.36 -36.61
N ALA A 912 -3.12 24.72 -37.69
CA ALA A 912 -3.23 26.10 -38.15
C ALA A 912 -3.98 27.01 -37.16
N GLY A 913 -4.81 26.43 -36.29
CA GLY A 913 -5.54 27.13 -35.23
C GLY A 913 -4.68 27.48 -33.99
N VAL A 914 -3.45 26.98 -33.88
CA VAL A 914 -2.56 27.27 -32.74
C VAL A 914 -2.04 28.71 -32.84
N PRO A 915 -2.20 29.55 -31.80
CA PRO A 915 -1.74 30.94 -31.83
C PRO A 915 -0.21 31.05 -31.99
N ALA A 916 0.24 32.01 -32.79
CA ALA A 916 1.67 32.23 -33.05
C ALA A 916 2.43 32.73 -31.80
N GLU A 917 1.73 33.37 -30.87
CA GLU A 917 2.28 33.86 -29.60
C GLU A 917 2.59 32.73 -28.61
N VAL A 918 1.86 31.62 -28.68
CA VAL A 918 2.02 30.42 -27.83
C VAL A 918 2.15 29.16 -28.69
N PRO A 919 3.25 29.04 -29.47
CA PRO A 919 3.38 28.02 -30.50
C PRO A 919 3.34 26.60 -29.92
N LEU A 920 3.01 25.63 -30.77
CA LEU A 920 3.06 24.21 -30.39
C LEU A 920 4.50 23.80 -30.04
N ARG A 921 4.67 23.17 -28.87
CA ARG A 921 5.96 22.69 -28.37
C ARG A 921 5.94 21.23 -27.93
N GLY A 922 4.78 20.69 -27.59
CA GLY A 922 4.63 19.30 -27.20
C GLY A 922 3.46 18.61 -27.89
N VAL A 923 3.60 17.32 -28.18
CA VAL A 923 2.51 16.43 -28.60
C VAL A 923 2.50 15.21 -27.68
N VAL A 924 1.34 14.86 -27.14
CA VAL A 924 1.08 13.61 -26.42
C VAL A 924 -0.07 12.88 -27.11
N HIS A 925 0.23 11.73 -27.70
CA HIS A 925 -0.70 10.95 -28.48
C HIS A 925 -1.21 9.74 -27.68
N THR A 926 -2.43 9.82 -27.17
CA THR A 926 -3.08 8.74 -26.41
C THR A 926 -4.29 8.14 -27.13
N ALA A 927 -4.51 8.49 -28.40
CA ALA A 927 -5.64 7.97 -29.15
C ALA A 927 -5.45 6.47 -29.46
N GLY A 928 -6.53 5.70 -29.31
CA GLY A 928 -6.50 4.27 -29.56
C GLY A 928 -7.89 3.65 -29.44
N VAL A 929 -8.08 2.56 -30.17
CA VAL A 929 -9.25 1.68 -30.12
C VAL A 929 -8.73 0.25 -30.08
N VAL A 930 -9.43 -0.63 -29.36
CA VAL A 930 -9.15 -2.06 -29.28
C VAL A 930 -10.33 -2.82 -29.88
N ASP A 931 -10.04 -3.85 -30.68
CA ASP A 931 -11.02 -4.73 -31.32
C ASP A 931 -10.37 -6.14 -31.37
N ASP A 932 -10.40 -6.82 -30.22
CA ASP A 932 -9.69 -8.08 -29.99
C ASP A 932 -10.37 -9.25 -30.71
N GLY A 933 -9.55 -10.17 -31.22
CA GLY A 933 -9.95 -11.40 -31.89
C GLY A 933 -8.73 -12.20 -32.33
N VAL A 934 -8.86 -13.54 -32.32
CA VAL A 934 -7.83 -14.45 -32.85
C VAL A 934 -7.59 -14.19 -34.33
N VAL A 935 -6.37 -14.45 -34.80
CA VAL A 935 -5.94 -14.06 -36.16
C VAL A 935 -6.82 -14.65 -37.27
N GLU A 936 -7.37 -15.86 -37.06
CA GLU A 936 -8.27 -16.54 -38.01
C GLU A 936 -9.59 -15.78 -38.24
N GLY A 937 -10.03 -14.96 -37.27
CA GLY A 937 -11.28 -14.20 -37.32
C GLY A 937 -11.10 -12.70 -37.57
N LEU A 938 -9.89 -12.23 -37.89
CA LEU A 938 -9.63 -10.82 -38.20
C LEU A 938 -9.97 -10.52 -39.66
N SER A 939 -10.87 -9.55 -39.88
CA SER A 939 -11.13 -8.99 -41.22
C SER A 939 -10.35 -7.69 -41.41
N ASP A 940 -10.07 -7.32 -42.66
CA ASP A 940 -9.38 -6.08 -43.01
C ASP A 940 -10.05 -4.85 -42.37
N GLU A 941 -11.39 -4.80 -42.34
CA GLU A 941 -12.12 -3.67 -41.73
C GLU A 941 -11.91 -3.57 -40.22
N ARG A 942 -11.83 -4.71 -39.51
CA ARG A 942 -11.56 -4.73 -38.06
C ARG A 942 -10.14 -4.26 -37.77
N VAL A 943 -9.18 -4.72 -38.58
CA VAL A 943 -7.78 -4.31 -38.45
C VAL A 943 -7.66 -2.81 -38.72
N TRP A 944 -8.29 -2.29 -39.78
CA TRP A 944 -8.15 -0.86 -40.16
C TRP A 944 -8.75 0.08 -39.13
N ARG A 945 -9.86 -0.31 -38.50
CA ARG A 945 -10.47 0.46 -37.41
C ARG A 945 -9.50 0.68 -36.24
N VAL A 946 -8.66 -0.30 -35.95
CA VAL A 946 -7.66 -0.25 -34.87
C VAL A 946 -6.41 0.52 -35.30
N LEU A 947 -5.99 0.37 -36.56
CA LEU A 947 -4.83 1.08 -37.10
C LEU A 947 -5.07 2.57 -37.24
N ALA A 948 -6.21 3.02 -37.79
CA ALA A 948 -6.47 4.42 -38.11
C ALA A 948 -6.15 5.43 -36.98
N PRO A 949 -6.62 5.26 -35.73
CA PRO A 949 -6.33 6.23 -34.67
C PRO A 949 -4.88 6.21 -34.16
N LYS A 950 -4.05 5.25 -34.60
CA LYS A 950 -2.63 5.12 -34.20
C LYS A 950 -1.68 5.34 -35.38
N VAL A 951 -1.82 4.58 -36.45
CA VAL A 951 -0.95 4.63 -37.63
C VAL A 951 -1.15 5.92 -38.42
N ASP A 952 -2.34 6.11 -39.01
CA ASP A 952 -2.64 7.31 -39.81
C ASP A 952 -2.46 8.57 -38.95
N ALA A 953 -2.98 8.56 -37.72
CA ALA A 953 -2.87 9.69 -36.81
C ALA A 953 -1.42 10.06 -36.46
N ALA A 954 -0.59 9.09 -36.06
CA ALA A 954 0.79 9.39 -35.70
C ALA A 954 1.63 9.78 -36.93
N TRP A 955 1.35 9.20 -38.10
CA TRP A 955 2.00 9.61 -39.35
C TRP A 955 1.66 11.06 -39.73
N HIS A 956 0.38 11.45 -39.66
CA HIS A 956 -0.04 12.84 -39.92
C HIS A 956 0.58 13.82 -38.92
N LEU A 957 0.59 13.47 -37.62
CA LEU A 957 1.24 14.27 -36.60
C LEU A 957 2.75 14.37 -36.85
N HIS A 958 3.41 13.28 -37.26
CA HIS A 958 4.82 13.29 -37.59
C HIS A 958 5.14 14.26 -38.74
N GLU A 959 4.45 14.12 -39.88
CA GLU A 959 4.69 14.95 -41.06
C GLU A 959 4.38 16.43 -40.81
N LEU A 960 3.20 16.72 -40.25
CA LEU A 960 2.71 18.09 -40.13
C LEU A 960 3.40 18.89 -39.03
N THR A 961 4.13 18.22 -38.12
CA THR A 961 4.87 18.88 -37.03
C THR A 961 6.39 18.83 -37.17
N ALA A 962 6.92 18.23 -38.24
CA ALA A 962 8.37 18.04 -38.43
C ALA A 962 9.16 19.36 -38.32
N ASP A 963 8.64 20.44 -38.92
CA ASP A 963 9.30 21.75 -38.97
C ASP A 963 8.84 22.73 -37.86
N MET A 964 8.06 22.28 -36.87
CA MET A 964 7.46 23.15 -35.85
C MET A 964 8.36 23.42 -34.63
N GLY A 965 9.54 22.80 -34.56
CA GLY A 965 10.48 22.96 -33.45
C GLY A 965 9.89 22.46 -32.12
N LEU A 966 9.28 21.27 -32.15
CA LEU A 966 8.80 20.62 -30.94
C LEU A 966 9.96 20.29 -29.99
N GLU A 967 9.66 20.25 -28.69
CA GLU A 967 10.55 19.80 -27.63
C GLU A 967 10.15 18.39 -27.14
N ALA A 968 8.86 18.04 -27.26
CA ALA A 968 8.33 16.73 -26.88
C ALA A 968 7.37 16.15 -27.91
N PHE A 969 7.49 14.84 -28.17
CA PHE A 969 6.56 14.07 -28.99
C PHE A 969 6.41 12.67 -28.38
N VAL A 970 5.39 12.51 -27.55
CA VAL A 970 5.18 11.31 -26.74
C VAL A 970 4.05 10.46 -27.34
N LEU A 971 4.34 9.20 -27.66
CA LEU A 971 3.40 8.23 -28.22
C LEU A 971 3.05 7.17 -27.16
N TYR A 972 1.75 6.92 -26.95
CA TYR A 972 1.30 5.85 -26.06
C TYR A 972 1.10 4.57 -26.87
N SER A 973 2.01 3.63 -26.66
CA SER A 973 1.99 2.28 -27.23
C SER A 973 1.59 1.25 -26.17
N SER A 974 1.79 -0.04 -26.45
CA SER A 974 1.49 -1.14 -25.54
C SER A 974 2.55 -2.24 -25.63
N VAL A 975 2.86 -2.86 -24.50
CA VAL A 975 3.75 -4.03 -24.45
C VAL A 975 3.32 -5.18 -25.36
N ALA A 976 2.04 -5.24 -25.76
CA ALA A 976 1.52 -6.23 -26.71
C ALA A 976 2.26 -6.20 -28.06
N ALA A 977 2.77 -5.04 -28.50
CA ALA A 977 3.57 -4.92 -29.72
C ALA A 977 4.92 -5.64 -29.63
N THR A 978 5.48 -5.75 -28.42
CA THR A 978 6.80 -6.34 -28.17
C THR A 978 6.71 -7.79 -27.69
N LEU A 979 5.89 -8.05 -26.69
CA LEU A 979 5.75 -9.38 -26.09
C LEU A 979 4.79 -10.30 -26.86
N GLY A 980 3.92 -9.71 -27.70
CA GLY A 980 2.77 -10.41 -28.25
C GLY A 980 1.65 -10.56 -27.20
N ALA A 981 0.41 -10.48 -27.65
CA ALA A 981 -0.75 -10.84 -26.85
C ALA A 981 -1.73 -11.59 -27.75
N GLY A 982 -2.07 -12.82 -27.36
CA GLY A 982 -3.03 -13.63 -28.11
C GLY A 982 -4.37 -12.92 -28.22
N GLY A 983 -4.95 -12.92 -29.42
CA GLY A 983 -6.18 -12.21 -29.72
C GLY A 983 -6.03 -10.70 -29.94
N GLN A 984 -4.82 -10.13 -29.86
CA GLN A 984 -4.60 -8.69 -30.02
C GLN A 984 -3.80 -8.34 -31.29
N GLY A 985 -3.87 -9.17 -32.34
CA GLY A 985 -3.02 -9.01 -33.54
C GLY A 985 -3.12 -7.63 -34.21
N SER A 986 -4.32 -7.08 -34.34
CA SER A 986 -4.55 -5.73 -34.91
C SER A 986 -3.98 -4.61 -34.01
N TYR A 987 -4.17 -4.72 -32.70
CA TYR A 987 -3.70 -3.75 -31.71
C TYR A 987 -2.18 -3.79 -31.54
N ALA A 988 -1.59 -4.98 -31.50
CA ALA A 988 -0.14 -5.17 -31.48
C ALA A 988 0.51 -4.61 -32.76
N ALA A 989 -0.07 -4.83 -33.93
CA ALA A 989 0.40 -4.26 -35.19
C ALA A 989 0.38 -2.72 -35.19
N ALA A 990 -0.73 -2.12 -34.74
CA ALA A 990 -0.86 -0.66 -34.67
C ALA A 990 0.16 -0.02 -33.71
N ASN A 991 0.44 -0.67 -32.57
CA ASN A 991 1.42 -0.20 -31.60
C ASN A 991 2.86 -0.42 -32.06
N ALA A 992 3.16 -1.50 -32.79
CA ALA A 992 4.48 -1.73 -33.39
C ALA A 992 4.85 -0.63 -34.41
N PHE A 993 3.86 -0.06 -35.11
CA PHE A 993 4.09 1.14 -35.93
C PHE A 993 4.51 2.35 -35.09
N LEU A 994 3.87 2.60 -33.94
CA LEU A 994 4.20 3.72 -33.06
C LEU A 994 5.61 3.58 -32.50
N ASP A 995 5.98 2.37 -32.10
CA ASP A 995 7.32 2.04 -31.60
C ASP A 995 8.37 2.35 -32.67
N ALA A 996 8.15 1.87 -33.89
CA ALA A 996 9.03 2.11 -35.04
C ALA A 996 9.06 3.59 -35.47
N LEU A 997 7.92 4.29 -35.46
CA LEU A 997 7.84 5.71 -35.81
C LEU A 997 8.62 6.58 -34.83
N ALA A 998 8.58 6.25 -33.53
CA ALA A 998 9.36 7.00 -32.54
C ALA A 998 10.86 6.83 -32.76
N GLN A 999 11.32 5.60 -33.06
CA GLN A 999 12.72 5.33 -33.40
C GLN A 999 13.13 6.05 -34.69
N HIS A 1000 12.32 5.96 -35.75
CA HIS A 1000 12.54 6.67 -37.02
C HIS A 1000 12.67 8.19 -36.82
N ARG A 1001 11.73 8.78 -36.07
CA ARG A 1001 11.71 10.21 -35.78
C ARG A 1001 12.93 10.64 -34.95
N HIS A 1002 13.33 9.82 -33.98
CA HIS A 1002 14.52 10.06 -33.17
C HIS A 1002 15.82 9.99 -33.97
N ALA A 1003 15.98 8.99 -34.83
CA ALA A 1003 17.14 8.84 -35.71
C ALA A 1003 17.31 10.04 -36.68
N HIS A 1004 16.20 10.72 -37.01
CA HIS A 1004 16.18 11.95 -37.79
C HIS A 1004 16.40 13.23 -36.95
N GLY A 1005 16.78 13.11 -35.69
CA GLY A 1005 17.08 14.22 -34.79
C GLY A 1005 15.86 14.99 -34.28
N LEU A 1006 14.65 14.45 -34.49
CA LEU A 1006 13.41 15.04 -33.99
C LEU A 1006 13.04 14.42 -32.62
N PRO A 1007 12.39 15.17 -31.71
CA PRO A 1007 11.93 14.60 -30.44
C PRO A 1007 10.96 13.44 -30.68
N ALA A 1008 11.15 12.36 -29.95
CA ALA A 1008 10.25 11.20 -29.94
C ALA A 1008 10.47 10.36 -28.68
N LEU A 1009 9.39 9.98 -28.02
CA LEU A 1009 9.37 9.02 -26.91
C LEU A 1009 8.12 8.15 -27.05
N CYS A 1010 8.30 6.85 -27.28
CA CYS A 1010 7.22 5.88 -27.25
C CYS A 1010 7.21 5.15 -25.90
N LEU A 1011 6.04 5.14 -25.24
CA LEU A 1011 5.80 4.44 -23.99
C LEU A 1011 4.93 3.22 -24.26
N ALA A 1012 5.55 2.05 -24.34
CA ALA A 1012 4.85 0.79 -24.50
C ALA A 1012 4.31 0.32 -23.15
N TRP A 1013 3.10 0.79 -22.81
CA TRP A 1013 2.51 0.56 -21.49
C TRP A 1013 2.09 -0.89 -21.24
N GLY A 1014 2.33 -1.35 -20.02
CA GLY A 1014 1.68 -2.52 -19.43
C GLY A 1014 0.24 -2.24 -19.02
N LEU A 1015 -0.36 -3.18 -18.28
CA LEU A 1015 -1.73 -3.03 -17.78
C LEU A 1015 -1.82 -1.89 -16.76
N TRP A 1016 -2.80 -1.00 -16.88
CA TRP A 1016 -3.15 -0.01 -15.85
C TRP A 1016 -4.26 -0.58 -14.96
N ALA A 1017 -4.07 -0.55 -13.64
CA ALA A 1017 -4.92 -1.19 -12.64
C ALA A 1017 -6.30 -0.53 -12.49
N GLN A 1018 -6.38 0.80 -12.64
CA GLN A 1018 -7.66 1.51 -12.67
C GLN A 1018 -8.25 1.42 -14.08
N ALA A 1019 -9.55 1.10 -14.18
CA ALA A 1019 -10.26 0.92 -15.43
C ALA A 1019 -10.17 2.18 -16.32
N SER A 1020 -9.17 2.21 -17.20
CA SER A 1020 -9.02 3.19 -18.25
C SER A 1020 -10.08 2.93 -19.32
N GLY A 1021 -10.45 3.93 -20.12
CA GLY A 1021 -11.43 3.76 -21.21
C GLY A 1021 -11.05 2.67 -22.24
N ILE A 1022 -9.79 2.20 -22.26
CA ILE A 1022 -9.30 1.09 -23.09
C ILE A 1022 -9.38 -0.25 -22.36
N THR A 1023 -9.22 -0.27 -21.03
CA THR A 1023 -9.32 -1.49 -20.19
C THR A 1023 -10.73 -1.74 -19.62
N GLN A 1024 -11.67 -0.82 -19.85
CA GLN A 1024 -13.06 -0.90 -19.37
C GLN A 1024 -13.86 -2.10 -19.89
N ASN A 1025 -13.45 -2.70 -21.01
CA ASN A 1025 -14.11 -3.85 -21.62
C ASN A 1025 -13.40 -5.19 -21.37
N LEU A 1026 -12.31 -5.22 -20.59
CA LEU A 1026 -11.61 -6.47 -20.25
C LEU A 1026 -12.44 -7.27 -19.24
N SER A 1027 -12.70 -8.54 -19.56
CA SER A 1027 -13.33 -9.47 -18.64
C SER A 1027 -12.38 -9.85 -17.49
N GLN A 1028 -12.89 -10.44 -16.41
CA GLN A 1028 -12.02 -10.99 -15.35
C GLN A 1028 -11.07 -12.06 -15.90
N THR A 1029 -11.51 -12.80 -16.92
CA THR A 1029 -10.71 -13.83 -17.62
C THR A 1029 -9.53 -13.20 -18.36
N ASP A 1030 -9.70 -12.03 -18.98
CA ASP A 1030 -8.61 -11.30 -19.65
C ASP A 1030 -7.56 -10.80 -18.66
N ILE A 1031 -7.99 -10.28 -17.50
CA ILE A 1031 -7.09 -9.82 -16.44
C ILE A 1031 -6.31 -11.01 -15.86
N ALA A 1032 -6.99 -12.13 -15.59
CA ALA A 1032 -6.35 -13.35 -15.09
C ALA A 1032 -5.34 -13.92 -16.11
N ARG A 1033 -5.66 -13.88 -17.41
CA ARG A 1033 -4.72 -14.25 -18.50
C ARG A 1033 -3.46 -13.39 -18.47
N MET A 1034 -3.59 -12.06 -18.39
CA MET A 1034 -2.45 -11.15 -18.35
C MET A 1034 -1.58 -11.35 -17.10
N ALA A 1035 -2.19 -11.64 -15.96
CA ALA A 1035 -1.50 -11.99 -14.72
C ALA A 1035 -0.69 -13.30 -14.86
N ARG A 1036 -1.26 -14.34 -15.51
CA ARG A 1036 -0.55 -15.59 -15.82
C ARG A 1036 0.62 -15.39 -16.80
N GLY A 1037 0.52 -14.40 -17.69
CA GLY A 1037 1.60 -13.97 -18.57
C GLY A 1037 2.72 -13.19 -17.87
N GLY A 1038 2.68 -13.07 -16.54
CA GLY A 1038 3.69 -12.38 -15.75
C GLY A 1038 3.56 -10.86 -15.74
N THR A 1039 2.40 -10.29 -16.13
CA THR A 1039 2.17 -8.83 -16.08
C THR A 1039 1.09 -8.47 -15.06
N THR A 1040 1.34 -7.46 -14.24
CA THR A 1040 0.40 -6.97 -13.22
C THR A 1040 0.02 -5.52 -13.45
N GLY A 1041 -1.08 -5.07 -12.84
CA GLY A 1041 -1.60 -3.72 -13.04
C GLY A 1041 -0.74 -2.64 -12.38
N LEU A 1042 -0.40 -1.59 -13.13
CA LEU A 1042 0.19 -0.34 -12.67
C LEU A 1042 -0.88 0.61 -12.15
N THR A 1043 -0.72 1.12 -10.95
CA THR A 1043 -1.57 2.22 -10.44
C THR A 1043 -1.33 3.51 -11.25
N THR A 1044 -2.27 4.45 -11.23
CA THR A 1044 -2.09 5.75 -11.90
C THR A 1044 -0.85 6.49 -11.40
N GLU A 1045 -0.58 6.45 -10.09
CA GLU A 1045 0.59 7.10 -9.50
C GLU A 1045 1.90 6.48 -10.00
N GLU A 1046 2.00 5.14 -10.02
CA GLU A 1046 3.15 4.44 -10.60
C GLU A 1046 3.31 4.75 -12.10
N GLY A 1047 2.20 4.78 -12.85
CA GLY A 1047 2.20 5.12 -14.27
C GLY A 1047 2.73 6.54 -14.53
N LEU A 1048 2.27 7.54 -13.78
CA LEU A 1048 2.75 8.92 -13.91
C LEU A 1048 4.23 9.07 -13.49
N ALA A 1049 4.65 8.40 -12.42
CA ALA A 1049 6.06 8.39 -12.03
C ALA A 1049 6.97 7.76 -13.09
N LEU A 1050 6.49 6.71 -13.78
CA LEU A 1050 7.19 6.08 -14.90
C LEU A 1050 7.20 6.96 -16.15
N PHE A 1051 6.13 7.73 -16.40
CA PHE A 1051 6.07 8.74 -17.47
C PHE A 1051 7.18 9.79 -17.30
N ASP A 1052 7.35 10.32 -16.08
CA ASP A 1052 8.40 11.30 -15.78
C ASP A 1052 9.79 10.69 -15.91
N THR A 1053 9.93 9.47 -15.38
CA THR A 1053 11.19 8.74 -15.41
C THR A 1053 11.64 8.50 -16.85
N ALA A 1054 10.74 8.04 -17.72
CA ALA A 1054 11.03 7.72 -19.12
C ALA A 1054 11.58 8.93 -19.91
N GLN A 1055 11.10 10.14 -19.64
CA GLN A 1055 11.60 11.36 -20.29
C GLN A 1055 13.08 11.62 -19.98
N SER A 1056 13.53 11.25 -18.78
CA SER A 1056 14.92 11.47 -18.35
C SER A 1056 15.93 10.45 -18.90
N VAL A 1057 15.45 9.36 -19.50
CA VAL A 1057 16.29 8.23 -19.95
C VAL A 1057 16.95 8.52 -21.31
N GLY A 1058 16.38 9.40 -22.12
CA GLY A 1058 16.91 9.74 -23.45
C GLY A 1058 16.82 8.60 -24.46
N ARG A 1059 15.88 7.66 -24.30
CA ARG A 1059 15.62 6.55 -25.23
C ARG A 1059 14.31 6.80 -25.98
N PRO A 1060 14.24 6.52 -27.29
CA PRO A 1060 13.03 6.77 -28.08
C PRO A 1060 11.91 5.76 -27.85
N HIS A 1061 12.20 4.61 -27.24
CA HIS A 1061 11.21 3.56 -26.92
C HIS A 1061 11.55 2.89 -25.59
N VAL A 1062 10.61 2.89 -24.66
CA VAL A 1062 10.70 2.20 -23.37
C VAL A 1062 9.36 1.55 -23.01
N MET A 1063 9.40 0.55 -22.14
CA MET A 1063 8.26 -0.26 -21.74
C MET A 1063 7.99 -0.12 -20.24
N PRO A 1064 7.09 0.78 -19.82
CA PRO A 1064 6.65 0.84 -18.43
C PRO A 1064 5.65 -0.29 -18.16
N VAL A 1065 6.09 -1.34 -17.46
CA VAL A 1065 5.29 -2.52 -17.17
C VAL A 1065 5.74 -3.17 -15.85
N ARG A 1066 4.79 -3.61 -15.04
CA ARG A 1066 5.08 -4.36 -13.82
C ARG A 1066 5.10 -5.86 -14.13
N MET A 1067 6.29 -6.47 -14.08
CA MET A 1067 6.46 -7.89 -14.34
C MET A 1067 6.61 -8.72 -13.06
N ASP A 1068 5.82 -9.78 -12.93
CA ASP A 1068 6.00 -10.81 -11.89
C ASP A 1068 6.97 -11.90 -12.40
N LEU A 1069 8.26 -11.58 -12.34
CA LEU A 1069 9.33 -12.51 -12.74
C LEU A 1069 9.50 -13.67 -11.75
N ALA A 1070 8.97 -13.56 -10.52
CA ALA A 1070 9.09 -14.57 -9.49
C ALA A 1070 8.18 -15.78 -9.77
N SER A 1071 6.98 -15.55 -10.34
CA SER A 1071 6.08 -16.61 -10.80
C SER A 1071 6.77 -17.60 -11.76
N HIS A 1072 7.58 -17.09 -12.70
CA HIS A 1072 8.35 -17.92 -13.63
C HIS A 1072 9.52 -18.66 -12.97
N GLN A 1073 10.06 -18.15 -11.85
CA GLN A 1073 11.09 -18.85 -11.07
C GLN A 1073 10.50 -19.95 -10.19
N ALA A 1074 9.26 -19.76 -9.71
CA ALA A 1074 8.53 -20.72 -8.88
C ALA A 1074 8.02 -21.94 -9.67
N HIS A 1075 7.87 -21.81 -11.00
CA HIS A 1075 7.38 -22.87 -11.89
C HIS A 1075 8.38 -23.19 -13.02
N PRO A 1076 9.53 -23.83 -12.71
CA PRO A 1076 10.60 -24.12 -13.69
C PRO A 1076 10.17 -25.09 -14.80
N GLU A 1077 9.03 -25.76 -14.64
CA GLU A 1077 8.42 -26.64 -15.64
C GLU A 1077 7.89 -25.88 -16.88
N VAL A 1078 7.56 -24.59 -16.71
CA VAL A 1078 7.03 -23.73 -17.78
C VAL A 1078 8.20 -23.09 -18.53
N PRO A 1079 8.34 -23.31 -19.85
CA PRO A 1079 9.43 -22.73 -20.63
C PRO A 1079 9.41 -21.20 -20.55
N VAL A 1080 10.53 -20.60 -20.12
CA VAL A 1080 10.68 -19.15 -20.10
C VAL A 1080 10.70 -18.61 -21.54
N PRO A 1081 9.82 -17.64 -21.90
CA PRO A 1081 9.85 -16.98 -23.20
C PRO A 1081 11.24 -16.42 -23.53
N SER A 1082 11.69 -16.56 -24.77
CA SER A 1082 13.06 -16.20 -25.19
C SER A 1082 13.43 -14.76 -24.83
N MET A 1083 12.48 -13.82 -24.95
CA MET A 1083 12.68 -12.41 -24.61
C MET A 1083 12.93 -12.16 -23.11
N LEU A 1084 12.44 -13.01 -22.21
CA LEU A 1084 12.56 -12.84 -20.75
C LEU A 1084 13.81 -13.51 -20.16
N ARG A 1085 14.58 -14.25 -20.97
CA ARG A 1085 15.73 -15.03 -20.49
C ARG A 1085 16.82 -14.19 -19.79
N ASN A 1086 16.96 -12.91 -20.11
CA ASN A 1086 17.91 -12.02 -19.44
C ASN A 1086 17.43 -11.50 -18.07
N LEU A 1087 16.11 -11.50 -17.84
CA LEU A 1087 15.49 -11.03 -16.60
C LEU A 1087 15.38 -12.14 -15.55
N ILE A 1088 15.47 -13.40 -15.97
CA ILE A 1088 15.32 -14.58 -15.11
C ILE A 1088 16.66 -15.32 -15.05
N ARG A 1089 17.34 -15.26 -13.90
CA ARG A 1089 18.58 -15.99 -13.66
C ARG A 1089 18.28 -17.46 -13.38
N THR A 1090 18.23 -18.28 -14.42
CA THR A 1090 18.20 -19.74 -14.25
C THR A 1090 19.61 -20.24 -13.96
N PRO A 1091 19.85 -21.07 -12.92
CA PRO A 1091 21.15 -21.73 -12.76
C PRO A 1091 21.45 -22.55 -14.01
N LEU A 1092 22.64 -22.33 -14.59
CA LEU A 1092 23.15 -23.02 -15.78
C LEU A 1092 23.15 -24.54 -15.58
N ARG A 1093 22.06 -25.21 -15.95
CA ARG A 1093 22.09 -26.59 -16.44
C ARG A 1093 22.00 -26.52 -17.96
N LYS A 1094 23.06 -27.00 -18.62
CA LYS A 1094 23.10 -27.24 -20.06
C LYS A 1094 21.79 -27.86 -20.53
N ALA A 1095 21.16 -27.23 -21.50
CA ALA A 1095 19.99 -27.72 -22.20
C ALA A 1095 20.22 -29.16 -22.69
N ALA A 1096 19.43 -30.08 -22.14
CA ALA A 1096 19.20 -31.38 -22.71
C ALA A 1096 17.85 -31.98 -22.28
N THR A 1097 16.82 -31.19 -21.92
CA THR A 1097 15.54 -31.78 -21.47
C THR A 1097 14.33 -30.82 -21.59
N GLY A 1098 14.12 -30.15 -22.73
CA GLY A 1098 12.85 -29.48 -23.04
C GLY A 1098 11.68 -30.45 -23.34
N GLN A 1099 11.95 -31.75 -23.41
CA GLN A 1099 10.97 -32.79 -23.75
C GLN A 1099 10.52 -33.66 -22.54
N SER A 1100 10.99 -33.35 -21.32
CA SER A 1100 10.82 -34.26 -20.17
C SER A 1100 9.40 -34.29 -19.60
N GLY A 1101 8.70 -33.15 -19.49
CA GLY A 1101 7.33 -33.09 -18.94
C GLY A 1101 6.28 -33.73 -19.85
N ALA A 1102 6.31 -33.41 -21.15
CA ALA A 1102 5.44 -34.00 -22.16
C ALA A 1102 5.75 -35.50 -22.39
N LYS A 1103 7.01 -35.95 -22.24
CA LYS A 1103 7.32 -37.39 -22.21
C LYS A 1103 6.78 -38.04 -20.94
N GLN A 1104 6.90 -37.43 -19.77
CA GLN A 1104 6.44 -38.02 -18.52
C GLN A 1104 4.91 -38.20 -18.48
N TRP A 1105 4.14 -37.23 -18.96
CA TRP A 1105 2.69 -37.36 -19.13
C TRP A 1105 2.31 -38.34 -20.25
N ARG A 1106 2.96 -38.26 -21.41
CA ARG A 1106 2.72 -39.19 -22.52
C ARG A 1106 3.07 -40.64 -22.15
N ASP A 1107 4.17 -40.88 -21.46
CA ASP A 1107 4.61 -42.20 -21.00
C ASP A 1107 3.66 -42.76 -19.92
N ARG A 1108 3.14 -41.88 -19.03
CA ARG A 1108 2.13 -42.23 -18.03
C ARG A 1108 0.77 -42.54 -18.66
N LEU A 1109 0.36 -41.78 -19.68
CA LEU A 1109 -0.85 -42.01 -20.46
C LEU A 1109 -0.74 -43.31 -21.28
N LEU A 1110 0.39 -43.54 -21.97
CA LEU A 1110 0.65 -44.75 -22.75
C LEU A 1110 0.79 -46.01 -21.88
N GLY A 1111 1.21 -45.86 -20.62
CA GLY A 1111 1.33 -46.95 -19.64
C GLY A 1111 0.03 -47.29 -18.88
N ALA A 1112 -0.97 -46.40 -18.89
CA ALA A 1112 -2.26 -46.61 -18.24
C ALA A 1112 -3.19 -47.52 -19.05
N SER A 1113 -4.07 -48.27 -18.39
CA SER A 1113 -5.14 -49.03 -19.06
C SER A 1113 -6.13 -48.08 -19.76
N PRO A 1114 -6.93 -48.55 -20.74
CA PRO A 1114 -7.86 -47.68 -21.48
C PRO A 1114 -8.82 -46.90 -20.57
N GLU A 1115 -9.32 -47.55 -19.51
CA GLU A 1115 -10.26 -46.97 -18.53
C GLU A 1115 -9.56 -45.96 -17.59
N GLU A 1116 -8.31 -46.22 -17.20
CA GLU A 1116 -7.50 -45.28 -16.39
C GLU A 1116 -7.03 -44.07 -17.22
N ARG A 1117 -6.80 -44.26 -18.53
CA ARG A 1117 -6.35 -43.21 -19.44
C ARG A 1117 -7.42 -42.15 -19.70
N GLU A 1118 -8.66 -42.58 -19.86
CA GLU A 1118 -9.81 -41.68 -20.02
C GLU A 1118 -10.03 -40.81 -18.77
N GLY A 1119 -9.95 -41.40 -17.57
CA GLY A 1119 -10.03 -40.64 -16.31
C GLY A 1119 -8.89 -39.63 -16.14
N LEU A 1120 -7.65 -40.00 -16.46
CA LEU A 1120 -6.50 -39.09 -16.41
C LEU A 1120 -6.61 -37.94 -17.43
N LEU A 1121 -7.16 -38.20 -18.62
CA LEU A 1121 -7.39 -37.17 -19.63
C LEU A 1121 -8.55 -36.24 -19.24
N LEU A 1122 -9.60 -36.77 -18.62
CA LEU A 1122 -10.70 -35.95 -18.10
C LEU A 1122 -10.20 -34.99 -17.02
N ASP A 1123 -9.42 -35.48 -16.06
CA ASP A 1123 -8.81 -34.62 -15.04
C ASP A 1123 -7.89 -33.56 -15.66
N LEU A 1124 -7.12 -33.92 -16.68
CA LEU A 1124 -6.27 -32.97 -17.42
C LEU A 1124 -7.11 -31.89 -18.14
N VAL A 1125 -8.21 -32.27 -18.80
CA VAL A 1125 -9.13 -31.34 -19.45
C VAL A 1125 -9.77 -30.41 -18.42
N ARG A 1126 -10.21 -30.92 -17.27
CA ARG A 1126 -10.82 -30.10 -16.20
C ARG A 1126 -9.83 -29.12 -15.59
N VAL A 1127 -8.61 -29.57 -15.27
CA VAL A 1127 -7.56 -28.70 -14.73
C VAL A 1127 -7.18 -27.61 -15.75
N SER A 1128 -7.02 -27.99 -17.02
CA SER A 1128 -6.68 -27.03 -18.07
C SER A 1128 -7.81 -26.02 -18.30
N THR A 1129 -9.08 -26.47 -18.29
CA THR A 1129 -10.27 -25.61 -18.44
C THR A 1129 -10.42 -24.65 -17.27
N ALA A 1130 -10.30 -25.15 -16.02
CA ALA A 1130 -10.33 -24.33 -14.81
C ALA A 1130 -9.23 -23.28 -14.81
N THR A 1131 -8.02 -23.66 -15.25
CA THR A 1131 -6.88 -22.74 -15.35
C THR A 1131 -7.16 -21.62 -16.35
N VAL A 1132 -7.70 -21.94 -17.53
CA VAL A 1132 -8.00 -20.96 -18.58
C VAL A 1132 -9.08 -19.98 -18.13
N LEU A 1133 -10.18 -20.49 -17.57
CA LEU A 1133 -11.31 -19.70 -17.08
C LEU A 1133 -11.03 -18.96 -15.76
N GLY A 1134 -9.93 -19.29 -15.06
CA GLY A 1134 -9.55 -18.63 -13.80
C GLY A 1134 -10.27 -19.16 -12.56
N HIS A 1135 -10.78 -20.39 -12.60
CA HIS A 1135 -11.33 -21.06 -11.43
C HIS A 1135 -10.22 -21.52 -10.47
N ARG A 1136 -10.50 -21.49 -9.17
CA ARG A 1136 -9.56 -21.93 -8.13
C ARG A 1136 -9.49 -23.45 -7.99
N ASP A 1137 -10.55 -24.16 -8.39
CA ASP A 1137 -10.65 -25.61 -8.32
C ASP A 1137 -11.17 -26.19 -9.66
N SER A 1138 -10.56 -27.29 -10.11
CA SER A 1138 -11.03 -28.10 -11.24
C SER A 1138 -12.37 -28.82 -10.95
N GLY A 1139 -12.73 -28.94 -9.67
CA GLY A 1139 -14.01 -29.41 -9.17
C GLY A 1139 -15.21 -28.61 -9.66
N ASP A 1140 -15.01 -27.31 -9.93
CA ASP A 1140 -16.05 -26.36 -10.34
C ASP A 1140 -16.45 -26.49 -11.83
N ILE A 1141 -15.69 -27.26 -12.62
CA ILE A 1141 -15.98 -27.49 -14.04
C ILE A 1141 -17.00 -28.63 -14.18
N ASP A 1142 -18.15 -28.31 -14.76
CA ASP A 1142 -19.20 -29.28 -15.10
C ASP A 1142 -18.72 -30.20 -16.23
N LEU A 1143 -18.87 -31.51 -16.03
CA LEU A 1143 -18.39 -32.54 -16.95
C LEU A 1143 -19.20 -32.62 -18.23
N GLU A 1144 -20.51 -32.31 -18.15
CA GLU A 1144 -21.46 -32.39 -19.27
C GLU A 1144 -21.90 -31.01 -19.77
N GLY A 1145 -21.47 -29.93 -19.11
CA GLY A 1145 -21.73 -28.56 -19.55
C GLY A 1145 -21.01 -28.25 -20.87
N GLU A 1146 -21.63 -27.44 -21.73
CA GLU A 1146 -20.97 -26.96 -22.95
C GLU A 1146 -19.92 -25.90 -22.60
N PHE A 1147 -18.73 -26.00 -23.19
CA PHE A 1147 -17.63 -25.05 -22.96
C PHE A 1147 -18.05 -23.59 -23.22
N LEU A 1148 -18.88 -23.33 -24.24
CA LEU A 1148 -19.38 -21.99 -24.57
C LEU A 1148 -20.30 -21.42 -23.48
N GLU A 1149 -21.13 -22.25 -22.85
CA GLU A 1149 -21.99 -21.83 -21.73
C GLU A 1149 -21.18 -21.58 -20.45
N MET A 1150 -20.07 -22.29 -20.29
CA MET A 1150 -19.09 -22.08 -19.20
C MET A 1150 -18.19 -20.85 -19.41
N GLY A 1151 -18.36 -20.12 -20.52
CA GLY A 1151 -17.65 -18.88 -20.79
C GLY A 1151 -16.32 -19.05 -21.53
N LEU A 1152 -16.06 -20.22 -22.15
CA LEU A 1152 -15.02 -20.29 -23.17
C LEU A 1152 -15.45 -19.51 -24.41
N ASP A 1153 -14.55 -18.65 -24.88
CA ASP A 1153 -14.58 -17.96 -26.15
C ASP A 1153 -13.48 -18.49 -27.10
N SER A 1154 -13.37 -17.90 -28.29
CA SER A 1154 -12.39 -18.33 -29.28
C SER A 1154 -10.93 -18.17 -28.82
N LEU A 1155 -10.63 -17.29 -27.86
CA LEU A 1155 -9.28 -17.02 -27.39
C LEU A 1155 -8.87 -18.00 -26.27
N THR A 1156 -9.77 -18.22 -25.31
CA THR A 1156 -9.62 -19.22 -24.25
C THR A 1156 -9.63 -20.65 -24.80
N ALA A 1157 -10.35 -20.93 -25.90
CA ALA A 1157 -10.26 -22.20 -26.61
C ALA A 1157 -8.85 -22.48 -27.19
N VAL A 1158 -8.18 -21.45 -27.72
CA VAL A 1158 -6.80 -21.55 -28.22
C VAL A 1158 -5.80 -21.82 -27.08
N GLU A 1159 -6.01 -21.23 -25.91
CA GLU A 1159 -5.19 -21.50 -24.71
C GLU A 1159 -5.39 -22.93 -24.21
N LEU A 1160 -6.63 -23.40 -24.13
CA LEU A 1160 -6.96 -24.76 -23.73
C LEU A 1160 -6.30 -25.77 -24.68
N ARG A 1161 -6.40 -25.54 -26.00
CA ARG A 1161 -5.71 -26.33 -27.03
C ARG A 1161 -4.20 -26.36 -26.81
N ASN A 1162 -3.57 -25.21 -26.52
CA ASN A 1162 -2.13 -25.11 -26.31
C ASN A 1162 -1.67 -25.88 -25.06
N GLN A 1163 -2.42 -25.79 -23.96
CA GLN A 1163 -2.13 -26.54 -22.73
C GLN A 1163 -2.27 -28.05 -22.94
N LEU A 1164 -3.37 -28.48 -23.57
CA LEU A 1164 -3.64 -29.89 -23.84
C LEU A 1164 -2.63 -30.48 -24.83
N GLY A 1165 -2.32 -29.75 -25.91
CA GLY A 1165 -1.31 -30.13 -26.89
C GLY A 1165 0.09 -30.21 -26.29
N GLY A 1166 0.44 -29.30 -25.37
CA GLY A 1166 1.71 -29.34 -24.64
C GLY A 1166 1.83 -30.54 -23.70
N ALA A 1167 0.76 -30.85 -22.95
CA ALA A 1167 0.74 -31.94 -21.97
C ALA A 1167 0.67 -33.33 -22.61
N THR A 1168 -0.17 -33.50 -23.64
CA THR A 1168 -0.37 -34.79 -24.34
C THR A 1168 0.61 -35.00 -25.49
N GLY A 1169 1.09 -33.90 -26.07
CA GLY A 1169 1.88 -33.91 -27.29
C GLY A 1169 1.12 -34.33 -28.54
N LEU A 1170 -0.21 -34.27 -28.49
CA LEU A 1170 -1.12 -34.44 -29.63
C LEU A 1170 -1.16 -33.17 -30.49
N ARG A 1171 -1.52 -33.35 -31.76
CA ARG A 1171 -1.80 -32.25 -32.69
C ARG A 1171 -3.29 -31.97 -32.66
N LEU A 1172 -3.69 -30.89 -31.99
CA LEU A 1172 -5.10 -30.57 -31.74
C LEU A 1172 -5.54 -29.39 -32.64
N SER A 1173 -6.73 -29.51 -33.24
CA SER A 1173 -7.36 -28.46 -34.05
C SER A 1173 -7.84 -27.29 -33.18
N THR A 1174 -7.94 -26.08 -33.76
CA THR A 1174 -8.63 -24.92 -33.13
C THR A 1174 -10.13 -25.13 -32.99
N THR A 1175 -10.72 -26.02 -33.80
CA THR A 1175 -12.16 -26.35 -33.75
C THR A 1175 -12.50 -27.40 -32.70
N MET A 1176 -11.52 -27.96 -31.97
CA MET A 1176 -11.72 -29.09 -31.05
C MET A 1176 -12.80 -28.86 -30.00
N VAL A 1177 -12.95 -27.62 -29.52
CA VAL A 1177 -13.95 -27.22 -28.51
C VAL A 1177 -15.36 -27.16 -29.11
N PHE A 1178 -15.49 -27.01 -30.43
CA PHE A 1178 -16.77 -27.05 -31.15
C PHE A 1178 -17.14 -28.46 -31.59
N ASP A 1179 -16.14 -29.24 -32.01
CA ASP A 1179 -16.32 -30.64 -32.44
C ASP A 1179 -16.58 -31.57 -31.23
N HIS A 1180 -16.05 -31.20 -30.06
CA HIS A 1180 -16.21 -31.89 -28.78
C HIS A 1180 -16.60 -30.87 -27.69
N PRO A 1181 -17.91 -30.58 -27.55
CA PRO A 1181 -18.40 -29.40 -26.82
C PRO A 1181 -18.33 -29.50 -25.29
N THR A 1182 -18.09 -30.70 -24.74
CA THR A 1182 -18.03 -30.93 -23.28
C THR A 1182 -16.66 -31.45 -22.85
N PRO A 1183 -16.24 -31.23 -21.58
CA PRO A 1183 -15.02 -31.82 -21.03
C PRO A 1183 -14.94 -33.34 -21.16
N ALA A 1184 -16.07 -34.03 -20.97
CA ALA A 1184 -16.16 -35.48 -21.12
C ALA A 1184 -15.93 -35.92 -22.58
N ASP A 1185 -16.61 -35.29 -23.54
CA ASP A 1185 -16.48 -35.61 -24.97
C ASP A 1185 -15.06 -35.36 -25.47
N LEU A 1186 -14.43 -34.29 -24.98
CA LEU A 1186 -13.08 -33.95 -25.36
C LEU A 1186 -12.05 -34.94 -24.80
N ALA A 1187 -12.24 -35.41 -23.56
CA ALA A 1187 -11.37 -36.42 -22.95
C ALA A 1187 -11.39 -37.75 -23.73
N VAL A 1188 -12.57 -38.19 -24.17
CA VAL A 1188 -12.74 -39.37 -25.02
C VAL A 1188 -12.02 -39.19 -26.36
N HIS A 1189 -12.18 -38.05 -27.01
CA HIS A 1189 -11.50 -37.76 -28.28
C HIS A 1189 -9.97 -37.79 -28.14
N LEU A 1190 -9.42 -37.18 -27.08
CA LEU A 1190 -7.98 -37.21 -26.81
C LEU A 1190 -7.48 -38.64 -26.56
N ALA A 1191 -8.29 -39.49 -25.93
CA ALA A 1191 -7.95 -40.90 -25.69
C ALA A 1191 -7.87 -41.68 -27.02
N ASP A 1192 -8.83 -41.46 -27.92
CA ASP A 1192 -8.87 -42.09 -29.25
C ASP A 1192 -7.68 -41.67 -30.13
N GLU A 1193 -7.33 -40.38 -30.13
CA GLU A 1193 -6.14 -39.86 -30.84
C GLU A 1193 -4.84 -40.49 -30.31
N LEU A 1194 -4.66 -40.56 -28.99
CA LEU A 1194 -3.50 -41.23 -28.36
C LEU A 1194 -3.44 -42.72 -28.68
N ASN A 1195 -4.58 -43.40 -28.74
CA ASN A 1195 -4.68 -44.83 -29.10
C ASN A 1195 -4.26 -45.08 -30.55
N SER A 1196 -4.64 -44.18 -31.47
CA SER A 1196 -4.29 -44.28 -32.89
C SER A 1196 -2.79 -44.07 -33.15
N LEU A 1197 -2.15 -43.18 -32.38
CA LEU A 1197 -0.70 -42.94 -32.38
C LEU A 1197 0.09 -44.12 -31.78
N ALA A 1198 -0.46 -44.79 -30.76
CA ALA A 1198 0.16 -46.00 -30.19
C ALA A 1198 0.09 -47.20 -31.15
N ALA A 1199 -1.00 -47.33 -31.93
CA ALA A 1199 -1.19 -48.41 -32.90
C ALA A 1199 -0.30 -48.29 -34.15
N THR A 1200 0.29 -47.13 -34.42
CA THR A 1200 1.10 -46.83 -35.61
C THR A 1200 2.62 -46.91 -35.38
N SER A 1201 3.08 -47.24 -34.16
CA SER A 1201 4.51 -47.43 -33.85
C SER A 1201 5.00 -48.87 -34.15
N PRO A 1202 6.06 -49.08 -34.96
CA PRO A 1202 6.53 -50.42 -35.34
C PRO A 1202 7.36 -51.11 -34.23
N GLY A 1203 6.67 -52.00 -33.50
CA GLY A 1203 7.04 -53.30 -32.90
C GLY A 1203 8.47 -53.67 -32.40
N SER A 1204 8.50 -54.33 -31.23
CA SER A 1204 9.45 -55.41 -30.90
C SER A 1204 8.82 -56.44 -29.92
N PRO A 1205 9.27 -57.71 -29.94
CA PRO A 1205 8.37 -58.86 -30.09
C PRO A 1205 8.03 -59.64 -28.80
N ASN A 1206 6.83 -60.21 -28.81
CA ASN A 1206 6.31 -61.20 -27.85
C ASN A 1206 7.16 -62.49 -27.79
N LEU A 1207 7.32 -63.03 -26.58
CA LEU A 1207 7.71 -64.42 -26.31
C LEU A 1207 6.59 -65.13 -25.50
N PRO A 1208 6.42 -66.46 -25.68
CA PRO A 1208 5.10 -67.11 -25.62
C PRO A 1208 4.73 -67.67 -24.25
N SER A 1209 3.42 -67.66 -23.99
CA SER A 1209 2.72 -68.37 -22.92
C SER A 1209 2.73 -69.89 -23.10
N SER A 1210 2.76 -70.64 -22.00
CA SER A 1210 2.40 -72.07 -21.94
C SER A 1210 1.90 -72.45 -20.53
N PRO A 1211 1.06 -73.50 -20.38
CA PRO A 1211 -0.19 -73.42 -19.61
C PRO A 1211 -0.35 -74.49 -18.49
N SER A 1212 -1.53 -74.46 -17.84
CA SER A 1212 -2.29 -75.53 -17.14
C SER A 1212 -2.40 -75.52 -15.61
N SER A 1213 -3.52 -74.96 -15.11
CA SER A 1213 -4.65 -75.52 -14.30
C SER A 1213 -4.46 -76.79 -13.42
N PRO A 1214 -5.41 -77.17 -12.52
CA PRO A 1214 -6.19 -76.44 -11.50
C PRO A 1214 -6.32 -77.23 -10.14
N SER A 1215 -7.11 -76.67 -9.21
CA SER A 1215 -7.86 -77.30 -8.07
C SER A 1215 -7.43 -77.02 -6.62
N SER A 1216 -8.38 -76.39 -5.93
CA SER A 1216 -8.50 -75.85 -4.55
C SER A 1216 -8.68 -76.95 -3.46
N PRO A 1217 -9.05 -76.67 -2.18
CA PRO A 1217 -9.22 -75.42 -1.41
C PRO A 1217 -8.65 -75.45 0.04
N ASN A 1218 -8.89 -74.38 0.82
CA ASN A 1218 -8.73 -74.18 2.28
C ASN A 1218 -7.33 -73.88 2.84
N THR A 1219 -7.11 -72.63 3.29
CA THR A 1219 -7.16 -72.15 4.70
C THR A 1219 -6.59 -70.71 4.74
N PRO A 1220 -7.20 -69.75 5.46
CA PRO A 1220 -6.95 -68.32 5.27
C PRO A 1220 -5.71 -67.82 6.03
N GLY A 1221 -4.87 -67.04 5.34
CA GLY A 1221 -3.76 -66.29 5.93
C GLY A 1221 -4.08 -64.79 5.93
N VAL A 1222 -4.36 -64.29 7.14
CA VAL A 1222 -4.14 -62.92 7.66
C VAL A 1222 -4.28 -61.77 6.65
N ALA A 1223 -5.46 -61.15 6.65
CA ALA A 1223 -5.66 -59.80 6.14
C ALA A 1223 -5.14 -58.77 7.16
N ASN A 1224 -4.43 -57.78 6.68
CA ASN A 1224 -4.05 -56.57 7.39
C ASN A 1224 -5.29 -55.63 7.44
N PRO A 1225 -5.82 -55.26 8.62
CA PRO A 1225 -7.01 -54.42 8.71
C PRO A 1225 -6.60 -52.97 8.98
N ASN A 1226 -6.76 -52.02 8.04
CA ASN A 1226 -6.92 -50.60 8.40
C ASN A 1226 -7.38 -49.62 7.28
N THR A 1227 -8.20 -50.03 6.32
CA THR A 1227 -8.79 -49.07 5.34
C THR A 1227 -10.32 -49.08 5.29
N ALA A 1228 -11.00 -49.85 6.15
CA ALA A 1228 -12.47 -49.87 6.20
C ALA A 1228 -13.08 -49.01 7.34
N GLY A 1229 -12.27 -48.44 8.24
CA GLY A 1229 -12.75 -47.71 9.41
C GLY A 1229 -13.18 -46.26 9.13
N THR A 1230 -12.43 -45.54 8.29
CA THR A 1230 -12.56 -44.08 8.18
C THR A 1230 -13.83 -43.64 7.43
N HIS A 1231 -14.24 -44.37 6.39
CA HIS A 1231 -15.46 -44.06 5.64
C HIS A 1231 -16.76 -44.36 6.42
N ALA A 1232 -16.75 -45.40 7.27
CA ALA A 1232 -17.92 -45.72 8.09
C ALA A 1232 -18.14 -44.69 9.22
N VAL A 1233 -17.05 -44.16 9.77
CA VAL A 1233 -17.10 -43.13 10.84
C VAL A 1233 -17.56 -41.78 10.31
N LEU A 1234 -17.08 -41.35 9.15
CA LEU A 1234 -17.55 -40.11 8.52
C LEU A 1234 -19.04 -40.18 8.17
N ALA A 1235 -19.51 -41.32 7.66
CA ALA A 1235 -20.93 -41.54 7.40
C ALA A 1235 -21.79 -41.51 8.68
N GLU A 1236 -21.28 -42.02 9.81
CA GLU A 1236 -22.00 -42.01 11.10
C GLU A 1236 -22.03 -40.59 11.72
N ILE A 1237 -20.95 -39.82 11.59
CA ILE A 1237 -20.87 -38.41 12.04
C ILE A 1237 -21.85 -37.54 11.23
N GLU A 1238 -21.92 -37.74 9.93
CA GLU A 1238 -22.80 -36.96 9.05
C GLU A 1238 -24.28 -37.25 9.36
N LYS A 1239 -24.60 -38.51 9.68
CA LYS A 1239 -25.94 -38.94 10.11
C LYS A 1239 -26.34 -38.38 11.49
N LEU A 1240 -25.39 -38.29 12.42
CA LEU A 1240 -25.60 -37.66 13.73
C LEU A 1240 -25.75 -36.13 13.62
N ARG A 1241 -25.03 -35.49 12.69
CA ARG A 1241 -25.15 -34.06 12.38
C ARG A 1241 -26.55 -33.72 11.84
N GLU A 1242 -27.06 -34.51 10.90
CA GLU A 1242 -28.42 -34.35 10.39
C GLU A 1242 -29.46 -34.52 11.50
N THR A 1243 -29.29 -35.53 12.36
CA THR A 1243 -30.20 -35.79 13.48
C THR A 1243 -30.21 -34.60 14.44
N LEU A 1244 -29.05 -34.08 14.85
CA LEU A 1244 -28.94 -32.93 15.77
C LEU A 1244 -29.40 -31.59 15.19
N SER A 1245 -29.54 -31.49 13.86
CA SER A 1245 -30.01 -30.27 13.18
C SER A 1245 -31.54 -30.11 13.13
N LEU A 1246 -32.29 -31.16 13.49
CA LEU A 1246 -33.76 -31.13 13.48
C LEU A 1246 -34.30 -30.39 14.73
N ALA A 1247 -34.97 -29.26 14.50
CA ALA A 1247 -35.43 -28.31 15.52
C ALA A 1247 -36.55 -28.83 16.48
N SER A 1248 -36.98 -30.08 16.36
CA SER A 1248 -38.09 -30.66 17.13
C SER A 1248 -37.71 -31.85 18.02
N LEU A 1249 -36.42 -32.06 18.30
CA LEU A 1249 -35.97 -33.15 19.16
C LEU A 1249 -36.25 -32.85 20.64
N VAL A 1250 -36.84 -33.82 21.33
CA VAL A 1250 -37.04 -33.79 22.79
C VAL A 1250 -35.67 -33.96 23.47
N ASP A 1251 -35.42 -33.28 24.60
CA ASP A 1251 -34.10 -33.20 25.25
C ASP A 1251 -33.41 -34.56 25.49
N GLU A 1252 -34.17 -35.64 25.72
CA GLU A 1252 -33.62 -36.99 25.89
C GLU A 1252 -32.96 -37.55 24.61
N ASP A 1253 -33.55 -37.34 23.44
CA ASP A 1253 -32.99 -37.83 22.17
C ASP A 1253 -31.75 -37.02 21.74
N ARG A 1254 -31.74 -35.72 22.07
CA ARG A 1254 -30.58 -34.85 21.82
C ARG A 1254 -29.39 -35.25 22.70
N SER A 1255 -29.64 -35.60 23.96
CA SER A 1255 -28.63 -36.11 24.88
C SER A 1255 -28.05 -37.46 24.42
N LEU A 1256 -28.91 -38.36 23.92
CA LEU A 1256 -28.48 -39.67 23.40
C LEU A 1256 -27.62 -39.54 22.13
N ALA A 1257 -27.96 -38.60 21.24
CA ALA A 1257 -27.19 -38.32 20.03
C ALA A 1257 -25.84 -37.66 20.33
N LEU A 1258 -25.78 -36.76 21.31
CA LEU A 1258 -24.53 -36.16 21.77
C LEU A 1258 -23.60 -37.18 22.42
N GLY A 1259 -24.14 -38.07 23.27
CA GLY A 1259 -23.34 -39.15 23.88
C GLY A 1259 -22.75 -40.12 22.85
N ARG A 1260 -23.50 -40.46 21.80
CA ARG A 1260 -22.99 -41.27 20.69
C ARG A 1260 -21.90 -40.56 19.89
N LEU A 1261 -22.02 -39.26 19.69
CA LEU A 1261 -20.99 -38.46 19.00
C LEU A 1261 -19.69 -38.44 19.83
N GLU A 1262 -19.80 -38.30 21.14
CA GLU A 1262 -18.67 -38.34 22.07
C GLU A 1262 -17.96 -39.71 22.05
N ASP A 1263 -18.71 -40.82 22.00
CA ASP A 1263 -18.15 -42.16 21.90
C ASP A 1263 -17.40 -42.39 20.58
N VAL A 1264 -17.94 -41.87 19.46
CA VAL A 1264 -17.30 -41.96 18.13
C VAL A 1264 -16.01 -41.14 18.08
N LEU A 1265 -16.03 -39.92 18.63
CA LEU A 1265 -14.84 -39.07 18.72
C LEU A 1265 -13.76 -39.65 19.65
N ASN A 1266 -14.17 -40.28 20.76
CA ASN A 1266 -13.25 -40.95 21.68
C ASN A 1266 -12.65 -42.25 21.11
N GLN A 1267 -13.35 -42.93 20.20
CA GLN A 1267 -12.77 -44.04 19.43
C GLN A 1267 -11.72 -43.54 18.43
N PHE A 1268 -11.94 -42.36 17.83
CA PHE A 1268 -11.00 -41.76 16.89
C PHE A 1268 -9.72 -41.27 17.58
N ALA A 1269 -9.83 -40.67 18.77
CA ALA A 1269 -8.67 -40.22 19.56
C ALA A 1269 -7.75 -41.35 20.06
N LYS A 1270 -8.11 -42.63 19.85
CA LYS A 1270 -7.31 -43.80 20.22
C LYS A 1270 -6.62 -44.49 19.05
N GLN A 1271 -6.81 -44.03 17.82
CA GLN A 1271 -6.13 -44.55 16.64
C GLN A 1271 -5.27 -43.44 16.03
N ASP A 1272 -3.96 -43.47 16.35
CA ASP A 1272 -2.89 -42.74 15.65
C ASP A 1272 -2.70 -43.28 14.22
#